data_AF-A0A8I6GH02-F1
#
_entry.id   AF-A0A8I6GH02-F1
#
_cell.length_a   1.000
_cell.length_b   1.000
_cell.length_c   1.000
_cell.angle_alpha   90.00
_cell.angle_beta   90.00
_cell.angle_gamma   90.00
#
_symmetry.space_group_name_H-M   'P 1'
#
loop_
_entity.id
_entity.type
_entity.pdbx_description
1 polymer ?
#
loop_
_entity_poly.entity_id
_entity_poly.type
_entity_poly.pdbx_seq_one_letter_code
_entity_poly.pdbx_strand_id
1 'polypeptide(L)'
;MVISLRAGCRAALSLWILSSFICRAWTAPSSFQKCDEPLVSGLPHVSFSSSSSLSSSYAPGYAKINKRGGAGGWSPSDSDHYQWLQVDFGNRKQISAIATQGRYSSSDWVTQYRMLYSDTGRNWKPYHQDGNIWAFPGNVNSDSVVRHDLQHAVVARYVRIVPLDWNGEGHIGLRAEVYGCSYWADVINFDGHVVLPYRFRNKKMKTLKDVIALKFKTSESEGVLLHGEGQQGDYITLELKKAKLVFSLNLGSNQLGPIYGHTSVTSGSLLDDHHWHSVLIERQGRSINLTLDRSMQHFRTNGEFDYLDLDYEITFGGIPFSGKPSSSNRKNFKGCMESINYNGVNITDLARRKKLEPSNVGNLSFACVEPYTVPVFFNATSYLEVPGRLNQDLFSVSFQFRTWNPSGLLLFSHFADNLGNVEIDLVESKVGVHINTTQTKTSQIDISSGSGLNDGQWHEVRFLAKENFAVLTIDGDEASAVRTNSPLQVKTGERYYFGGFLNHMNNASHSALQPSFQGCMQLIQVDDQLVNLYEVAQRKPGSFANVTIDMCAIIDRCVPNHCEHGGKCSQTWDSFKCTCDETGYSGATCHNSIYEPSCEAYKHLGQTSNYYWIDPDGSGPLGPLKVYCNMTEDKVWTIVSHDLQMQTTVVGYNPEKYSVTQLIYSASMDQISAITSSAEYCEQYVSYFCKMSRLLNTPDGSPYTWWVGKANEKHYYWGGSEPGIQKCACGIERNCTDPKYYCNCDADYKQWRKDAGFLSYKDHLPVSQVVVGDTDRQGSEAKLSVGPLRCQGDRNYWNAASFPNPSSYLHFSTFQGETSADISFYFKTLIPRGVFLENLGNTDFIKLELKSSTEVSFSFDVGNGPVEIVVRSPSPLNDDQWHRVTAERNVKQASLQVDRLPQQIRKAPTEGHTRLELYSQLFVGGAGGQQGFLGCIRSLRMNGVTLDLEERAKVTSGFKSGCSGHCTSYGANCENGGKCIEKYHGYSCDCSNTAYDGTFCNKDVGAFFEEGMWLRYNFQALTVTARDTGSRAENSADQQQHLAPDLAQEQIHFSFSTTKAPCILLYVSSLTTDFLAVLVKPTGNLQIRYNLGGTREPFNIDVDHRNMANGQPHSVNITRHEKTIILKLDHYPAAGYHLPSSSDTIFNSPKSLFLGKVIETGKIDQEIHKYNTPGFTGCLSRVQFNHIAPLKAALRQTNASAHVHIQGDLVESNCGASPLTLSPMSSATDPWHLDHLDSASADFPYNPGQGQAIRNGVNRNSAIIGGVIAVVIFTILCTLVFLIRYMFRHKGTYHTNEAKGAESAESADAAIMNNDPNFTETIDESKKEWLI
;
A
#
# COMPACT_ATOMS: atom_id res chain seq x y z
N MET A 1 56.27 -13.64 -24.53
CA MET A 1 57.65 -13.13 -24.71
C MET A 1 57.69 -11.70 -24.22
N VAL A 2 58.26 -11.47 -23.04
CA VAL A 2 58.40 -10.15 -22.39
C VAL A 2 59.85 -9.73 -22.57
N ILE A 3 60.10 -8.72 -23.39
CA ILE A 3 61.45 -8.19 -23.66
C ILE A 3 61.72 -7.06 -22.66
N SER A 4 62.70 -7.32 -21.80
CA SER A 4 63.34 -6.37 -20.90
C SER A 4 64.34 -5.51 -21.68
N LEU A 5 64.19 -4.19 -21.63
CA LEU A 5 65.23 -3.24 -22.01
C LEU A 5 65.40 -2.21 -20.88
N ARG A 6 66.29 -2.56 -19.94
CA ARG A 6 67.03 -1.62 -19.10
C ARG A 6 68.16 -1.03 -19.95
N ALA A 7 68.16 0.29 -20.16
CA ALA A 7 69.34 1.03 -20.62
C ALA A 7 69.40 2.36 -19.85
N GLY A 8 70.54 2.62 -19.23
CA GLY A 8 70.70 3.65 -18.21
C GLY A 8 70.80 5.08 -18.74
N CYS A 9 70.39 6.02 -17.90
CA CYS A 9 70.87 7.39 -17.94
C CYS A 9 71.53 7.71 -16.60
N ARG A 10 72.83 7.99 -16.67
CA ARG A 10 73.67 8.48 -15.58
C ARG A 10 73.37 9.96 -15.32
N ALA A 11 73.27 10.30 -14.04
CA ALA A 11 73.75 11.52 -13.40
C ALA A 11 73.60 12.87 -14.13
N ALA A 12 72.64 13.69 -13.69
CA ALA A 12 72.81 15.14 -13.57
C ALA A 12 71.87 15.67 -12.47
N LEU A 13 72.48 16.15 -11.39
CA LEU A 13 71.91 16.37 -10.06
C LEU A 13 71.28 17.77 -9.89
N SER A 14 70.60 18.31 -10.90
CA SER A 14 70.34 19.77 -10.96
C SER A 14 68.87 20.22 -10.96
N LEU A 15 67.90 19.37 -10.56
CA LEU A 15 66.48 19.75 -10.58
C LEU A 15 65.69 19.56 -9.27
N TRP A 16 66.39 19.40 -8.15
CA TRP A 16 65.80 19.19 -6.82
C TRP A 16 65.04 20.39 -6.22
N ILE A 17 64.82 21.49 -6.96
CA ILE A 17 64.04 22.65 -6.49
C ILE A 17 62.66 22.76 -7.16
N LEU A 18 62.35 21.97 -8.20
CA LEU A 18 61.07 22.07 -8.90
C LEU A 18 60.10 20.88 -8.69
N SER A 19 60.53 19.80 -8.03
CA SER A 19 59.63 18.66 -7.75
C SER A 19 58.82 18.79 -6.46
N SER A 20 59.12 19.75 -5.58
CA SER A 20 58.32 20.00 -4.36
C SER A 20 56.95 20.63 -4.64
N PHE A 21 56.72 21.18 -5.84
CA PHE A 21 55.43 21.79 -6.20
C PHE A 21 54.48 20.87 -6.99
N ILE A 22 54.93 19.72 -7.51
CA ILE A 22 54.07 18.87 -8.35
C ILE A 22 53.67 17.55 -7.68
N CYS A 23 54.39 17.08 -6.64
CA CYS A 23 53.98 15.88 -5.89
C CYS A 23 52.93 16.10 -4.78
N ARG A 24 52.37 17.31 -4.61
CA ARG A 24 51.27 17.55 -3.65
C ARG A 24 49.86 17.37 -4.22
N ALA A 25 49.70 17.08 -5.51
CA ALA A 25 48.38 17.03 -6.12
C ALA A 25 47.72 15.64 -6.14
N TRP A 26 48.42 14.56 -5.77
CA TRP A 26 47.90 13.19 -5.85
C TRP A 26 47.84 12.56 -4.46
N THR A 27 47.16 13.22 -3.53
CA THR A 27 46.66 12.52 -2.34
C THR A 27 45.56 11.57 -2.79
N ALA A 28 45.82 10.26 -2.64
CA ALA A 28 44.82 9.22 -2.71
C ALA A 28 43.54 9.67 -1.98
N PRO A 29 42.33 9.31 -2.47
CA PRO A 29 41.07 9.76 -1.90
C PRO A 29 41.10 9.49 -0.41
N SER A 30 40.92 10.55 0.38
CA SER A 30 40.94 10.51 1.84
C SER A 30 40.21 9.26 2.31
N SER A 31 40.93 8.35 2.97
CA SER A 31 40.30 7.36 3.84
C SER A 31 39.24 8.11 4.63
N PHE A 32 37.96 7.80 4.46
CA PHE A 32 36.87 8.45 5.18
C PHE A 32 37.20 8.34 6.67
N GLN A 33 37.75 9.41 7.24
CA GLN A 33 38.06 9.47 8.66
C GLN A 33 36.70 9.38 9.34
N LYS A 34 36.46 8.30 10.09
CA LYS A 34 35.19 8.13 10.81
C LYS A 34 34.98 9.37 11.68
N CYS A 35 33.87 10.07 11.49
CA CYS A 35 33.50 11.23 12.28
C CYS A 35 32.98 10.75 13.64
N ASP A 36 33.89 10.33 14.52
CA ASP A 36 33.58 9.65 15.80
C ASP A 36 34.58 10.00 16.91
N GLU A 37 35.21 11.18 16.83
CA GLU A 37 36.17 11.65 17.83
C GLU A 37 35.43 12.19 19.08
N PRO A 38 35.93 11.95 20.30
CA PRO A 38 35.33 12.51 21.52
C PRO A 38 35.48 14.04 21.57
N LEU A 39 34.37 14.75 21.76
CA LEU A 39 34.31 16.21 21.68
C LEU A 39 34.27 16.90 23.05
N VAL A 40 33.87 16.20 24.12
CA VAL A 40 33.62 16.74 25.46
C VAL A 40 34.83 16.57 26.39
N SER A 41 35.50 15.41 26.35
CA SER A 41 36.58 15.07 27.29
C SER A 41 37.67 16.15 27.40
N GLY A 42 38.03 16.77 26.28
CA GLY A 42 39.06 17.81 26.19
C GLY A 42 38.62 19.24 26.54
N LEU A 43 37.33 19.51 26.73
CA LEU A 43 36.83 20.88 26.89
C LEU A 43 37.12 21.48 28.29
N PRO A 44 37.39 22.79 28.41
CA PRO A 44 37.53 23.44 29.72
C PRO A 44 36.19 23.54 30.46
N HIS A 45 36.22 23.79 31.79
CA HIS A 45 34.99 23.90 32.60
C HIS A 45 34.04 25.01 32.12
N VAL A 46 34.58 26.09 31.54
CA VAL A 46 33.80 27.22 31.01
C VAL A 46 32.94 26.86 29.79
N SER A 47 33.23 25.74 29.12
CA SER A 47 32.42 25.22 28.02
C SER A 47 31.13 24.54 28.50
N PHE A 48 30.92 24.39 29.81
CA PHE A 48 29.77 23.71 30.38
C PHE A 48 28.91 24.69 31.15
N SER A 49 27.59 24.60 30.95
CA SER A 49 26.58 25.30 31.74
C SER A 49 25.42 24.35 32.05
N SER A 50 24.55 24.73 32.97
CA SER A 50 23.38 23.93 33.34
C SER A 50 22.25 24.82 33.82
N SER A 51 21.04 24.25 33.92
CA SER A 51 19.88 24.88 34.54
C SER A 51 20.17 25.37 35.96
N SER A 52 20.83 24.51 36.74
CA SER A 52 21.22 24.74 38.12
C SER A 52 22.36 23.79 38.50
N SER A 53 22.86 23.90 39.73
CA SER A 53 23.81 22.96 40.30
C SER A 53 23.58 22.86 41.81
N LEU A 54 23.57 21.64 42.33
CA LEU A 54 23.33 21.37 43.76
C LEU A 54 24.33 22.11 44.67
N SER A 55 25.59 22.14 44.27
CA SER A 55 26.65 22.93 44.89
C SER A 55 27.84 23.06 43.92
N SER A 56 28.87 23.83 44.28
CA SER A 56 30.06 23.99 43.44
C SER A 56 30.78 22.67 43.10
N SER A 57 30.67 21.64 43.94
CA SER A 57 31.25 20.31 43.66
C SER A 57 30.45 19.51 42.62
N TYR A 58 29.20 19.89 42.34
CA TYR A 58 28.31 19.28 41.34
C TYR A 58 28.21 20.13 40.07
N ALA A 59 29.17 21.03 39.85
CA ALA A 59 29.18 21.95 38.71
C ALA A 59 29.19 21.20 37.36
N PRO A 60 28.59 21.78 36.31
CA PRO A 60 28.44 21.13 35.01
C PRO A 60 29.77 20.75 34.34
N GLY A 61 30.86 21.46 34.66
CA GLY A 61 32.21 21.13 34.15
C GLY A 61 32.77 19.78 34.59
N TYR A 62 32.20 19.15 35.63
CA TYR A 62 32.56 17.80 36.06
C TYR A 62 31.79 16.69 35.32
N ALA A 63 30.84 17.04 34.45
CA ALA A 63 29.99 16.10 33.72
C ALA A 63 30.69 15.40 32.53
N LYS A 64 31.93 14.94 32.74
CA LYS A 64 32.74 14.28 31.71
C LYS A 64 32.77 12.77 31.93
N ILE A 65 32.49 12.02 30.87
CA ILE A 65 32.48 10.55 30.94
C ILE A 65 33.78 9.99 31.52
N ASN A 66 33.69 8.95 32.34
CA ASN A 66 34.82 8.28 32.99
C ASN A 66 35.73 9.18 33.85
N LYS A 67 35.37 10.44 34.08
CA LYS A 67 36.06 11.32 35.04
C LYS A 67 35.38 11.24 36.40
N ARG A 68 36.16 11.54 37.44
CA ARG A 68 35.76 11.47 38.87
C ARG A 68 35.96 12.81 39.60
N GLY A 69 36.10 13.91 38.85
CA GLY A 69 36.32 15.24 39.41
C GLY A 69 35.10 15.76 40.17
N GLY A 70 35.31 16.68 41.11
CA GLY A 70 34.24 17.22 41.94
C GLY A 70 33.58 16.14 42.78
N ALA A 71 32.24 16.16 42.84
CA ALA A 71 31.42 15.10 43.42
C ALA A 71 31.18 13.91 42.46
N GLY A 72 31.98 13.78 41.40
CA GLY A 72 31.91 12.64 40.47
C GLY A 72 30.98 12.82 39.27
N GLY A 73 30.49 14.03 39.01
CA GLY A 73 29.56 14.36 37.91
C GLY A 73 28.72 15.60 38.19
N TRP A 74 27.85 15.99 37.26
CA TRP A 74 26.88 17.08 37.45
C TRP A 74 25.60 16.58 38.09
N SER A 75 25.01 17.42 38.95
CA SER A 75 23.66 17.26 39.48
C SER A 75 23.01 18.64 39.68
N PRO A 76 21.76 18.84 39.24
CA PRO A 76 21.00 20.08 39.45
C PRO A 76 20.58 20.27 40.92
N SER A 77 20.10 21.48 41.29
CA SER A 77 19.56 21.76 42.63
C SER A 77 18.28 20.97 42.91
N ASP A 78 17.44 20.85 41.90
CA ASP A 78 16.13 20.20 41.95
C ASP A 78 16.13 19.06 40.94
N SER A 79 15.54 17.92 41.29
CA SER A 79 15.34 16.80 40.37
C SER A 79 13.93 16.89 39.78
N ASP A 80 13.78 17.72 38.75
CA ASP A 80 12.55 17.92 38.00
C ASP A 80 12.79 17.87 36.48
N HIS A 81 11.73 18.01 35.69
CA HIS A 81 11.75 17.89 34.23
C HIS A 81 12.24 19.15 33.50
N TYR A 82 12.65 20.21 34.22
CA TYR A 82 13.16 21.46 33.62
C TYR A 82 14.69 21.53 33.61
N GLN A 83 15.36 20.49 34.13
CA GLN A 83 16.80 20.49 34.25
C GLN A 83 17.48 20.17 32.92
N TRP A 84 18.67 20.73 32.72
CA TRP A 84 19.47 20.47 31.53
C TRP A 84 20.95 20.69 31.81
N LEU A 85 21.79 19.91 31.10
CA LEU A 85 23.23 20.06 31.03
C LEU A 85 23.60 20.50 29.61
N GLN A 86 24.35 21.58 29.47
CA GLN A 86 24.74 22.18 28.19
C GLN A 86 26.25 22.14 27.98
N VAL A 87 26.65 21.87 26.73
CA VAL A 87 28.04 21.92 26.27
C VAL A 87 28.16 22.89 25.09
N ASP A 88 29.14 23.79 25.15
CA ASP A 88 29.60 24.64 24.04
C ASP A 88 30.91 24.11 23.47
N PHE A 89 30.89 23.68 22.20
CA PHE A 89 32.09 23.21 21.50
C PHE A 89 33.00 24.34 20.99
N GLY A 90 32.57 25.60 21.12
CA GLY A 90 33.26 26.80 20.63
C GLY A 90 33.07 27.06 19.13
N ASN A 91 32.99 26.01 18.31
CA ASN A 91 32.66 26.05 16.89
C ASN A 91 31.71 24.91 16.49
N ARG A 92 31.06 25.02 15.31
CA ARG A 92 30.14 23.99 14.80
C ARG A 92 30.87 22.65 14.64
N LYS A 93 30.23 21.58 15.13
CA LYS A 93 30.67 20.20 15.00
C LYS A 93 29.61 19.40 14.28
N GLN A 94 30.03 18.40 13.53
CA GLN A 94 29.15 17.33 13.07
C GLN A 94 29.15 16.25 14.14
N ILE A 95 28.01 16.01 14.76
CA ILE A 95 27.81 15.14 15.91
C ILE A 95 27.20 13.83 15.41
N SER A 96 27.79 12.70 15.79
CA SER A 96 27.44 11.36 15.31
C SER A 96 26.97 10.42 16.41
N ALA A 97 27.34 10.65 17.66
CA ALA A 97 26.88 9.82 18.79
C ALA A 97 26.89 10.60 20.10
N ILE A 98 26.17 10.06 21.08
CA ILE A 98 26.14 10.56 22.46
C ILE A 98 26.30 9.38 23.42
N ALA A 99 27.03 9.61 24.52
CA ALA A 99 27.14 8.63 25.59
C ALA A 99 26.91 9.28 26.95
N THR A 100 26.23 8.53 27.82
CA THR A 100 25.89 8.95 29.19
C THR A 100 26.36 7.93 30.21
N GLN A 101 26.63 8.41 31.41
CA GLN A 101 27.06 7.64 32.57
C GLN A 101 26.51 8.34 33.82
N GLY A 102 26.10 7.59 34.84
CA GLY A 102 25.67 8.17 36.10
C GLY A 102 26.80 8.85 36.87
N ARG A 103 26.46 9.58 37.94
CA ARG A 103 27.45 10.22 38.81
C ARG A 103 28.23 9.14 39.56
N TYR A 104 29.56 9.27 39.54
CA TYR A 104 30.46 8.24 40.05
C TYR A 104 30.17 7.87 41.52
N SER A 105 30.10 6.57 41.81
CA SER A 105 29.93 6.01 43.16
C SER A 105 28.70 6.58 43.91
N SER A 106 27.55 6.65 43.24
CA SER A 106 26.30 7.18 43.81
C SER A 106 25.06 6.46 43.30
N SER A 107 23.89 6.80 43.87
CA SER A 107 22.58 6.41 43.34
C SER A 107 22.04 7.35 42.25
N ASP A 108 22.83 8.35 41.82
CA ASP A 108 22.36 9.42 40.93
C ASP A 108 22.68 9.11 39.47
N TRP A 109 21.67 8.69 38.70
CA TRP A 109 21.78 8.49 37.26
C TRP A 109 20.45 8.72 36.55
N VAL A 110 20.56 9.14 35.29
CA VAL A 110 19.43 9.39 34.40
C VAL A 110 19.09 8.12 33.62
N THR A 111 17.81 7.73 33.61
CA THR A 111 17.31 6.50 32.98
C THR A 111 16.66 6.77 31.62
N GLN A 112 16.23 8.00 31.35
CA GLN A 112 15.85 8.49 30.02
C GLN A 112 16.22 9.96 29.86
N TYR A 113 16.62 10.36 28.65
CA TYR A 113 16.95 11.76 28.34
C TYR A 113 16.68 12.13 26.89
N ARG A 114 16.61 13.42 26.60
CA ARG A 114 16.58 13.97 25.24
C ARG A 114 17.86 14.75 24.94
N MET A 115 18.21 14.80 23.66
CA MET A 115 19.26 15.65 23.13
C MET A 115 18.63 16.84 22.42
N LEU A 116 18.99 18.06 22.82
CA LEU A 116 18.70 19.28 22.05
C LEU A 116 19.99 19.85 21.49
N TYR A 117 19.90 20.58 20.38
CA TYR A 117 21.06 21.22 19.75
C TYR A 117 20.73 22.61 19.23
N SER A 118 21.75 23.46 19.10
CA SER A 118 21.64 24.82 18.59
C SER A 118 22.99 25.32 18.06
N ASP A 119 22.97 26.25 17.11
CA ASP A 119 24.16 26.97 16.65
C ASP A 119 24.52 28.20 17.52
N THR A 120 23.53 28.76 18.22
CA THR A 120 23.66 30.05 18.95
C THR A 120 23.50 29.89 20.47
N GLY A 121 23.02 28.73 20.93
CA GLY A 121 22.63 28.51 22.32
C GLY A 121 21.22 29.02 22.63
N ARG A 122 20.48 29.45 21.60
CA ARG A 122 19.07 29.88 21.59
C ARG A 122 18.30 29.10 20.53
N ASN A 123 16.98 29.21 20.51
CA ASN A 123 16.09 28.51 19.58
C ASN A 123 16.48 27.03 19.44
N TRP A 124 16.27 26.25 20.51
CA TRP A 124 16.74 24.87 20.58
C TRP A 124 15.92 23.95 19.69
N LYS A 125 16.58 22.98 19.04
CA LYS A 125 15.93 21.92 18.28
C LYS A 125 16.14 20.56 18.95
N PRO A 126 15.09 19.79 19.19
CA PRO A 126 15.24 18.42 19.65
C PRO A 126 15.79 17.51 18.54
N TYR A 127 16.53 16.47 18.94
CA TYR A 127 16.90 15.41 18.02
C TYR A 127 15.67 14.56 17.67
N HIS A 128 15.44 14.38 16.37
CA HIS A 128 14.35 13.55 15.85
C HIS A 128 14.89 12.24 15.29
N GLN A 129 14.16 11.16 15.55
CA GLN A 129 14.38 9.82 14.99
C GLN A 129 13.03 9.17 14.74
N ASP A 130 12.91 8.48 13.59
CA ASP A 130 11.65 7.86 13.14
C ASP A 130 10.45 8.82 13.17
N GLY A 131 10.69 10.09 12.83
CA GLY A 131 9.67 11.16 12.81
C GLY A 131 9.29 11.73 14.19
N ASN A 132 9.82 11.19 15.29
CA ASN A 132 9.45 11.57 16.65
C ASN A 132 10.57 12.31 17.38
N ILE A 133 10.22 13.12 18.39
CA ILE A 133 11.19 13.70 19.32
C ILE A 133 11.77 12.56 20.16
N TRP A 134 13.05 12.25 19.94
CA TRP A 134 13.63 11.02 20.46
C TRP A 134 13.97 11.11 21.94
N ALA A 135 13.58 10.08 22.69
CA ALA A 135 14.02 9.84 24.06
C ALA A 135 15.01 8.67 24.07
N PHE A 136 16.23 8.94 24.51
CA PHE A 136 17.28 7.94 24.63
C PHE A 136 17.13 7.18 25.95
N PRO A 137 17.19 5.84 25.94
CA PRO A 137 17.44 5.06 27.14
C PRO A 137 18.77 5.48 27.78
N GLY A 138 18.71 5.88 29.03
CA GLY A 138 19.86 6.28 29.83
C GLY A 138 20.53 5.10 30.53
N ASN A 139 21.10 5.38 31.67
CA ASN A 139 21.85 4.43 32.48
C ASN A 139 20.95 3.66 33.46
N VAL A 140 21.41 2.48 33.86
CA VAL A 140 20.79 1.65 34.91
C VAL A 140 21.62 1.62 36.20
N ASN A 141 22.78 2.30 36.21
CA ASN A 141 23.70 2.42 37.34
C ASN A 141 24.67 3.62 37.16
N SER A 142 25.55 3.85 38.13
CA SER A 142 26.53 4.93 38.11
C SER A 142 27.75 4.73 37.22
N ASP A 143 28.08 3.49 36.85
CA ASP A 143 29.41 3.13 36.33
C ASP A 143 29.43 2.72 34.85
N SER A 144 28.37 2.12 34.34
CA SER A 144 28.31 1.69 32.94
C SER A 144 28.07 2.88 32.00
N VAL A 145 28.77 2.86 30.86
CA VAL A 145 28.56 3.83 29.79
C VAL A 145 27.48 3.30 28.86
N VAL A 146 26.46 4.11 28.61
CA VAL A 146 25.43 3.84 27.61
C VAL A 146 25.67 4.80 26.45
N ARG A 147 25.96 4.24 25.27
CA ARG A 147 26.24 5.00 24.05
C ARG A 147 25.13 4.73 23.03
N HIS A 148 24.69 5.80 22.37
CA HIS A 148 23.78 5.76 21.23
C HIS A 148 24.45 6.42 20.03
N ASP A 149 24.61 5.66 18.95
CA ASP A 149 24.94 6.22 17.65
C ASP A 149 23.67 6.89 17.10
N LEU A 150 23.79 8.14 16.68
CA LEU A 150 22.68 8.86 16.08
C LEU A 150 22.41 8.21 14.72
N GLN A 151 21.16 7.76 14.49
CA GLN A 151 20.69 7.29 13.17
C GLN A 151 21.15 8.23 12.06
N HIS A 152 21.19 9.53 12.36
CA HIS A 152 21.74 10.52 11.47
C HIS A 152 22.46 11.65 12.21
N ALA A 153 23.65 12.01 11.73
CA ALA A 153 24.43 13.08 12.31
C ALA A 153 23.73 14.46 12.26
N VAL A 154 24.00 15.31 13.25
CA VAL A 154 23.51 16.69 13.33
C VAL A 154 24.68 17.67 13.36
N VAL A 155 24.51 18.86 12.78
CA VAL A 155 25.53 19.92 12.84
C VAL A 155 25.08 20.97 13.83
N ALA A 156 25.87 21.21 14.87
CA ALA A 156 25.57 22.19 15.91
C ALA A 156 26.84 22.67 16.63
N ARG A 157 26.76 23.83 17.29
CA ARG A 157 27.81 24.32 18.21
C ARG A 157 27.51 23.95 19.66
N TYR A 158 26.23 23.93 20.03
CA TYR A 158 25.77 23.66 21.39
C TYR A 158 24.92 22.39 21.43
N VAL A 159 25.07 21.63 22.51
CA VAL A 159 24.23 20.47 22.82
C VAL A 159 23.71 20.60 24.24
N ARG A 160 22.43 20.28 24.43
CA ARG A 160 21.82 20.07 25.75
C ARG A 160 21.40 18.61 25.92
N ILE A 161 21.70 18.07 27.09
CA ILE A 161 21.15 16.81 27.59
C ILE A 161 20.07 17.17 28.59
N VAL A 162 18.84 16.76 28.31
CA VAL A 162 17.65 17.06 29.12
C VAL A 162 17.17 15.74 29.74
N PRO A 163 17.38 15.52 31.05
CA PRO A 163 16.83 14.37 31.76
C PRO A 163 15.31 14.33 31.66
N LEU A 164 14.76 13.16 31.35
CA LEU A 164 13.32 12.89 31.41
C LEU A 164 12.98 12.10 32.67
N ASP A 165 13.75 11.04 32.93
CA ASP A 165 13.59 10.17 34.09
C ASP A 165 14.95 9.84 34.72
N TRP A 166 14.94 9.49 36.00
CA TRP A 166 16.13 9.12 36.77
C TRP A 166 15.81 8.03 37.80
N ASN A 167 16.85 7.54 38.46
CA ASN A 167 16.69 6.56 39.53
C ASN A 167 15.83 7.11 40.68
N GLY A 168 14.76 6.39 41.05
CA GLY A 168 13.85 6.82 42.12
C GLY A 168 14.48 6.85 43.52
N GLU A 169 15.59 6.15 43.73
CA GLU A 169 16.36 6.16 45.00
C GLU A 169 17.43 7.26 45.06
N GLY A 170 17.59 8.05 43.99
CA GLY A 170 18.62 9.08 43.89
C GLY A 170 18.12 10.36 43.23
N HIS A 171 19.07 11.17 42.78
CA HIS A 171 18.83 12.41 42.06
C HIS A 171 19.24 12.29 40.59
N ILE A 172 18.94 13.34 39.81
CA ILE A 172 19.55 13.52 38.50
C ILE A 172 21.08 13.58 38.67
N GLY A 173 21.80 12.67 38.03
CA GLY A 173 23.26 12.63 38.01
C GLY A 173 23.78 12.27 36.62
N LEU A 174 24.67 13.09 36.05
CA LEU A 174 25.18 12.86 34.70
C LEU A 174 26.69 13.11 34.57
N ARG A 175 27.29 12.23 33.78
CA ARG A 175 28.53 12.43 33.03
C ARG A 175 28.24 12.06 31.58
N ALA A 176 28.78 12.83 30.64
CA ALA A 176 28.49 12.62 29.23
C ALA A 176 29.73 12.75 28.35
N GLU A 177 29.62 12.20 27.15
CA GLU A 177 30.52 12.40 26.02
C GLU A 177 29.70 12.55 24.75
N VAL A 178 30.17 13.38 23.83
CA VAL A 178 29.55 13.59 22.52
C VAL A 178 30.62 13.30 21.49
N TYR A 179 30.29 12.51 20.48
CA TYR A 179 31.25 12.09 19.46
C TYR A 179 30.94 12.75 18.13
N GLY A 180 31.97 13.02 17.34
CA GLY A 180 31.82 13.68 16.06
C GLY A 180 33.14 14.21 15.50
N CYS A 181 33.05 15.29 14.71
CA CYS A 181 34.20 15.91 14.07
C CYS A 181 33.96 17.41 13.82
N SER A 182 35.02 18.16 13.54
CA SER A 182 34.91 19.59 13.22
C SER A 182 34.15 19.81 11.91
N TYR A 183 33.22 20.76 11.89
CA TYR A 183 32.47 21.15 10.71
C TYR A 183 32.65 22.65 10.44
N TRP A 184 32.84 23.02 9.18
CA TRP A 184 32.94 24.42 8.77
C TRP A 184 32.38 24.61 7.36
N ALA A 185 31.64 25.70 7.17
CA ALA A 185 31.14 26.15 5.88
C ALA A 185 31.04 27.68 5.88
N ASP A 186 31.30 28.30 4.73
CA ASP A 186 31.03 29.73 4.52
C ASP A 186 29.52 29.97 4.42
N VAL A 187 29.03 31.01 5.09
CA VAL A 187 27.62 31.38 5.14
C VAL A 187 27.43 32.70 4.39
N ILE A 188 26.32 32.86 3.68
CA ILE A 188 25.86 34.11 3.07
C ILE A 188 24.52 34.47 3.68
N ASN A 189 24.36 35.73 4.10
CA ASN A 189 23.09 36.27 4.58
C ASN A 189 22.37 37.04 3.48
N PHE A 190 21.12 36.64 3.23
CA PHE A 190 20.18 37.26 2.31
C PHE A 190 19.13 38.05 3.11
N ASP A 191 18.93 39.31 2.76
CA ASP A 191 18.01 40.25 3.43
C ASP A 191 16.69 40.45 2.66
N GLY A 192 16.43 39.62 1.64
CA GLY A 192 15.30 39.75 0.71
C GLY A 192 15.49 40.78 -0.41
N HIS A 193 16.55 41.60 -0.37
CA HIS A 193 16.83 42.61 -1.41
C HIS A 193 18.00 42.21 -2.30
N VAL A 194 18.96 41.45 -1.76
CA VAL A 194 20.13 40.97 -2.50
C VAL A 194 19.82 39.66 -3.22
N VAL A 195 20.14 39.60 -4.53
CA VAL A 195 20.13 38.37 -5.34
C VAL A 195 21.55 38.13 -5.85
N LEU A 196 21.99 36.87 -5.84
CA LEU A 196 23.33 36.45 -6.25
C LEU A 196 23.29 35.77 -7.63
N PRO A 197 23.64 36.46 -8.72
CA PRO A 197 23.66 35.88 -10.06
C PRO A 197 24.96 35.12 -10.33
N TYR A 198 24.83 33.92 -10.89
CA TYR A 198 25.92 33.15 -11.48
C TYR A 198 25.77 33.14 -13.00
N ARG A 199 26.54 33.98 -13.69
CA ARG A 199 26.52 34.11 -15.15
C ARG A 199 27.32 33.00 -15.82
N PHE A 200 26.71 32.38 -16.83
CA PHE A 200 27.37 31.32 -17.59
C PHE A 200 28.41 31.89 -18.56
N ARG A 201 29.57 31.22 -18.67
CA ARG A 201 30.63 31.63 -19.60
C ARG A 201 30.15 31.72 -21.06
N ASN A 202 29.30 30.78 -21.48
CA ASN A 202 28.86 30.65 -22.86
C ASN A 202 27.57 31.42 -23.18
N LYS A 203 27.09 32.30 -22.29
CA LYS A 203 25.81 33.03 -22.40
C LYS A 203 24.54 32.15 -22.48
N LYS A 204 24.67 30.90 -22.88
CA LYS A 204 23.67 29.84 -22.86
C LYS A 204 24.25 28.64 -22.13
N MET A 205 23.43 27.96 -21.33
CA MET A 205 23.78 26.70 -20.71
C MET A 205 22.80 25.64 -21.19
N LYS A 206 23.33 24.51 -21.68
CA LYS A 206 22.56 23.35 -22.12
C LYS A 206 23.05 22.12 -21.38
N THR A 207 22.25 21.60 -20.46
CA THR A 207 22.65 20.51 -19.54
C THR A 207 21.73 19.31 -19.62
N LEU A 208 22.33 18.11 -19.71
CA LEU A 208 21.62 16.84 -19.49
C LEU A 208 21.66 16.38 -18.03
N LYS A 209 22.60 16.90 -17.26
CA LYS A 209 22.83 16.51 -15.88
C LYS A 209 23.06 17.76 -15.07
N ASP A 210 22.39 17.84 -13.93
CA ASP A 210 22.55 18.94 -13.00
C ASP A 210 22.63 18.40 -11.58
N VAL A 211 23.58 18.94 -10.81
CA VAL A 211 23.75 18.68 -9.37
C VAL A 211 23.76 20.02 -8.67
N ILE A 212 22.68 20.32 -7.96
CA ILE A 212 22.51 21.56 -7.21
C ILE A 212 22.41 21.21 -5.74
N ALA A 213 23.32 21.72 -4.93
CA ALA A 213 23.31 21.52 -3.49
C ALA A 213 23.38 22.87 -2.77
N LEU A 214 22.62 23.04 -1.71
CA LEU A 214 22.71 24.18 -0.81
C LEU A 214 22.14 23.79 0.55
N LYS A 215 22.47 24.55 1.59
CA LYS A 215 21.73 24.53 2.85
C LYS A 215 21.17 25.90 3.12
N PHE A 216 19.98 25.99 3.68
CA PHE A 216 19.35 27.26 4.01
C PHE A 216 18.80 27.26 5.44
N LYS A 217 18.62 28.45 5.99
CA LYS A 217 18.06 28.69 7.33
C LYS A 217 17.23 29.96 7.29
N THR A 218 15.95 29.92 7.71
CA THR A 218 15.06 31.08 7.68
C THR A 218 13.96 31.00 8.74
N SER A 219 13.36 32.15 9.05
CA SER A 219 12.13 32.27 9.84
C SER A 219 10.93 32.69 8.97
N GLU A 220 11.13 32.82 7.66
CA GLU A 220 10.11 33.24 6.71
C GLU A 220 9.50 32.00 6.03
N SER A 221 8.17 32.00 5.90
CA SER A 221 7.44 30.89 5.28
C SER A 221 7.44 30.92 3.74
N GLU A 222 7.96 32.00 3.14
CA GLU A 222 8.02 32.21 1.69
C GLU A 222 9.38 32.78 1.27
N GLY A 223 9.87 32.36 0.10
CA GLY A 223 11.10 32.92 -0.46
C GLY A 223 11.70 32.10 -1.59
N VAL A 224 12.07 32.74 -2.70
CA VAL A 224 12.76 32.06 -3.82
C VAL A 224 14.22 31.81 -3.46
N LEU A 225 14.62 30.53 -3.38
CA LEU A 225 15.97 30.09 -3.06
C LEU A 225 16.88 30.10 -4.28
N LEU A 226 16.40 29.58 -5.41
CA LEU A 226 17.11 29.63 -6.69
C LEU A 226 16.13 29.75 -7.86
N HIS A 227 16.58 30.41 -8.92
CA HIS A 227 15.80 30.55 -10.14
C HIS A 227 16.71 30.68 -11.37
N GLY A 228 16.36 29.97 -12.44
CA GLY A 228 16.95 30.14 -13.77
C GLY A 228 15.87 29.95 -14.83
N GLU A 229 15.92 30.76 -15.87
CA GLU A 229 14.96 30.75 -16.98
C GLU A 229 15.74 30.81 -18.31
N GLY A 230 15.18 30.21 -19.36
CA GLY A 230 15.68 30.23 -20.72
C GLY A 230 14.67 30.85 -21.68
N GLN A 231 15.15 31.36 -22.80
CA GLN A 231 14.30 32.01 -23.81
C GLN A 231 13.34 31.04 -24.51
N GLN A 232 13.56 29.73 -24.37
CA GLN A 232 12.73 28.67 -24.94
C GLN A 232 11.60 28.20 -24.01
N GLY A 233 11.43 28.86 -22.85
CA GLY A 233 10.40 28.52 -21.85
C GLY A 233 10.86 27.49 -20.81
N ASP A 234 12.09 27.01 -20.94
CA ASP A 234 12.80 26.24 -19.92
C ASP A 234 12.97 27.07 -18.66
N TYR A 235 12.73 26.47 -17.50
CA TYR A 235 13.07 27.11 -16.24
C TYR A 235 13.23 26.09 -15.13
N ILE A 236 14.00 26.48 -14.12
CA ILE A 236 14.20 25.76 -12.87
C ILE A 236 13.98 26.74 -11.73
N THR A 237 13.20 26.35 -10.73
CA THR A 237 12.91 27.21 -9.56
C THR A 237 12.84 26.35 -8.31
N LEU A 238 13.50 26.80 -7.25
CA LEU A 238 13.35 26.27 -5.89
C LEU A 238 12.87 27.42 -5.00
N GLU A 239 11.74 27.25 -4.34
CA GLU A 239 11.14 28.29 -3.50
C GLU A 239 10.51 27.69 -2.23
N LEU A 240 10.44 28.49 -1.17
CA LEU A 240 9.60 28.21 -0.01
C LEU A 240 8.21 28.76 -0.26
N LYS A 241 7.19 27.95 0.00
CA LYS A 241 5.78 28.33 0.01
C LYS A 241 5.12 27.69 1.22
N LYS A 242 4.54 28.50 2.10
CA LYS A 242 3.91 28.04 3.36
C LYS A 242 4.84 27.15 4.20
N ALA A 243 6.11 27.54 4.33
CA ALA A 243 7.16 26.79 5.02
C ALA A 243 7.43 25.37 4.46
N LYS A 244 7.04 25.10 3.21
CA LYS A 244 7.36 23.88 2.46
C LYS A 244 8.25 24.21 1.26
N LEU A 245 9.12 23.28 0.87
CA LEU A 245 10.01 23.44 -0.27
C LEU A 245 9.28 23.03 -1.55
N VAL A 246 9.20 23.93 -2.52
CA VAL A 246 8.59 23.69 -3.83
C VAL A 246 9.67 23.75 -4.90
N PHE A 247 9.91 22.63 -5.57
CA PHE A 247 10.77 22.53 -6.73
C PHE A 247 9.93 22.49 -8.00
N SER A 248 10.20 23.40 -8.95
CA SER A 248 9.50 23.48 -10.22
C SER A 248 10.48 23.50 -11.40
N LEU A 249 10.21 22.70 -12.42
CA LEU A 249 11.08 22.53 -13.58
C LEU A 249 10.25 22.36 -14.87
N ASN A 250 10.66 23.05 -15.92
CA ASN A 250 10.17 22.86 -17.29
C ASN A 250 11.37 22.74 -18.24
N LEU A 251 11.34 21.75 -19.15
CA LEU A 251 12.42 21.44 -20.10
C LEU A 251 12.13 21.94 -21.51
N GLY A 252 11.21 22.90 -21.61
CA GLY A 252 10.75 23.48 -22.86
C GLY A 252 9.50 22.82 -23.42
N SER A 253 9.00 23.42 -24.51
CA SER A 253 7.84 22.97 -25.29
C SER A 253 8.21 22.86 -26.77
N ASN A 254 7.57 21.94 -27.51
CA ASN A 254 7.76 21.87 -28.95
C ASN A 254 7.00 23.02 -29.65
N GLN A 255 7.32 23.28 -30.93
CA GLN A 255 6.60 24.27 -31.73
C GLN A 255 5.26 23.75 -32.28
N LEU A 256 5.02 22.44 -32.21
CA LEU A 256 3.91 21.74 -32.86
C LEU A 256 2.66 21.62 -31.96
N GLY A 257 2.71 22.10 -30.72
CA GLY A 257 1.58 22.15 -29.79
C GLY A 257 2.02 22.38 -28.35
N PRO A 258 1.07 22.63 -27.42
CA PRO A 258 1.39 22.79 -26.02
C PRO A 258 1.73 21.42 -25.39
N ILE A 259 3.00 21.01 -25.46
CA ILE A 259 3.49 19.98 -24.53
C ILE A 259 3.69 20.66 -23.17
N TYR A 260 2.83 20.34 -22.21
CA TYR A 260 2.96 20.83 -20.83
C TYR A 260 4.12 20.10 -20.13
N GLY A 261 5.34 20.63 -20.27
CA GLY A 261 6.55 20.12 -19.61
C GLY A 261 6.70 20.52 -18.13
N HIS A 262 5.83 21.40 -17.63
CA HIS A 262 5.86 21.85 -16.24
C HIS A 262 5.72 20.67 -15.27
N THR A 263 6.67 20.55 -14.36
CA THR A 263 6.70 19.57 -13.28
C THR A 263 6.95 20.32 -11.98
N SER A 264 6.14 20.08 -10.95
CA SER A 264 6.29 20.69 -9.63
C SER A 264 6.18 19.63 -8.54
N VAL A 265 7.08 19.67 -7.57
CA VAL A 265 7.15 18.73 -6.45
C VAL A 265 7.32 19.53 -5.16
N THR A 266 6.54 19.16 -4.14
CA THR A 266 6.61 19.76 -2.80
C THR A 266 7.23 18.77 -1.82
N SER A 267 8.17 19.23 -1.00
CA SER A 267 8.86 18.42 0.01
C SER A 267 9.06 19.20 1.31
N GLY A 268 9.03 18.48 2.43
CA GLY A 268 9.22 19.04 3.77
C GLY A 268 8.08 19.92 4.28
N SER A 269 8.24 20.35 5.52
CA SER A 269 7.30 21.19 6.26
C SER A 269 8.04 21.89 7.40
N LEU A 270 7.46 22.98 7.93
CA LEU A 270 7.99 23.72 9.07
C LEU A 270 9.44 24.20 8.85
N LEU A 271 9.80 24.53 7.60
CA LEU A 271 11.15 24.96 7.19
C LEU A 271 11.47 26.41 7.58
N ASP A 272 10.54 27.05 8.31
CA ASP A 272 10.64 28.39 8.90
C ASP A 272 11.05 28.34 10.39
N ASP A 273 11.67 27.25 10.82
CA ASP A 273 12.09 27.00 12.21
C ASP A 273 13.42 27.67 12.60
N HIS A 274 14.02 28.43 11.68
CA HIS A 274 15.34 29.05 11.82
C HIS A 274 16.49 28.06 12.13
N HIS A 275 16.37 26.82 11.66
CA HIS A 275 17.43 25.82 11.63
C HIS A 275 17.92 25.53 10.21
N TRP A 276 19.10 24.91 10.12
CA TRP A 276 19.68 24.54 8.83
C TRP A 276 18.93 23.36 8.21
N HIS A 277 18.46 23.57 6.99
CA HIS A 277 17.90 22.54 6.11
C HIS A 277 18.81 22.33 4.91
N SER A 278 19.05 21.08 4.53
CA SER A 278 19.91 20.70 3.42
C SER A 278 19.10 20.34 2.19
N VAL A 279 19.46 20.86 1.02
CA VAL A 279 18.83 20.52 -0.26
C VAL A 279 19.87 19.97 -1.22
N LEU A 280 19.57 18.84 -1.84
CA LEU A 280 20.32 18.26 -2.94
C LEU A 280 19.37 17.89 -4.08
N ILE A 281 19.62 18.42 -5.26
CA ILE A 281 18.89 18.13 -6.50
C ILE A 281 19.87 17.46 -7.44
N GLU A 282 19.59 16.21 -7.80
CA GLU A 282 20.35 15.46 -8.80
C GLU A 282 19.45 15.12 -9.97
N ARG A 283 19.76 15.66 -11.15
CA ARG A 283 19.02 15.44 -12.37
C ARG A 283 19.87 14.66 -13.38
N GLN A 284 19.25 13.66 -14.00
CA GLN A 284 19.76 12.92 -15.14
C GLN A 284 18.69 12.86 -16.25
N GLY A 285 18.83 13.71 -17.27
CA GLY A 285 17.83 13.87 -18.32
C GLY A 285 16.50 14.32 -17.70
N ARG A 286 15.49 13.46 -17.75
CA ARG A 286 14.17 13.69 -17.14
C ARG A 286 14.01 13.15 -15.72
N SER A 287 14.96 12.35 -15.25
CA SER A 287 14.90 11.69 -13.94
C SER A 287 15.57 12.57 -12.88
N ILE A 288 14.91 12.76 -11.73
CA ILE A 288 15.33 13.70 -10.70
C ILE A 288 15.22 13.07 -9.32
N ASN A 289 16.28 13.21 -8.52
CA ASN A 289 16.27 13.00 -7.08
C ASN A 289 16.29 14.35 -6.38
N LEU A 290 15.23 14.66 -5.64
CA LEU A 290 15.17 15.81 -4.74
C LEU A 290 15.32 15.31 -3.30
N THR A 291 16.42 15.64 -2.65
CA THR A 291 16.65 15.33 -1.24
C THR A 291 16.53 16.61 -0.42
N LEU A 292 15.57 16.65 0.50
CA LEU A 292 15.47 17.68 1.53
C LEU A 292 15.77 17.04 2.88
N ASP A 293 16.77 17.61 3.55
CA ASP A 293 17.45 17.08 4.71
C ASP A 293 17.95 15.66 4.47
N ARG A 294 17.09 14.67 4.72
CA ARG A 294 17.37 13.24 4.59
C ARG A 294 16.32 12.52 3.75
N SER A 295 15.18 13.17 3.48
CA SER A 295 14.07 12.61 2.72
C SER A 295 14.31 12.83 1.23
N MET A 296 14.59 11.75 0.51
CA MET A 296 14.75 11.75 -0.95
C MET A 296 13.42 11.42 -1.63
N GLN A 297 13.06 12.21 -2.62
CA GLN A 297 11.96 11.93 -3.55
C GLN A 297 12.52 11.76 -4.97
N HIS A 298 12.14 10.66 -5.61
CA HIS A 298 12.47 10.38 -7.00
C HIS A 298 11.25 10.66 -7.89
N PHE A 299 11.43 11.41 -8.97
CA PHE A 299 10.37 11.65 -9.94
C PHE A 299 10.92 11.91 -11.33
N ARG A 300 10.04 11.87 -12.32
CA ARG A 300 10.35 12.17 -13.72
C ARG A 300 9.61 13.42 -14.17
N THR A 301 10.25 14.28 -14.95
CA THR A 301 9.59 15.45 -15.52
C THR A 301 8.56 15.08 -16.58
N ASN A 302 7.51 15.90 -16.69
CA ASN A 302 6.58 15.90 -17.81
C ASN A 302 7.26 16.34 -19.12
N GLY A 303 6.64 16.06 -20.27
CA GLY A 303 7.14 16.41 -21.60
C GLY A 303 8.16 15.42 -22.18
N GLU A 304 8.72 15.72 -23.36
CA GLU A 304 9.62 14.81 -24.10
C GLU A 304 11.09 15.22 -24.05
N PHE A 305 11.39 16.47 -23.69
CA PHE A 305 12.74 17.02 -23.66
C PHE A 305 13.54 16.53 -22.46
N ASP A 306 14.85 16.40 -22.61
CA ASP A 306 15.79 15.90 -21.60
C ASP A 306 16.90 16.90 -21.23
N TYR A 307 17.10 17.95 -22.03
CA TYR A 307 18.02 19.05 -21.75
C TYR A 307 17.33 20.16 -20.94
N LEU A 308 18.11 20.92 -20.18
CA LEU A 308 17.73 22.20 -19.59
C LEU A 308 18.51 23.30 -20.28
N ASP A 309 17.80 24.20 -20.96
CA ASP A 309 18.38 25.30 -21.72
C ASP A 309 18.13 26.65 -21.00
N LEU A 310 19.12 27.19 -20.28
CA LEU A 310 19.00 28.46 -19.52
C LEU A 310 19.77 29.62 -20.19
N ASP A 311 19.23 30.84 -20.10
CA ASP A 311 19.79 32.09 -20.64
C ASP A 311 19.66 33.22 -19.59
N TYR A 312 20.67 33.93 -19.09
CA TYR A 312 22.13 33.88 -19.23
C TYR A 312 22.82 33.46 -17.92
N GLU A 313 22.04 33.29 -16.87
CA GLU A 313 22.47 33.14 -15.49
C GLU A 313 21.49 32.27 -14.71
N ILE A 314 21.98 31.70 -13.62
CA ILE A 314 21.16 31.15 -12.54
C ILE A 314 21.34 32.03 -11.31
N THR A 315 20.27 32.29 -10.60
CA THR A 315 20.24 33.25 -9.48
C THR A 315 19.91 32.55 -8.18
N PHE A 316 20.53 33.00 -7.09
CA PHE A 316 20.30 32.50 -5.74
C PHE A 316 19.81 33.63 -4.83
N GLY A 317 18.88 33.31 -3.94
CA GLY A 317 18.29 34.25 -2.98
C GLY A 317 17.11 35.06 -3.50
N GLY A 318 16.72 34.92 -4.77
CA GLY A 318 15.59 35.63 -5.33
C GLY A 318 15.57 35.63 -6.85
N ILE A 319 14.61 36.35 -7.40
CA ILE A 319 14.52 36.64 -8.85
C ILE A 319 14.94 38.11 -9.03
N PRO A 320 15.88 38.43 -9.93
CA PRO A 320 16.25 39.81 -10.18
C PRO A 320 15.03 40.61 -10.66
N PHE A 321 14.89 41.85 -10.20
CA PHE A 321 13.76 42.71 -10.53
C PHE A 321 13.69 42.94 -12.05
N SER A 322 12.82 42.19 -12.72
CA SER A 322 12.36 42.50 -14.07
C SER A 322 11.45 43.71 -13.94
N GLY A 323 11.74 44.82 -14.60
CA GLY A 323 10.90 46.03 -14.58
C GLY A 323 9.48 45.84 -15.14
N LYS A 324 9.02 44.62 -15.37
CA LYS A 324 7.62 44.28 -15.62
C LYS A 324 6.95 43.90 -14.29
N PRO A 325 5.73 44.39 -14.01
CA PRO A 325 4.90 43.83 -12.95
C PRO A 325 4.49 42.42 -13.39
N SER A 326 5.39 41.44 -13.24
CA SER A 326 5.02 40.04 -13.38
C SER A 326 3.99 39.78 -12.29
N SER A 327 2.84 39.21 -12.65
CA SER A 327 1.78 38.78 -11.72
C SER A 327 2.25 37.74 -10.67
N SER A 328 3.54 37.48 -10.55
CA SER A 328 4.11 36.65 -9.51
C SER A 328 4.33 37.47 -8.24
N ASN A 329 3.46 37.30 -7.25
CA ASN A 329 3.64 37.74 -5.84
C ASN A 329 4.83 37.04 -5.13
N ARG A 330 5.88 36.66 -5.87
CA ARG A 330 7.02 35.91 -5.35
C ARG A 330 7.93 36.81 -4.54
N LYS A 331 8.15 36.44 -3.27
CA LYS A 331 9.11 37.08 -2.38
C LYS A 331 10.50 36.50 -2.59
N ASN A 332 11.52 37.35 -2.50
CA ASN A 332 12.92 36.90 -2.46
C ASN A 332 13.23 36.27 -1.10
N PHE A 333 14.21 35.38 -1.06
CA PHE A 333 14.59 34.70 0.17
C PHE A 333 15.26 35.65 1.16
N LYS A 334 14.83 35.57 2.41
CA LYS A 334 15.44 36.23 3.55
C LYS A 334 15.85 35.18 4.56
N GLY A 335 17.11 35.18 4.95
CA GLY A 335 17.72 34.12 5.76
C GLY A 335 19.16 33.86 5.34
N CYS A 336 19.70 32.71 5.71
CA CYS A 336 21.09 32.36 5.46
C CYS A 336 21.19 31.15 4.55
N MET A 337 22.22 31.12 3.70
CA MET A 337 22.59 29.93 2.93
C MET A 337 24.06 29.58 3.10
N GLU A 338 24.39 28.30 3.08
CA GLU A 338 25.76 27.80 3.03
C GLU A 338 25.90 26.70 1.98
N SER A 339 27.14 26.40 1.60
CA SER A 339 27.46 25.29 0.70
C SER A 339 26.70 25.32 -0.63
N ILE A 340 26.44 26.51 -1.18
CA ILE A 340 25.78 26.66 -2.48
C ILE A 340 26.73 26.14 -3.57
N ASN A 341 26.31 25.08 -4.23
CA ASN A 341 27.06 24.41 -5.27
C ASN A 341 26.17 24.15 -6.48
N TYR A 342 26.63 24.57 -7.65
CA TYR A 342 25.95 24.35 -8.93
C TYR A 342 26.91 23.64 -9.88
N ASN A 343 26.60 22.40 -10.24
CA ASN A 343 27.38 21.58 -11.17
C ASN A 343 28.88 21.54 -10.83
N GLY A 344 29.19 21.38 -9.54
CA GLY A 344 30.56 21.31 -9.01
C GLY A 344 31.23 22.66 -8.80
N VAL A 345 30.55 23.78 -9.11
CA VAL A 345 31.04 25.13 -8.84
C VAL A 345 30.51 25.58 -7.48
N ASN A 346 31.43 25.80 -6.53
CA ASN A 346 31.12 26.35 -5.22
C ASN A 346 30.83 27.87 -5.35
N ILE A 347 29.54 28.20 -5.46
CA ILE A 347 29.05 29.58 -5.62
C ILE A 347 29.34 30.40 -4.37
N THR A 348 29.26 29.78 -3.18
CA THR A 348 29.58 30.44 -1.91
C THR A 348 31.03 30.93 -1.87
N ASP A 349 32.00 30.09 -2.29
CA ASP A 349 33.42 30.48 -2.37
C ASP A 349 33.65 31.61 -3.39
N LEU A 350 32.97 31.57 -4.55
CA LEU A 350 33.05 32.64 -5.55
C LEU A 350 32.53 33.97 -5.00
N ALA A 351 31.39 33.97 -4.30
CA ALA A 351 30.82 35.15 -3.68
C ALA A 351 31.77 35.73 -2.61
N ARG A 352 32.33 34.87 -1.74
CA ARG A 352 33.25 35.29 -0.68
C ARG A 352 34.55 35.90 -1.21
N ARG A 353 35.05 35.36 -2.31
CA ARG A 353 36.22 35.92 -3.03
C ARG A 353 35.88 37.15 -3.88
N LYS A 354 34.66 37.67 -3.81
CA LYS A 354 34.15 38.81 -4.60
C LYS A 354 34.32 38.59 -6.12
N LYS A 355 34.11 37.34 -6.56
CA LYS A 355 34.14 36.96 -7.99
C LYS A 355 32.74 36.96 -8.64
N LEU A 356 31.70 37.26 -7.88
CA LEU A 356 30.33 37.44 -8.34
C LEU A 356 29.87 38.85 -7.96
N GLU A 357 29.14 39.49 -8.87
CA GLU A 357 28.54 40.82 -8.65
C GLU A 357 27.07 40.64 -8.25
N PRO A 358 26.67 40.89 -6.99
CA PRO A 358 25.27 40.84 -6.57
C PRO A 358 24.43 41.92 -7.26
N SER A 359 23.13 41.68 -7.42
CA SER A 359 22.19 42.59 -8.13
C SER A 359 22.10 43.99 -7.50
N ASN A 360 22.19 44.07 -6.18
CA ASN A 360 22.22 45.31 -5.42
C ASN A 360 23.61 45.51 -4.82
N VAL A 361 24.12 46.76 -4.89
CA VAL A 361 25.49 47.19 -4.51
C VAL A 361 25.77 47.07 -2.98
N GLY A 362 24.89 46.42 -2.22
CA GLY A 362 25.13 46.11 -0.81
C GLY A 362 26.28 45.12 -0.63
N ASN A 363 27.10 45.32 0.40
CA ASN A 363 28.09 44.32 0.80
C ASN A 363 27.37 43.08 1.33
N LEU A 364 27.54 41.94 0.65
CA LEU A 364 27.12 40.63 1.14
C LEU A 364 27.73 40.39 2.53
N SER A 365 26.89 40.09 3.51
CA SER A 365 27.33 39.66 4.84
C SER A 365 27.61 38.15 4.82
N PHE A 366 28.74 37.76 5.41
CA PHE A 366 29.16 36.36 5.54
C PHE A 366 28.96 35.81 6.96
N ALA A 367 28.02 36.40 7.70
CA ALA A 367 27.58 35.97 9.02
C ALA A 367 26.05 35.95 9.06
N CYS A 368 25.49 34.95 9.74
CA CYS A 368 24.04 34.82 9.85
C CYS A 368 23.49 35.70 10.98
N VAL A 369 22.39 36.40 10.71
CA VAL A 369 21.71 37.23 11.72
C VAL A 369 20.84 36.32 12.60
N GLU A 370 20.96 36.47 13.92
CA GLU A 370 20.14 35.74 14.89
C GLU A 370 18.71 36.32 14.96
N PRO A 371 17.68 35.48 15.17
CA PRO A 371 16.32 35.97 15.27
C PRO A 371 16.11 36.62 16.64
N TYR A 372 15.21 37.61 16.69
CA TYR A 372 14.82 38.26 17.94
C TYR A 372 13.62 37.57 18.61
N THR A 373 13.00 36.60 17.95
CA THR A 373 11.85 35.85 18.47
C THR A 373 12.30 34.75 19.42
N VAL A 374 11.56 34.59 20.51
CA VAL A 374 11.75 33.52 21.50
C VAL A 374 10.48 32.68 21.51
N PRO A 375 10.44 31.55 20.79
CA PRO A 375 9.25 30.72 20.74
C PRO A 375 9.08 29.93 22.05
N VAL A 376 7.83 29.68 22.41
CA VAL A 376 7.44 28.96 23.62
C VAL A 376 6.61 27.75 23.21
N PHE A 377 7.04 26.55 23.59
CA PHE A 377 6.37 25.29 23.28
C PHE A 377 5.43 24.86 24.41
N PHE A 378 4.16 24.64 24.06
CA PHE A 378 3.07 24.23 24.94
C PHE A 378 2.63 22.79 24.63
N ASN A 379 2.40 22.02 25.69
CA ASN A 379 1.80 20.69 25.71
C ASN A 379 0.40 20.71 26.36
N ALA A 380 -0.24 19.55 26.47
CA ALA A 380 -1.64 19.43 26.92
C ALA A 380 -1.95 19.88 28.35
N THR A 381 -0.93 20.23 29.13
CA THR A 381 -1.06 20.67 30.53
C THR A 381 -0.30 21.97 30.79
N SER A 382 0.12 22.63 29.72
CA SER A 382 0.95 23.81 29.81
C SER A 382 0.15 25.05 30.20
N TYR A 383 0.78 25.90 31.01
CA TYR A 383 0.37 27.29 31.13
C TYR A 383 1.59 28.19 31.27
N LEU A 384 1.43 29.43 30.82
CA LEU A 384 2.41 30.50 30.98
C LEU A 384 1.70 31.73 31.58
N GLU A 385 2.03 32.05 32.82
CA GLU A 385 1.54 33.23 33.54
C GLU A 385 2.54 34.38 33.38
N VAL A 386 2.08 35.50 32.82
CA VAL A 386 2.87 36.72 32.63
C VAL A 386 2.22 37.90 33.37
N PRO A 387 3.02 38.84 33.91
CA PRO A 387 2.50 39.99 34.61
C PRO A 387 1.78 40.95 33.65
N GLY A 388 0.73 41.59 34.16
CA GLY A 388 0.00 42.69 33.55
C GLY A 388 0.19 43.99 34.32
N ARG A 389 -0.24 45.10 33.71
CA ARG A 389 -0.33 46.41 34.36
C ARG A 389 -1.76 46.62 34.85
N LEU A 390 -1.94 46.69 36.16
CA LEU A 390 -3.25 46.86 36.78
C LEU A 390 -3.92 48.21 36.44
N ASN A 391 -5.25 48.21 36.33
CA ASN A 391 -6.10 49.40 36.22
C ASN A 391 -5.83 50.29 34.99
N GLN A 392 -5.48 49.71 33.84
CA GLN A 392 -5.49 50.41 32.56
C GLN A 392 -6.89 50.33 31.91
N ASP A 393 -7.32 51.41 31.27
CA ASP A 393 -8.62 51.48 30.57
C ASP A 393 -8.59 50.85 29.15
N LEU A 394 -7.44 50.26 28.78
CA LEU A 394 -7.21 49.60 27.51
C LEU A 394 -6.62 48.20 27.77
N PHE A 395 -7.38 47.17 27.40
CA PHE A 395 -6.88 45.80 27.35
C PHE A 395 -6.33 45.56 25.95
N SER A 396 -5.02 45.30 25.85
CA SER A 396 -4.35 45.04 24.57
C SER A 396 -3.48 43.80 24.69
N VAL A 397 -3.74 42.82 23.84
CA VAL A 397 -2.92 41.59 23.76
C VAL A 397 -2.64 41.28 22.30
N SER A 398 -1.39 40.95 22.00
CA SER A 398 -0.99 40.42 20.70
C SER A 398 0.00 39.29 20.86
N PHE A 399 -0.10 38.26 20.02
CA PHE A 399 0.86 37.16 19.98
C PHE A 399 0.74 36.44 18.64
N GLN A 400 1.77 35.67 18.29
CA GLN A 400 1.68 34.71 17.21
C GLN A 400 1.56 33.30 17.78
N PHE A 401 0.77 32.45 17.13
CA PHE A 401 0.68 31.03 17.48
C PHE A 401 0.72 30.14 16.25
N ARG A 402 1.12 28.88 16.45
CA ARG A 402 0.94 27.80 15.47
C ARG A 402 0.61 26.49 16.17
N THR A 403 -0.31 25.73 15.59
CA THR A 403 -0.80 24.44 16.14
C THR A 403 -1.34 23.54 15.04
N TRP A 404 -1.53 22.27 15.37
CA TRP A 404 -2.30 21.30 14.58
C TRP A 404 -3.68 21.03 15.16
N ASN A 405 -3.92 21.42 16.41
CA ASN A 405 -5.20 21.18 17.08
C ASN A 405 -6.23 22.20 16.60
N PRO A 406 -7.46 21.76 16.25
CA PRO A 406 -8.52 22.67 15.84
C PRO A 406 -9.11 23.45 17.01
N SER A 407 -8.79 23.07 18.25
CA SER A 407 -9.29 23.78 19.44
C SER A 407 -8.30 23.77 20.59
N GLY A 408 -8.35 24.83 21.41
CA GLY A 408 -7.52 24.99 22.60
C GLY A 408 -7.53 26.42 23.15
N LEU A 409 -7.38 26.57 24.46
CA LEU A 409 -7.36 27.88 25.13
C LEU A 409 -6.06 28.63 24.84
N LEU A 410 -6.13 29.81 24.22
CA LEU A 410 -4.95 30.63 23.89
C LEU A 410 -4.59 31.60 25.03
N LEU A 411 -5.57 32.31 25.57
CA LEU A 411 -5.40 33.32 26.62
C LEU A 411 -6.59 33.31 27.59
N PHE A 412 -6.32 33.49 28.88
CA PHE A 412 -7.31 33.86 29.87
C PHE A 412 -6.79 35.01 30.75
N SER A 413 -7.63 36.01 31.05
CA SER A 413 -7.30 37.07 32.01
C SER A 413 -8.56 37.62 32.68
N HIS A 414 -8.42 38.02 33.95
CA HIS A 414 -9.47 38.71 34.68
C HIS A 414 -9.34 40.22 34.51
N PHE A 415 -10.47 40.90 34.35
CA PHE A 415 -10.50 42.33 34.57
C PHE A 415 -10.38 42.66 36.06
N ALA A 416 -9.80 43.81 36.38
CA ALA A 416 -9.80 44.36 37.72
C ALA A 416 -11.23 44.76 38.16
N ASP A 417 -11.38 45.17 39.42
CA ASP A 417 -12.64 45.61 40.03
C ASP A 417 -13.82 44.63 39.87
N ASN A 418 -13.53 43.33 39.70
CA ASN A 418 -14.49 42.27 39.41
C ASN A 418 -15.38 42.56 38.18
N LEU A 419 -14.87 43.31 37.19
CA LEU A 419 -15.62 43.63 35.97
C LEU A 419 -15.90 42.40 35.09
N GLY A 420 -15.18 41.31 35.33
CA GLY A 420 -15.39 40.02 34.68
C GLY A 420 -14.08 39.45 34.14
N ASN A 421 -14.13 38.78 32.99
CA ASN A 421 -12.95 38.16 32.38
C ASN A 421 -13.01 38.19 30.85
N VAL A 422 -11.86 37.93 30.25
CA VAL A 422 -11.71 37.72 28.83
C VAL A 422 -10.98 36.40 28.59
N GLU A 423 -11.51 35.65 27.65
CA GLU A 423 -10.99 34.38 27.19
C GLU A 423 -10.78 34.48 25.67
N ILE A 424 -9.62 34.05 25.20
CA ILE A 424 -9.31 33.92 23.78
C ILE A 424 -8.98 32.46 23.55
N ASP A 425 -9.68 31.82 22.63
CA ASP A 425 -9.50 30.41 22.34
C ASP A 425 -9.51 30.15 20.84
N LEU A 426 -9.09 28.94 20.48
CA LEU A 426 -9.27 28.38 19.17
C LEU A 426 -10.44 27.40 19.27
N VAL A 427 -11.45 27.54 18.42
CA VAL A 427 -12.59 26.63 18.31
C VAL A 427 -12.85 26.39 16.83
N GLU A 428 -12.91 25.12 16.42
CA GLU A 428 -13.08 24.74 15.01
C GLU A 428 -12.15 25.50 14.04
N SER A 429 -10.89 25.69 14.45
CA SER A 429 -9.86 26.36 13.67
C SER A 429 -10.11 27.86 13.43
N LYS A 430 -10.93 28.50 14.27
CA LYS A 430 -11.19 29.94 14.30
C LYS A 430 -10.83 30.51 15.67
N VAL A 431 -10.32 31.74 15.72
CA VAL A 431 -10.04 32.39 17.00
C VAL A 431 -11.32 33.03 17.50
N GLY A 432 -11.75 32.64 18.69
CA GLY A 432 -12.85 33.23 19.45
C GLY A 432 -12.34 34.13 20.57
N VAL A 433 -13.10 35.17 20.90
CA VAL A 433 -12.91 35.97 22.10
C VAL A 433 -14.24 36.05 22.83
N HIS A 434 -14.24 35.60 24.08
CA HIS A 434 -15.39 35.58 24.98
C HIS A 434 -15.14 36.54 26.13
N ILE A 435 -15.97 37.59 26.23
CA ILE A 435 -15.87 38.59 27.30
C ILE A 435 -17.09 38.45 28.19
N ASN A 436 -16.90 38.02 29.43
CA ASN A 436 -17.97 38.00 30.43
C ASN A 436 -17.91 39.29 31.25
N THR A 437 -19.01 40.05 31.29
CA THR A 437 -19.15 41.22 32.18
C THR A 437 -20.08 40.93 33.35
N THR A 438 -19.72 41.40 34.54
CA THR A 438 -20.53 41.25 35.76
C THR A 438 -21.54 42.37 35.96
N GLN A 439 -21.43 43.48 35.22
CA GLN A 439 -22.22 44.69 35.46
C GLN A 439 -23.63 44.65 34.85
N THR A 440 -23.82 43.87 33.78
CA THR A 440 -25.10 43.75 33.08
C THR A 440 -25.68 42.35 33.34
N LYS A 441 -27.00 42.25 33.57
CA LYS A 441 -27.66 41.01 34.02
C LYS A 441 -27.45 39.79 33.11
N THR A 442 -27.10 40.02 31.85
CA THR A 442 -26.71 39.00 30.85
C THR A 442 -26.01 39.73 29.69
N SER A 443 -24.68 39.81 29.67
CA SER A 443 -23.97 40.18 28.44
C SER A 443 -22.63 39.44 28.40
N GLN A 444 -22.60 38.32 27.68
CA GLN A 444 -21.38 37.77 27.14
C GLN A 444 -21.17 38.42 25.77
N ILE A 445 -19.97 38.93 25.49
CA ILE A 445 -19.62 39.48 24.18
C ILE A 445 -18.71 38.46 23.50
N ASP A 446 -19.18 37.92 22.37
CA ASP A 446 -18.46 36.93 21.59
C ASP A 446 -18.10 37.51 20.22
N ILE A 447 -16.81 37.48 19.87
CA ILE A 447 -16.33 37.78 18.52
C ILE A 447 -15.45 36.64 18.04
N SER A 448 -15.53 36.30 16.76
CA SER A 448 -14.72 35.23 16.18
C SER A 448 -14.19 35.64 14.81
N SER A 449 -12.94 35.34 14.50
CA SER A 449 -12.33 35.64 13.20
C SER A 449 -11.34 34.56 12.75
N GLY A 450 -11.04 34.56 11.44
CA GLY A 450 -10.18 33.58 10.78
C GLY A 450 -10.86 32.24 10.49
N SER A 451 -10.10 31.35 9.85
CA SER A 451 -10.52 29.98 9.54
C SER A 451 -9.30 29.15 9.13
N GLY A 452 -9.26 27.87 9.53
CA GLY A 452 -8.16 26.97 9.17
C GLY A 452 -6.83 27.31 9.86
N LEU A 453 -6.87 27.97 11.02
CA LEU A 453 -5.68 28.47 11.74
C LEU A 453 -4.88 27.37 12.47
N ASN A 454 -5.19 26.09 12.21
CA ASN A 454 -4.49 24.91 12.73
C ASN A 454 -3.71 24.19 11.62
N ASP A 455 -3.15 24.96 10.69
CA ASP A 455 -2.41 24.47 9.51
C ASP A 455 -0.89 24.36 9.75
N GLY A 456 -0.46 24.54 11.00
CA GLY A 456 0.95 24.55 11.40
C GLY A 456 1.72 25.82 11.03
N GLN A 457 1.09 26.79 10.35
CA GLN A 457 1.68 28.09 10.05
C GLN A 457 1.56 29.03 11.25
N TRP A 458 2.45 30.03 11.31
CA TRP A 458 2.35 31.11 12.28
C TRP A 458 1.21 32.06 11.91
N HIS A 459 0.27 32.23 12.84
CA HIS A 459 -0.82 33.20 12.74
C HIS A 459 -0.69 34.27 13.82
N GLU A 460 -0.93 35.52 13.47
CA GLU A 460 -0.94 36.64 14.41
C GLU A 460 -2.34 36.91 14.94
N VAL A 461 -2.48 37.02 16.26
CA VAL A 461 -3.68 37.48 16.95
C VAL A 461 -3.40 38.86 17.53
N ARG A 462 -4.31 39.81 17.27
CA ARG A 462 -4.34 41.12 17.92
C ARG A 462 -5.75 41.36 18.45
N PHE A 463 -5.87 41.49 19.76
CA PHE A 463 -7.12 41.81 20.42
C PHE A 463 -6.98 43.07 21.26
N LEU A 464 -7.92 44.00 21.07
CA LEU A 464 -7.96 45.26 21.78
C LEU A 464 -9.38 45.55 22.26
N ALA A 465 -9.53 45.83 23.55
CA ALA A 465 -10.79 46.22 24.17
C ALA A 465 -10.62 47.49 25.02
N LYS A 466 -11.55 48.42 24.84
CA LYS A 466 -11.69 49.66 25.60
C LYS A 466 -13.17 49.88 25.91
N GLU A 467 -13.48 51.00 26.55
CA GLU A 467 -14.87 51.35 26.85
C GLU A 467 -15.77 51.27 25.61
N ASN A 468 -16.80 50.43 25.70
CA ASN A 468 -17.82 50.17 24.68
C ASN A 468 -17.28 49.73 23.31
N PHE A 469 -16.03 49.25 23.21
CA PHE A 469 -15.42 48.88 21.95
C PHE A 469 -14.44 47.73 22.11
N ALA A 470 -14.56 46.70 21.27
CA ALA A 470 -13.55 45.66 21.13
C ALA A 470 -13.30 45.31 19.65
N VAL A 471 -12.05 44.96 19.33
CA VAL A 471 -11.62 44.57 17.99
C VAL A 471 -10.68 43.36 18.05
N LEU A 472 -10.93 42.39 17.17
CA LEU A 472 -10.08 41.24 16.92
C LEU A 472 -9.58 41.29 15.46
N THR A 473 -8.26 41.27 15.29
CA THR A 473 -7.60 41.19 13.98
C THR A 473 -6.71 39.95 13.93
N ILE A 474 -6.81 39.18 12.84
CA ILE A 474 -6.01 37.99 12.58
C ILE A 474 -5.07 38.26 11.39
N ASP A 475 -3.81 37.86 11.49
CA ASP A 475 -2.77 38.00 10.45
C ASP A 475 -2.55 39.42 9.94
N GLY A 476 -2.91 40.42 10.74
CA GLY A 476 -2.85 41.83 10.36
C GLY A 476 -3.80 42.22 9.23
N ASP A 477 -4.76 41.37 8.87
CA ASP A 477 -5.75 41.68 7.85
C ASP A 477 -6.85 42.59 8.43
N GLU A 478 -6.61 43.90 8.34
CA GLU A 478 -7.55 44.93 8.76
C GLU A 478 -8.89 44.87 8.01
N ALA A 479 -8.94 44.28 6.81
CA ALA A 479 -10.19 44.11 6.07
C ALA A 479 -11.10 43.04 6.70
N SER A 480 -10.52 42.09 7.43
CA SER A 480 -11.21 40.99 8.13
C SER A 480 -11.32 41.22 9.64
N ALA A 481 -10.99 42.44 10.12
CA ALA A 481 -11.07 42.78 11.54
C ALA A 481 -12.53 42.80 12.03
N VAL A 482 -12.82 42.06 13.10
CA VAL A 482 -14.15 41.98 13.71
C VAL A 482 -14.24 43.01 14.83
N ARG A 483 -15.22 43.92 14.75
CA ARG A 483 -15.42 45.02 15.70
C ARG A 483 -16.80 44.93 16.35
N THR A 484 -16.86 45.21 17.64
CA THR A 484 -18.12 45.28 18.40
C THR A 484 -18.18 46.56 19.23
N ASN A 485 -19.34 47.23 19.22
CA ASN A 485 -19.62 48.44 20.01
C ASN A 485 -20.54 48.14 21.20
N SER A 486 -20.36 46.97 21.82
CA SER A 486 -21.22 46.51 22.92
C SER A 486 -20.85 47.19 24.24
N PRO A 487 -21.81 47.44 25.16
CA PRO A 487 -21.52 48.02 26.48
C PRO A 487 -20.46 47.20 27.22
N LEU A 488 -19.29 47.79 27.46
CA LEU A 488 -18.13 47.11 28.02
C LEU A 488 -17.31 48.11 28.83
N GLN A 489 -17.04 47.79 30.09
CA GLN A 489 -16.04 48.48 30.90
C GLN A 489 -14.81 47.59 31.01
N VAL A 490 -13.64 48.17 30.77
CA VAL A 490 -12.37 47.46 30.78
C VAL A 490 -11.47 48.10 31.82
N LYS A 491 -11.01 47.29 32.76
CA LYS A 491 -9.83 47.59 33.57
C LYS A 491 -8.94 46.36 33.59
N THR A 492 -7.72 46.48 33.12
CA THR A 492 -6.76 45.37 33.05
C THR A 492 -6.44 44.81 34.44
N GLY A 493 -6.31 43.49 34.54
CA GLY A 493 -5.87 42.80 35.75
C GLY A 493 -4.35 42.72 35.88
N GLU A 494 -3.87 42.04 36.93
CA GLU A 494 -2.43 41.87 37.21
C GLU A 494 -1.78 40.72 36.43
N ARG A 495 -2.57 39.81 35.85
CA ARG A 495 -2.09 38.52 35.36
C ARG A 495 -2.78 38.11 34.07
N TYR A 496 -1.99 37.54 33.18
CA TYR A 496 -2.41 37.00 31.90
C TYR A 496 -1.90 35.56 31.80
N TYR A 497 -2.79 34.63 31.47
CA TYR A 497 -2.49 33.20 31.38
C TYR A 497 -2.58 32.75 29.94
N PHE A 498 -1.46 32.27 29.38
CA PHE A 498 -1.38 31.76 28.02
C PHE A 498 -1.37 30.23 28.02
N GLY A 499 -2.08 29.65 27.06
CA GLY A 499 -2.17 28.21 26.79
C GLY A 499 -2.98 27.37 27.77
N GLY A 500 -3.19 27.85 28.99
CA GLY A 500 -3.90 27.19 30.07
C GLY A 500 -3.89 28.08 31.32
N PHE A 501 -4.62 27.69 32.37
CA PHE A 501 -4.54 28.35 33.67
C PHE A 501 -4.82 27.34 34.80
N LEU A 502 -4.31 27.65 36.00
CA LEU A 502 -4.51 26.82 37.17
C LEU A 502 -5.83 27.21 37.86
N ASN A 503 -6.82 26.32 37.86
CA ASN A 503 -8.10 26.59 38.53
C ASN A 503 -7.98 26.28 40.03
N HIS A 504 -7.51 27.24 40.83
CA HIS A 504 -7.51 27.10 42.29
C HIS A 504 -8.84 27.48 42.96
N MET A 505 -9.86 27.85 42.19
CA MET A 505 -11.11 28.41 42.72
C MET A 505 -12.26 27.40 42.59
N ASN A 506 -12.72 26.95 43.75
CA ASN A 506 -13.81 26.00 43.98
C ASN A 506 -15.22 26.50 43.55
N ASN A 507 -15.32 27.40 42.55
CA ASN A 507 -16.59 27.86 42.02
C ASN A 507 -16.94 27.10 40.75
N ALA A 508 -17.86 26.15 40.91
CA ALA A 508 -18.30 25.15 39.95
C ALA A 508 -19.12 25.67 38.74
N SER A 509 -18.72 26.77 38.09
CA SER A 509 -19.46 27.27 36.92
C SER A 509 -18.67 27.37 35.60
N HIS A 510 -17.34 27.40 35.60
CA HIS A 510 -16.57 27.26 34.36
C HIS A 510 -15.89 25.89 34.34
N SER A 511 -16.54 24.98 33.63
CA SER A 511 -16.19 23.58 33.48
C SER A 511 -14.70 23.37 33.21
N ALA A 512 -14.14 22.42 33.94
CA ALA A 512 -12.82 21.79 33.76
C ALA A 512 -12.69 21.01 32.43
N LEU A 513 -13.24 21.52 31.32
CA LEU A 513 -13.42 20.80 30.06
C LEU A 513 -12.74 21.47 28.85
N GLN A 514 -12.23 22.69 28.98
CA GLN A 514 -11.56 23.34 27.85
C GLN A 514 -10.12 22.83 27.75
N PRO A 515 -9.71 22.26 26.60
CA PRO A 515 -8.39 21.70 26.44
C PRO A 515 -7.34 22.82 26.45
N SER A 516 -6.23 22.61 27.16
CA SER A 516 -5.06 23.49 27.08
C SER A 516 -4.52 23.51 25.64
N PHE A 517 -4.03 24.66 25.20
CA PHE A 517 -3.39 24.81 23.91
C PHE A 517 -2.13 23.95 23.83
N GLN A 518 -1.98 23.23 22.72
CA GLN A 518 -0.76 22.54 22.34
C GLN A 518 -0.25 23.19 21.06
N GLY A 519 1.00 23.62 21.06
CA GLY A 519 1.53 24.40 19.95
C GLY A 519 2.68 25.26 20.38
N CYS A 520 2.94 26.28 19.58
CA CYS A 520 3.92 27.30 19.93
C CYS A 520 3.30 28.67 19.94
N MET A 521 3.76 29.52 20.85
CA MET A 521 3.48 30.96 20.82
C MET A 521 4.79 31.76 20.78
N GLN A 522 4.77 32.92 20.15
CA GLN A 522 5.89 33.86 20.16
C GLN A 522 5.37 35.31 20.05
N LEU A 523 6.26 36.29 20.18
CA LEU A 523 5.93 37.72 20.08
C LEU A 523 4.78 38.13 21.01
N ILE A 524 4.74 37.56 22.22
CA ILE A 524 3.70 37.84 23.22
C ILE A 524 3.85 39.28 23.71
N GLN A 525 2.84 40.10 23.43
CA GLN A 525 2.68 41.46 23.89
C GLN A 525 1.45 41.55 24.79
N VAL A 526 1.65 42.14 25.96
CA VAL A 526 0.60 42.40 26.95
C VAL A 526 0.65 43.88 27.29
N ASP A 527 -0.51 44.53 27.27
CA ASP A 527 -0.65 45.96 27.48
C ASP A 527 0.31 46.78 26.57
N ASP A 528 0.40 46.44 25.28
CA ASP A 528 1.31 47.07 24.30
C ASP A 528 2.82 46.97 24.65
N GLN A 529 3.23 46.01 25.48
CA GLN A 529 4.63 45.74 25.81
C GLN A 529 5.01 44.29 25.50
N LEU A 530 6.14 44.11 24.81
CA LEU A 530 6.68 42.78 24.52
C LEU A 530 7.19 42.11 25.81
N VAL A 531 6.68 40.92 26.11
CA VAL A 531 7.07 40.14 27.28
C VAL A 531 8.51 39.63 27.13
N ASN A 532 9.34 39.87 28.14
CA ASN A 532 10.69 39.31 28.20
C ASN A 532 10.65 37.85 28.70
N LEU A 533 10.54 36.91 27.77
CA LEU A 533 10.43 35.48 28.08
C LEU A 533 11.68 34.88 28.78
N TYR A 534 12.85 35.53 28.69
CA TYR A 534 14.04 35.10 29.43
C TYR A 534 13.93 35.37 30.93
N GLU A 535 13.29 36.47 31.30
CA GLU A 535 12.98 36.81 32.69
C GLU A 535 11.93 35.85 33.26
N VAL A 536 10.91 35.52 32.46
CA VAL A 536 9.89 34.52 32.82
C VAL A 536 10.50 33.12 32.99
N ALA A 537 11.44 32.73 32.12
CA ALA A 537 12.18 31.46 32.25
C ALA A 537 12.97 31.36 33.56
N GLN A 538 13.39 32.49 34.12
CA GLN A 538 14.05 32.59 35.43
C GLN A 538 13.05 32.74 36.60
N ARG A 539 11.74 32.72 36.31
CA ARG A 539 10.64 32.96 37.27
C ARG A 539 10.71 34.34 37.93
N LYS A 540 11.04 35.40 37.17
CA LYS A 540 11.21 36.78 37.66
C LYS A 540 10.73 37.85 36.66
N PRO A 541 9.50 38.38 36.76
CA PRO A 541 8.27 37.81 37.34
C PRO A 541 7.61 36.79 36.40
N GLY A 542 6.55 36.13 36.86
CA GLY A 542 5.79 35.13 36.11
C GLY A 542 5.98 33.70 36.63
N SER A 543 5.11 32.81 36.16
CA SER A 543 5.09 31.38 36.53
C SER A 543 4.69 30.54 35.32
N PHE A 544 5.11 29.29 35.28
CA PHE A 544 4.74 28.38 34.20
C PHE A 544 4.80 26.93 34.68
N ALA A 545 4.06 26.06 33.98
CA ALA A 545 4.19 24.62 34.13
C ALA A 545 4.17 23.96 32.76
N ASN A 546 4.98 22.91 32.59
CA ASN A 546 5.06 22.03 31.44
C ASN A 546 5.32 22.74 30.11
N VAL A 547 5.89 23.93 30.15
CA VAL A 547 6.27 24.75 28.99
C VAL A 547 7.77 24.66 28.76
N THR A 548 8.19 24.65 27.49
CA THR A 548 9.60 24.81 27.11
C THR A 548 9.81 26.16 26.41
N ILE A 549 10.57 27.05 27.03
CA ILE A 549 10.89 28.37 26.49
C ILE A 549 12.12 28.28 25.57
N ASP A 550 12.12 29.08 24.50
CA ASP A 550 13.17 29.17 23.49
C ASP A 550 13.29 27.89 22.63
N MET A 551 12.14 27.29 22.31
CA MET A 551 11.99 26.10 21.46
C MET A 551 10.59 26.09 20.84
N CYS A 552 10.48 25.60 19.61
CA CYS A 552 9.20 25.20 19.03
C CYS A 552 9.32 23.83 18.34
N ALA A 553 8.73 22.81 18.96
CA ALA A 553 8.90 21.41 18.55
C ALA A 553 7.59 20.76 18.09
N ILE A 554 6.78 21.48 17.30
CA ILE A 554 5.62 20.88 16.64
C ILE A 554 6.09 19.92 15.53
N ILE A 555 5.33 18.85 15.28
CA ILE A 555 5.67 17.81 14.31
C ILE A 555 4.57 17.77 13.25
N ASP A 556 4.93 17.87 11.97
CA ASP A 556 3.99 17.61 10.87
C ASP A 556 3.97 16.10 10.58
N ARG A 557 2.95 15.41 11.07
CA ARG A 557 2.75 13.96 10.92
C ARG A 557 2.16 13.58 9.55
N CYS A 558 1.86 14.55 8.70
CA CYS A 558 1.41 14.36 7.31
C CYS A 558 2.54 14.55 6.29
N VAL A 559 3.79 14.76 6.72
CA VAL A 559 4.95 14.91 5.84
C VAL A 559 6.11 14.00 6.29
N PRO A 560 6.49 12.97 5.49
CA PRO A 560 5.85 12.55 4.25
C PRO A 560 4.42 12.07 4.48
N ASN A 561 3.60 12.09 3.42
CA ASN A 561 2.22 11.62 3.53
C ASN A 561 2.21 10.10 3.70
N HIS A 562 1.87 9.63 4.91
CA HIS A 562 1.70 8.21 5.20
C HIS A 562 0.39 7.61 4.67
N CYS A 563 -0.49 8.42 4.09
CA CYS A 563 -1.70 7.97 3.41
C CYS A 563 -1.37 7.60 1.96
N GLU A 564 -1.43 6.31 1.68
CA GLU A 564 -1.00 5.70 0.43
C GLU A 564 -2.07 5.85 -0.67
N HIS A 565 -1.69 5.56 -1.92
CA HIS A 565 -2.60 5.55 -3.08
C HIS A 565 -3.42 6.84 -3.26
N GLY A 566 -2.82 8.00 -2.93
CA GLY A 566 -3.48 9.32 -3.05
C GLY A 566 -4.39 9.68 -1.89
N GLY A 567 -4.36 8.92 -0.78
CA GLY A 567 -5.12 9.22 0.43
C GLY A 567 -4.84 10.61 1.00
N LYS A 568 -5.89 11.28 1.48
CA LYS A 568 -5.79 12.63 2.06
C LYS A 568 -5.43 12.53 3.54
N CYS A 569 -4.34 13.18 3.95
CA CYS A 569 -3.91 13.23 5.33
C CYS A 569 -4.47 14.45 6.06
N SER A 570 -4.94 14.23 7.28
CA SER A 570 -5.29 15.25 8.28
C SER A 570 -4.63 14.88 9.60
N GLN A 571 -4.42 15.83 10.51
CA GLN A 571 -3.73 15.52 11.76
C GLN A 571 -4.20 16.30 12.97
N THR A 572 -3.86 15.74 14.13
CA THR A 572 -3.93 16.32 15.46
C THR A 572 -2.51 16.39 16.04
N TRP A 573 -2.38 16.85 17.28
CA TRP A 573 -1.08 16.85 17.98
C TRP A 573 -0.40 15.48 18.04
N ASP A 574 -1.17 14.44 18.37
CA ASP A 574 -0.70 13.11 18.73
C ASP A 574 -0.87 12.07 17.61
N SER A 575 -1.63 12.37 16.57
CA SER A 575 -1.92 11.41 15.51
C SER A 575 -2.23 12.08 14.16
N PHE A 576 -2.28 11.28 13.10
CA PHE A 576 -2.79 11.67 11.79
C PHE A 576 -3.95 10.76 11.39
N LYS A 577 -4.77 11.12 10.42
CA LYS A 577 -5.86 10.32 9.87
C LYS A 577 -5.83 10.38 8.35
N CYS A 578 -6.02 9.22 7.73
CA CYS A 578 -6.17 9.09 6.29
C CYS A 578 -7.64 8.99 5.91
N THR A 579 -8.02 9.74 4.88
CA THR A 579 -9.30 9.60 4.17
C THR A 579 -9.02 8.92 2.83
N CYS A 580 -9.67 7.79 2.59
CA CYS A 580 -9.44 6.92 1.43
C CYS A 580 -10.55 7.01 0.38
N ASP A 581 -11.46 7.96 0.53
CA ASP A 581 -12.59 8.14 -0.37
C ASP A 581 -12.08 8.39 -1.80
N GLU A 582 -12.72 7.76 -2.79
CA GLU A 582 -12.38 7.87 -4.22
C GLU A 582 -10.99 7.34 -4.63
N THR A 583 -10.23 6.70 -3.72
CA THR A 583 -8.93 6.11 -4.10
C THR A 583 -9.06 4.68 -4.63
N GLY A 584 -10.11 3.96 -4.22
CA GLY A 584 -10.23 2.51 -4.45
C GLY A 584 -9.49 1.66 -3.41
N TYR A 585 -9.03 2.28 -2.32
CA TYR A 585 -8.30 1.62 -1.23
C TYR A 585 -8.95 1.89 0.13
N SER A 586 -8.57 1.10 1.13
CA SER A 586 -9.10 1.11 2.48
C SER A 586 -8.01 0.83 3.53
N GLY A 587 -8.39 0.84 4.81
CA GLY A 587 -7.46 0.66 5.92
C GLY A 587 -6.94 1.99 6.50
N ALA A 588 -6.18 1.90 7.59
CA ALA A 588 -5.75 3.08 8.36
C ALA A 588 -4.83 4.03 7.58
N THR A 589 -4.15 3.52 6.55
CA THR A 589 -3.24 4.25 5.65
C THR A 589 -3.65 4.16 4.18
N CYS A 590 -4.89 3.75 3.87
CA CYS A 590 -5.36 3.53 2.49
C CYS A 590 -4.49 2.53 1.70
N HIS A 591 -3.99 1.50 2.37
CA HIS A 591 -3.07 0.52 1.78
C HIS A 591 -3.81 -0.63 1.06
N ASN A 592 -4.98 -1.04 1.57
CA ASN A 592 -5.64 -2.28 1.14
C ASN A 592 -6.60 -2.00 -0.02
N SER A 593 -6.34 -2.62 -1.18
CA SER A 593 -7.28 -2.53 -2.31
C SER A 593 -8.64 -3.11 -1.94
N ILE A 594 -9.71 -2.43 -2.36
CA ILE A 594 -11.08 -2.96 -2.22
C ILE A 594 -11.47 -3.88 -3.40
N TYR A 595 -10.59 -4.01 -4.39
CA TYR A 595 -10.81 -4.78 -5.61
C TYR A 595 -9.95 -6.05 -5.64
N GLU A 596 -10.44 -7.09 -6.30
CA GLU A 596 -9.67 -8.32 -6.50
C GLU A 596 -8.61 -8.16 -7.60
N PRO A 597 -7.51 -8.94 -7.57
CA PRO A 597 -6.38 -8.68 -8.45
C PRO A 597 -6.61 -9.05 -9.92
N SER A 598 -7.59 -9.91 -10.20
CA SER A 598 -7.85 -10.35 -11.58
C SER A 598 -9.25 -10.91 -11.76
N CYS A 599 -9.64 -11.06 -13.03
CA CYS A 599 -10.85 -11.79 -13.39
C CYS A 599 -10.82 -13.25 -12.89
N GLU A 600 -9.63 -13.86 -12.80
CA GLU A 600 -9.48 -15.22 -12.27
C GLU A 600 -9.85 -15.25 -10.78
N ALA A 601 -9.40 -14.26 -10.00
CA ALA A 601 -9.78 -14.14 -8.59
C ALA A 601 -11.31 -13.99 -8.41
N TYR A 602 -11.96 -13.12 -9.19
CA TYR A 602 -13.42 -12.98 -9.15
C TYR A 602 -14.17 -14.26 -9.50
N LYS A 603 -13.73 -15.00 -10.53
CA LYS A 603 -14.29 -16.32 -10.84
C LYS A 603 -14.25 -17.22 -9.60
N HIS A 604 -13.14 -17.25 -8.87
CA HIS A 604 -13.00 -18.09 -7.68
C HIS A 604 -13.83 -17.64 -6.47
N LEU A 605 -14.38 -16.42 -6.52
CA LEU A 605 -15.40 -15.94 -5.58
C LEU A 605 -16.84 -16.30 -6.01
N GLY A 606 -17.01 -17.03 -7.11
CA GLY A 606 -18.32 -17.42 -7.67
C GLY A 606 -18.96 -16.35 -8.55
N GLN A 607 -18.20 -15.33 -8.98
CA GLN A 607 -18.71 -14.27 -9.85
C GLN A 607 -18.78 -14.72 -11.31
N THR A 608 -19.67 -14.11 -12.10
CA THR A 608 -19.88 -14.43 -13.52
C THR A 608 -19.41 -13.30 -14.44
N SER A 609 -19.44 -13.52 -15.76
CA SER A 609 -18.97 -12.54 -16.74
C SER A 609 -19.65 -11.17 -16.62
N ASN A 610 -18.86 -10.11 -16.41
CA ASN A 610 -19.32 -8.72 -16.33
C ASN A 610 -18.12 -7.76 -16.39
N TYR A 611 -18.36 -6.46 -16.29
CA TYR A 611 -17.34 -5.47 -16.01
C TYR A 611 -16.96 -5.48 -14.53
N TYR A 612 -15.66 -5.57 -14.26
CA TYR A 612 -15.11 -5.50 -12.92
C TYR A 612 -13.96 -4.50 -12.86
N TRP A 613 -13.74 -3.95 -11.69
CA TRP A 613 -12.47 -3.31 -11.34
C TRP A 613 -11.53 -4.37 -10.82
N ILE A 614 -10.32 -4.42 -11.37
CA ILE A 614 -9.24 -5.29 -10.92
C ILE A 614 -8.04 -4.45 -10.48
N ASP A 615 -7.29 -4.98 -9.52
CA ASP A 615 -6.08 -4.37 -9.00
C ASP A 615 -4.90 -5.37 -9.01
N PRO A 616 -4.23 -5.54 -10.17
CA PRO A 616 -3.28 -6.64 -10.39
C PRO A 616 -2.08 -6.68 -9.43
N ASP A 617 -1.64 -5.52 -8.96
CA ASP A 617 -0.57 -5.36 -7.97
C ASP A 617 -1.10 -5.18 -6.54
N GLY A 618 -2.37 -4.82 -6.35
CA GLY A 618 -2.96 -4.67 -5.02
C GLY A 618 -2.38 -3.43 -4.36
N SER A 619 -1.65 -3.58 -3.25
CA SER A 619 -0.97 -2.46 -2.59
C SER A 619 0.31 -1.99 -3.29
N GLY A 620 0.41 -2.25 -4.59
CA GLY A 620 1.49 -1.76 -5.43
C GLY A 620 1.24 -0.33 -5.93
N PRO A 621 2.16 0.22 -6.73
CA PRO A 621 2.07 1.61 -7.18
C PRO A 621 0.99 1.87 -8.24
N LEU A 622 0.41 0.84 -8.87
CA LEU A 622 -0.60 1.01 -9.92
C LEU A 622 -1.99 1.09 -9.27
N GLY A 623 -2.80 2.01 -9.78
CA GLY A 623 -4.21 2.08 -9.38
C GLY A 623 -5.05 0.96 -10.02
N PRO A 624 -6.28 0.75 -9.52
CA PRO A 624 -7.20 -0.22 -10.10
C PRO A 624 -7.64 0.20 -11.51
N LEU A 625 -8.02 -0.79 -12.33
CA LEU A 625 -8.55 -0.55 -13.67
C LEU A 625 -9.82 -1.33 -13.94
N LYS A 626 -10.68 -0.77 -14.82
CA LYS A 626 -11.92 -1.42 -15.23
C LYS A 626 -11.68 -2.29 -16.46
N VAL A 627 -12.08 -3.55 -16.38
CA VAL A 627 -11.97 -4.54 -17.46
C VAL A 627 -13.29 -5.27 -17.64
N TYR A 628 -13.49 -5.89 -18.81
CA TYR A 628 -14.56 -6.87 -18.98
C TYR A 628 -14.01 -8.27 -18.74
N CYS A 629 -14.52 -8.95 -17.73
CA CYS A 629 -14.20 -10.35 -17.46
C CYS A 629 -15.20 -11.24 -18.20
N ASN A 630 -14.71 -12.02 -19.17
CA ASN A 630 -15.50 -13.07 -19.81
C ASN A 630 -15.06 -14.43 -19.27
N MET A 631 -15.81 -14.93 -18.31
CA MET A 631 -15.60 -16.20 -17.62
C MET A 631 -16.44 -17.28 -18.32
N THR A 632 -15.79 -18.19 -19.03
CA THR A 632 -16.40 -19.41 -19.59
C THR A 632 -16.11 -20.60 -18.67
N GLU A 633 -16.66 -21.78 -18.98
CA GLU A 633 -16.42 -23.01 -18.20
C GLU A 633 -14.93 -23.40 -18.18
N ASP A 634 -14.22 -23.17 -19.28
CA ASP A 634 -12.85 -23.60 -19.49
C ASP A 634 -11.80 -22.51 -19.32
N LYS A 635 -12.16 -21.23 -19.53
CA LYS A 635 -11.24 -20.10 -19.65
C LYS A 635 -11.78 -18.84 -18.98
N VAL A 636 -10.88 -18.00 -18.49
CA VAL A 636 -11.22 -16.65 -18.01
C VAL A 636 -10.47 -15.65 -18.84
N TRP A 637 -11.21 -14.80 -19.54
CA TRP A 637 -10.66 -13.74 -20.35
C TRP A 637 -10.79 -12.39 -19.64
N THR A 638 -9.66 -11.71 -19.48
CA THR A 638 -9.58 -10.29 -19.14
C THR A 638 -9.51 -9.50 -20.45
N ILE A 639 -10.53 -8.67 -20.71
CA ILE A 639 -10.65 -7.90 -21.95
C ILE A 639 -10.49 -6.41 -21.66
N VAL A 640 -9.51 -5.78 -22.31
CA VAL A 640 -9.21 -4.35 -22.22
C VAL A 640 -9.55 -3.67 -23.55
N SER A 641 -10.48 -2.72 -23.52
CA SER A 641 -10.93 -1.98 -24.70
C SER A 641 -10.14 -0.69 -24.94
N HIS A 642 -10.07 -0.30 -26.20
CA HIS A 642 -9.54 0.98 -26.68
C HIS A 642 -10.63 1.82 -27.38
N ASP A 643 -10.32 3.07 -27.67
CA ASP A 643 -11.21 4.06 -28.28
C ASP A 643 -11.43 3.92 -29.80
N LEU A 644 -10.54 3.20 -30.50
CA LEU A 644 -10.64 3.02 -31.95
C LEU A 644 -11.98 2.38 -32.34
N GLN A 645 -12.66 3.01 -33.30
CA GLN A 645 -13.92 2.52 -33.88
C GLN A 645 -13.72 1.23 -34.69
N MET A 646 -14.81 0.57 -35.07
CA MET A 646 -14.80 -0.75 -35.72
C MET A 646 -13.95 -0.80 -37.00
N GLN A 647 -13.90 0.28 -37.80
CA GLN A 647 -13.05 0.41 -39.00
C GLN A 647 -12.60 1.86 -39.21
N THR A 648 -11.30 2.06 -39.45
CA THR A 648 -10.70 3.37 -39.77
C THR A 648 -10.19 3.38 -41.20
N THR A 649 -10.73 4.26 -42.04
CA THR A 649 -10.32 4.42 -43.44
C THR A 649 -9.09 5.34 -43.56
N VAL A 650 -8.09 4.92 -44.34
CA VAL A 650 -6.83 5.64 -44.60
C VAL A 650 -6.67 5.84 -46.11
N VAL A 651 -6.49 7.10 -46.53
CA VAL A 651 -6.29 7.54 -47.92
C VAL A 651 -5.30 8.71 -47.95
N GLY A 652 -4.46 8.80 -48.98
CA GLY A 652 -3.61 9.97 -49.24
C GLY A 652 -2.25 9.97 -48.56
N TYR A 653 -1.76 8.81 -48.11
CA TYR A 653 -0.48 8.67 -47.39
C TYR A 653 0.52 7.83 -48.17
N ASN A 654 1.80 8.19 -48.07
CA ASN A 654 2.91 7.61 -48.82
C ASN A 654 4.14 7.37 -47.91
N PRO A 655 5.24 6.76 -48.40
CA PRO A 655 6.41 6.44 -47.58
C PRO A 655 7.18 7.64 -47.01
N GLU A 656 6.91 8.85 -47.51
CA GLU A 656 7.49 10.10 -46.99
C GLU A 656 6.55 10.77 -45.98
N LYS A 657 5.26 10.43 -46.02
CA LYS A 657 4.19 10.95 -45.16
C LYS A 657 3.24 9.81 -44.76
N TYR A 658 3.54 9.16 -43.64
CA TYR A 658 2.75 8.06 -43.10
C TYR A 658 1.47 8.53 -42.40
N SER A 659 0.43 7.69 -42.43
CA SER A 659 -0.69 7.77 -41.50
C SER A 659 -0.33 7.03 -40.22
N VAL A 660 -0.54 7.64 -39.06
CA VAL A 660 -0.34 7.01 -37.75
C VAL A 660 -1.69 6.98 -37.05
N THR A 661 -2.23 5.77 -36.89
CA THR A 661 -3.43 5.53 -36.08
C THR A 661 -2.99 5.15 -34.69
N GLN A 662 -3.23 6.01 -33.70
CA GLN A 662 -2.91 5.76 -32.29
C GLN A 662 -4.12 5.18 -31.57
N LEU A 663 -3.89 4.18 -30.71
CA LEU A 663 -4.94 3.55 -29.91
C LEU A 663 -4.83 4.02 -28.47
N ILE A 664 -5.92 4.57 -27.92
CA ILE A 664 -6.00 4.98 -26.52
C ILE A 664 -6.81 3.94 -25.76
N TYR A 665 -6.15 3.25 -24.83
CA TYR A 665 -6.79 2.25 -23.98
C TYR A 665 -7.48 2.91 -22.81
N SER A 666 -8.47 2.20 -22.26
CA SER A 666 -9.14 2.55 -21.00
C SER A 666 -8.24 2.44 -19.75
N ALA A 667 -6.99 2.02 -19.91
CA ALA A 667 -6.00 1.82 -18.86
C ALA A 667 -4.61 2.30 -19.32
N SER A 668 -3.72 2.58 -18.36
CA SER A 668 -2.34 2.95 -18.65
C SER A 668 -1.54 1.75 -19.20
N MET A 669 -0.44 2.02 -19.92
CA MET A 669 0.42 0.94 -20.42
C MET A 669 1.08 0.13 -19.30
N ASP A 670 1.32 0.72 -18.13
CA ASP A 670 1.87 0.02 -16.96
C ASP A 670 0.82 -0.95 -16.37
N GLN A 671 -0.43 -0.51 -16.25
CA GLN A 671 -1.56 -1.36 -15.84
C GLN A 671 -1.77 -2.54 -16.81
N ILE A 672 -1.72 -2.27 -18.12
CA ILE A 672 -1.85 -3.32 -19.13
C ILE A 672 -0.63 -4.27 -19.10
N SER A 673 0.56 -3.74 -18.81
CA SER A 673 1.77 -4.56 -18.64
C SER A 673 1.61 -5.52 -17.46
N ALA A 674 1.04 -5.09 -16.33
CA ALA A 674 0.76 -5.97 -15.20
C ALA A 674 -0.18 -7.14 -15.57
N ILE A 675 -1.20 -6.88 -16.41
CA ILE A 675 -2.10 -7.92 -16.93
C ILE A 675 -1.38 -8.87 -17.90
N THR A 676 -0.67 -8.33 -18.90
CA THR A 676 0.01 -9.16 -19.91
C THR A 676 1.13 -10.02 -19.33
N SER A 677 1.84 -9.51 -18.32
CA SER A 677 2.92 -10.23 -17.65
C SER A 677 2.42 -11.38 -16.77
N SER A 678 1.29 -11.19 -16.07
CA SER A 678 0.66 -12.21 -15.24
C SER A 678 -0.12 -13.25 -16.05
N ALA A 679 -0.62 -12.88 -17.24
CA ALA A 679 -1.37 -13.79 -18.09
C ALA A 679 -0.52 -14.95 -18.67
N GLU A 680 -1.17 -16.10 -18.85
CA GLU A 680 -0.56 -17.25 -19.53
C GLU A 680 -0.51 -17.03 -21.04
N TYR A 681 -1.57 -16.45 -21.60
CA TYR A 681 -1.72 -16.19 -23.03
C TYR A 681 -2.49 -14.88 -23.25
N CYS A 682 -2.06 -14.11 -24.26
CA CYS A 682 -2.76 -12.91 -24.70
C CYS A 682 -2.87 -12.90 -26.22
N GLU A 683 -3.98 -12.38 -26.73
CA GLU A 683 -4.23 -12.20 -28.15
C GLU A 683 -4.87 -10.83 -28.44
N GLN A 684 -4.63 -10.33 -29.64
CA GLN A 684 -5.31 -9.15 -30.16
C GLN A 684 -5.53 -9.27 -31.66
N TYR A 685 -6.78 -9.06 -32.10
CA TYR A 685 -7.14 -9.19 -33.50
C TYR A 685 -6.76 -7.94 -34.29
N VAL A 686 -6.14 -8.11 -35.46
CA VAL A 686 -5.83 -7.03 -36.40
C VAL A 686 -6.29 -7.39 -37.80
N SER A 687 -6.77 -6.39 -38.55
CA SER A 687 -7.25 -6.55 -39.91
C SER A 687 -6.86 -5.37 -40.78
N TYR A 688 -6.31 -5.69 -41.95
CA TYR A 688 -6.01 -4.75 -43.02
C TYR A 688 -6.87 -5.10 -44.23
N PHE A 689 -7.86 -4.25 -44.52
CA PHE A 689 -8.71 -4.41 -45.69
C PHE A 689 -8.31 -3.38 -46.74
N CYS A 690 -7.88 -3.82 -47.91
CA CYS A 690 -7.08 -3.01 -48.82
C CYS A 690 -7.64 -3.01 -50.24
N LYS A 691 -7.37 -1.92 -50.94
CA LYS A 691 -7.60 -1.75 -52.37
C LYS A 691 -6.43 -0.95 -52.93
N MET A 692 -5.69 -1.52 -53.89
CA MET A 692 -4.46 -0.93 -54.44
C MET A 692 -3.52 -0.38 -53.36
N SER A 693 -3.35 -1.12 -52.27
CA SER A 693 -2.59 -0.70 -51.10
C SER A 693 -1.89 -1.91 -50.51
N ARG A 694 -0.56 -1.89 -50.52
CA ARG A 694 0.28 -3.01 -50.06
C ARG A 694 0.55 -2.91 -48.57
N LEU A 695 0.77 -4.06 -47.95
CA LEU A 695 0.98 -4.18 -46.51
C LEU A 695 2.48 -4.32 -46.21
N LEU A 696 3.04 -5.51 -46.45
CA LEU A 696 4.43 -5.86 -46.15
C LEU A 696 5.34 -5.81 -47.38
N ASN A 697 4.77 -5.58 -48.56
CA ASN A 697 5.48 -5.44 -49.84
C ASN A 697 6.35 -6.66 -50.20
N THR A 698 5.85 -7.86 -49.92
CA THR A 698 6.56 -9.13 -50.13
C THR A 698 6.74 -9.49 -51.61
N PRO A 699 7.73 -10.35 -51.97
CA PRO A 699 8.72 -11.00 -51.12
C PRO A 699 9.94 -10.13 -50.75
N ASP A 700 10.35 -9.17 -51.59
CA ASP A 700 11.67 -8.50 -51.46
C ASP A 700 11.58 -6.98 -51.12
N GLY A 701 10.39 -6.45 -50.87
CA GLY A 701 10.18 -5.02 -50.60
C GLY A 701 10.21 -4.65 -49.12
N SER A 702 10.50 -3.38 -48.84
CA SER A 702 10.34 -2.81 -47.50
C SER A 702 8.85 -2.66 -47.16
N PRO A 703 8.43 -3.01 -45.92
CA PRO A 703 7.04 -2.87 -45.47
C PRO A 703 6.52 -1.43 -45.59
N TYR A 704 5.30 -1.28 -46.11
CA TYR A 704 4.58 -0.01 -46.13
C TYR A 704 3.70 0.19 -44.89
N THR A 705 3.33 -0.92 -44.24
CA THR A 705 2.51 -0.94 -43.04
C THR A 705 3.21 -1.75 -41.96
N TRP A 706 3.18 -1.25 -40.73
CA TRP A 706 3.63 -1.94 -39.54
C TRP A 706 2.80 -1.49 -38.35
N TRP A 707 2.89 -2.22 -37.24
CA TRP A 707 2.28 -1.82 -35.99
C TRP A 707 3.33 -1.62 -34.91
N VAL A 708 2.95 -0.91 -33.86
CA VAL A 708 3.82 -0.58 -32.73
C VAL A 708 3.24 -1.21 -31.47
N GLY A 709 4.09 -1.89 -30.69
CA GLY A 709 3.71 -2.59 -29.47
C GLY A 709 3.75 -1.72 -28.21
N LYS A 710 3.68 -2.37 -27.04
CA LYS A 710 3.72 -1.69 -25.72
C LYS A 710 5.03 -0.99 -25.44
N ALA A 711 6.16 -1.54 -25.90
CA ALA A 711 7.50 -0.98 -25.70
C ALA A 711 7.89 0.04 -26.78
N ASN A 712 6.92 0.56 -27.55
CA ASN A 712 7.12 1.51 -28.64
C ASN A 712 8.05 0.99 -29.76
N GLU A 713 8.04 -0.33 -29.98
CA GLU A 713 8.88 -1.02 -30.96
C GLU A 713 8.08 -1.37 -32.24
N LYS A 714 8.74 -1.38 -33.41
CA LYS A 714 8.08 -1.61 -34.72
C LYS A 714 8.05 -3.10 -35.06
N HIS A 715 6.88 -3.60 -35.44
CA HIS A 715 6.65 -5.00 -35.77
C HIS A 715 6.20 -5.18 -37.22
N TYR A 716 6.95 -6.01 -37.97
CA TYR A 716 6.74 -6.27 -39.41
C TYR A 716 6.09 -7.63 -39.71
N TYR A 717 5.47 -8.25 -38.71
CA TYR A 717 4.59 -9.40 -38.88
C TYR A 717 3.14 -8.97 -38.68
N TRP A 718 2.20 -9.69 -39.29
CA TRP A 718 0.78 -9.36 -39.22
C TRP A 718 -0.03 -10.46 -38.53
N GLY A 719 -1.33 -10.20 -38.30
CA GLY A 719 -2.23 -11.15 -37.66
C GLY A 719 -2.17 -12.55 -38.30
N GLY A 720 -2.03 -13.58 -37.46
CA GLY A 720 -1.85 -14.98 -37.86
C GLY A 720 -0.41 -15.38 -38.20
N SER A 721 0.57 -14.49 -37.97
CA SER A 721 2.00 -14.75 -38.08
C SER A 721 2.71 -14.57 -36.73
N GLU A 722 3.92 -15.10 -36.62
CA GLU A 722 4.76 -15.02 -35.42
C GLU A 722 5.84 -13.92 -35.56
N PRO A 723 6.41 -13.42 -34.44
CA PRO A 723 7.51 -12.45 -34.47
C PRO A 723 8.68 -12.89 -35.35
N GLY A 724 9.24 -11.93 -36.09
CA GLY A 724 10.35 -12.16 -37.02
C GLY A 724 9.95 -12.76 -38.37
N ILE A 725 8.67 -13.11 -38.57
CA ILE A 725 8.18 -13.64 -39.85
C ILE A 725 7.36 -12.57 -40.58
N GLN A 726 7.96 -11.95 -41.61
CA GLN A 726 7.33 -10.94 -42.47
C GLN A 726 6.36 -11.57 -43.48
N LYS A 727 5.33 -12.25 -42.98
CA LYS A 727 4.24 -12.86 -43.76
C LYS A 727 2.90 -12.59 -43.08
N CYS A 728 1.83 -12.72 -43.84
CA CYS A 728 0.46 -12.76 -43.32
C CYS A 728 0.01 -14.22 -43.12
N ALA A 729 -1.11 -14.44 -42.43
CA ALA A 729 -1.71 -15.76 -42.22
C ALA A 729 -1.73 -16.63 -43.50
N CYS A 730 -2.20 -16.06 -44.62
CA CYS A 730 -2.28 -16.80 -45.88
C CYS A 730 -0.90 -17.24 -46.43
N GLY A 731 0.15 -16.47 -46.12
CA GLY A 731 1.52 -16.75 -46.54
C GLY A 731 2.19 -17.84 -45.70
N ILE A 732 1.76 -17.99 -44.45
CA ILE A 732 2.13 -19.12 -43.57
C ILE A 732 1.41 -20.38 -44.04
N GLU A 733 0.09 -20.29 -44.25
CA GLU A 733 -0.77 -21.40 -44.67
C GLU A 733 -0.60 -21.79 -46.16
N ARG A 734 0.09 -20.95 -46.94
CA ARG A 734 0.32 -21.10 -48.39
C ARG A 734 -0.97 -21.14 -49.22
N ASN A 735 -1.98 -20.38 -48.81
CA ASN A 735 -3.29 -20.28 -49.47
C ASN A 735 -3.63 -18.85 -49.91
N CYS A 736 -2.64 -17.95 -50.03
CA CYS A 736 -2.86 -16.61 -50.56
C CYS A 736 -3.47 -16.64 -51.97
N THR A 737 -4.29 -15.63 -52.28
CA THR A 737 -4.98 -15.52 -53.58
C THR A 737 -3.99 -15.53 -54.75
N ASP A 738 -2.87 -14.83 -54.58
CA ASP A 738 -1.74 -14.86 -55.51
C ASP A 738 -0.55 -15.51 -54.78
N PRO A 739 -0.14 -16.73 -55.16
CA PRO A 739 0.91 -17.48 -54.47
C PRO A 739 2.30 -16.86 -54.60
N LYS A 740 2.49 -15.83 -55.45
CA LYS A 740 3.74 -15.08 -55.56
C LYS A 740 3.99 -14.18 -54.34
N TYR A 741 2.95 -13.78 -53.64
CA TYR A 741 3.01 -12.83 -52.51
C TYR A 741 2.72 -13.55 -51.19
N TYR A 742 3.24 -13.03 -50.09
CA TYR A 742 3.03 -13.61 -48.75
C TYR A 742 1.84 -12.97 -47.99
N CYS A 743 1.17 -12.02 -48.62
CA CYS A 743 -0.02 -11.32 -48.13
C CYS A 743 -0.96 -11.04 -49.32
N ASN A 744 -2.27 -11.11 -49.11
CA ASN A 744 -3.26 -10.85 -50.17
C ASN A 744 -3.21 -9.38 -50.67
N CYS A 745 -2.92 -8.45 -49.77
CA CYS A 745 -2.83 -7.02 -50.09
C CYS A 745 -1.56 -6.64 -50.87
N ASP A 746 -0.51 -7.45 -50.80
CA ASP A 746 0.74 -7.18 -51.51
C ASP A 746 0.65 -7.42 -53.02
N ALA A 747 -0.36 -8.17 -53.47
CA ALA A 747 -0.70 -8.34 -54.89
C ALA A 747 -1.22 -7.04 -55.54
N ASP A 748 -1.54 -6.03 -54.73
CA ASP A 748 -1.87 -4.66 -55.18
C ASP A 748 -3.07 -4.57 -56.14
N TYR A 749 -4.08 -5.41 -55.90
CA TYR A 749 -5.25 -5.50 -56.77
C TYR A 749 -6.23 -4.35 -56.61
N LYS A 750 -6.97 -4.06 -57.69
CA LYS A 750 -8.07 -3.08 -57.72
C LYS A 750 -9.31 -3.53 -56.97
N GLN A 751 -9.46 -4.84 -56.76
CA GLN A 751 -10.52 -5.41 -55.94
C GLN A 751 -10.11 -5.40 -54.48
N TRP A 752 -11.10 -5.32 -53.59
CA TRP A 752 -10.85 -5.45 -52.17
C TRP A 752 -10.23 -6.79 -51.82
N ARG A 753 -9.18 -6.75 -51.00
CA ARG A 753 -8.51 -7.90 -50.40
C ARG A 753 -8.34 -7.66 -48.89
N LYS A 754 -8.08 -8.71 -48.15
CA LYS A 754 -7.99 -8.67 -46.69
C LYS A 754 -6.83 -9.52 -46.21
N ASP A 755 -6.08 -8.99 -45.26
CA ASP A 755 -5.16 -9.76 -44.42
C ASP A 755 -5.51 -9.48 -42.95
N ALA A 756 -5.83 -10.54 -42.21
CA ALA A 756 -6.35 -10.45 -40.85
C ALA A 756 -5.93 -11.66 -40.02
N GLY A 757 -5.90 -11.49 -38.71
CA GLY A 757 -5.65 -12.56 -37.76
C GLY A 757 -5.31 -12.04 -36.37
N PHE A 758 -4.93 -12.93 -35.47
CA PHE A 758 -4.52 -12.59 -34.12
C PHE A 758 -3.00 -12.38 -34.04
N LEU A 759 -2.61 -11.35 -33.32
CA LEU A 759 -1.28 -11.20 -32.75
C LEU A 759 -1.33 -11.87 -31.37
N SER A 760 -0.42 -12.81 -31.08
CA SER A 760 -0.47 -13.63 -29.86
C SER A 760 0.81 -13.59 -29.01
N TYR A 761 1.84 -12.84 -29.44
CA TYR A 761 3.07 -12.71 -28.69
C TYR A 761 2.94 -11.64 -27.60
N LYS A 762 2.66 -12.09 -26.37
CA LYS A 762 2.27 -11.23 -25.23
C LYS A 762 3.24 -10.12 -24.88
N ASP A 763 4.54 -10.30 -25.12
CA ASP A 763 5.55 -9.30 -24.78
C ASP A 763 5.56 -8.11 -25.74
N HIS A 764 4.95 -8.24 -26.92
CA HIS A 764 4.76 -7.12 -27.85
C HIS A 764 3.41 -6.43 -27.68
N LEU A 765 2.40 -7.14 -27.17
CA LEU A 765 1.05 -6.62 -26.99
C LEU A 765 0.92 -5.67 -25.80
N PRO A 766 -0.02 -4.71 -25.83
CA PRO A 766 -0.99 -4.45 -26.91
C PRO A 766 -0.45 -3.63 -28.10
N VAL A 767 -1.23 -3.60 -29.19
CA VAL A 767 -1.03 -2.66 -30.30
C VAL A 767 -1.30 -1.22 -29.81
N SER A 768 -0.29 -0.36 -29.82
CA SER A 768 -0.39 1.05 -29.45
C SER A 768 -0.58 1.96 -30.67
N GLN A 769 0.00 1.58 -31.81
CA GLN A 769 -0.15 2.32 -33.07
C GLN A 769 -0.19 1.37 -34.27
N VAL A 770 -0.85 1.80 -35.35
CA VAL A 770 -0.74 1.20 -36.69
C VAL A 770 -0.34 2.28 -37.68
N VAL A 771 0.72 2.02 -38.43
CA VAL A 771 1.30 2.96 -39.39
C VAL A 771 1.07 2.45 -40.80
N VAL A 772 0.57 3.30 -41.70
CA VAL A 772 0.24 2.96 -43.09
C VAL A 772 0.84 3.99 -44.06
N GLY A 773 1.48 3.51 -45.13
CA GLY A 773 2.23 4.35 -46.07
C GLY A 773 2.03 4.08 -47.56
N ASP A 774 1.02 3.32 -48.00
CA ASP A 774 0.77 3.07 -49.44
C ASP A 774 -0.71 3.27 -49.81
N THR A 775 -1.19 4.52 -49.73
CA THR A 775 -2.60 4.90 -50.00
C THR A 775 -2.73 6.22 -50.79
N ASP A 776 -1.66 6.74 -51.40
CA ASP A 776 -1.69 8.00 -52.16
C ASP A 776 -2.07 7.84 -53.64
N ARG A 777 -2.08 6.61 -54.15
CA ARG A 777 -2.37 6.29 -55.56
C ARG A 777 -3.86 6.44 -55.85
N GLN A 778 -4.21 6.83 -57.08
CA GLN A 778 -5.61 7.03 -57.46
C GLN A 778 -6.44 5.74 -57.26
N GLY A 779 -7.43 5.80 -56.37
CA GLY A 779 -8.28 4.66 -56.03
C GLY A 779 -7.70 3.70 -54.99
N SER A 780 -6.52 4.00 -54.45
CA SER A 780 -5.93 3.28 -53.32
C SER A 780 -6.57 3.68 -52.00
N GLU A 781 -6.88 2.69 -51.18
CA GLU A 781 -7.60 2.85 -49.92
C GLU A 781 -7.28 1.66 -49.00
N ALA A 782 -7.14 1.93 -47.71
CA ALA A 782 -7.04 0.91 -46.68
C ALA A 782 -8.06 1.16 -45.55
N LYS A 783 -8.60 0.09 -44.97
CA LYS A 783 -9.45 0.12 -43.79
C LYS A 783 -8.83 -0.76 -42.71
N LEU A 784 -8.50 -0.13 -41.60
CA LEU A 784 -7.88 -0.76 -40.44
C LEU A 784 -8.93 -1.13 -39.41
N SER A 785 -8.82 -2.33 -38.83
CA SER A 785 -9.55 -2.70 -37.62
C SER A 785 -8.58 -3.34 -36.63
N VAL A 786 -8.63 -2.88 -35.39
CA VAL A 786 -7.95 -3.50 -34.25
C VAL A 786 -9.01 -3.85 -33.22
N GLY A 787 -8.97 -5.08 -32.72
CA GLY A 787 -9.86 -5.55 -31.64
C GLY A 787 -9.28 -5.26 -30.25
N PRO A 788 -10.07 -5.48 -29.19
CA PRO A 788 -9.59 -5.30 -27.82
C PRO A 788 -8.45 -6.28 -27.50
N LEU A 789 -7.62 -5.94 -26.52
CA LEU A 789 -6.65 -6.87 -25.96
C LEU A 789 -7.40 -7.90 -25.12
N ARG A 790 -7.11 -9.19 -25.34
CA ARG A 790 -7.73 -10.30 -24.61
C ARG A 790 -6.63 -11.15 -24.00
N CYS A 791 -6.62 -11.30 -22.69
CA CYS A 791 -5.66 -12.15 -21.97
C CYS A 791 -6.39 -13.21 -21.14
N GLN A 792 -5.83 -14.41 -21.03
CA GLN A 792 -6.38 -15.50 -20.22
C GLN A 792 -5.33 -16.12 -19.29
N GLY A 793 -5.84 -16.66 -18.18
CA GLY A 793 -5.03 -17.21 -17.10
C GLY A 793 -4.40 -16.13 -16.23
N ASP A 794 -4.00 -16.52 -15.02
CA ASP A 794 -3.32 -15.65 -14.06
C ASP A 794 -2.27 -16.45 -13.30
N ARG A 795 -1.00 -16.29 -13.73
CA ARG A 795 0.14 -16.96 -13.10
C ARG A 795 0.35 -16.51 -11.66
N ASN A 796 0.03 -15.26 -11.31
CA ASN A 796 0.22 -14.77 -9.95
C ASN A 796 -0.79 -15.39 -8.99
N TYR A 797 -2.01 -15.61 -9.46
CA TYR A 797 -3.06 -16.31 -8.68
C TYR A 797 -2.72 -17.79 -8.47
N TRP A 798 -2.17 -18.46 -9.48
CA TRP A 798 -1.87 -19.89 -9.43
C TRP A 798 -0.48 -20.25 -8.90
N ASN A 799 0.43 -19.29 -8.84
CA ASN A 799 1.81 -19.44 -8.37
C ASN A 799 1.87 -20.12 -6.98
N ALA A 800 2.23 -21.40 -6.96
CA ALA A 800 2.21 -22.24 -5.78
C ALA A 800 3.44 -23.15 -5.65
N ALA A 801 3.77 -23.51 -4.40
CA ALA A 801 4.78 -24.52 -4.10
C ALA A 801 4.27 -25.50 -3.04
N SER A 802 4.63 -26.77 -3.24
CA SER A 802 4.42 -27.84 -2.27
C SER A 802 5.63 -27.97 -1.35
N PHE A 803 5.39 -28.05 -0.04
CA PHE A 803 6.38 -28.25 1.02
C PHE A 803 6.24 -29.68 1.56
N PRO A 804 7.02 -30.65 1.05
CA PRO A 804 6.77 -32.08 1.29
C PRO A 804 7.31 -32.58 2.63
N ASN A 805 8.23 -31.83 3.25
CA ASN A 805 8.83 -32.20 4.54
C ASN A 805 8.90 -30.98 5.47
N PRO A 806 8.77 -31.16 6.81
CA PRO A 806 8.78 -30.05 7.76
C PRO A 806 10.13 -29.32 7.89
N SER A 807 11.19 -29.81 7.25
CA SER A 807 12.50 -29.16 7.19
C SER A 807 12.73 -28.35 5.90
N SER A 808 11.80 -28.42 4.94
CA SER A 808 11.92 -27.78 3.64
C SER A 808 11.48 -26.32 3.74
N TYR A 809 12.34 -25.42 3.26
CA TYR A 809 12.01 -24.00 3.08
C TYR A 809 12.54 -23.49 1.73
N LEU A 810 11.89 -22.46 1.21
CA LEU A 810 12.39 -21.64 0.12
C LEU A 810 12.96 -20.35 0.72
N HIS A 811 14.04 -19.82 0.15
CA HIS A 811 14.63 -18.56 0.57
C HIS A 811 14.43 -17.49 -0.50
N PHE A 812 14.20 -16.23 -0.13
CA PHE A 812 14.11 -15.09 -1.03
C PHE A 812 15.06 -13.98 -0.56
N SER A 813 15.20 -12.93 -1.37
CA SER A 813 15.89 -11.71 -0.92
C SER A 813 15.22 -11.16 0.35
N THR A 814 15.99 -10.45 1.17
CA THR A 814 15.48 -9.75 2.34
C THR A 814 14.27 -8.89 1.99
N PHE A 815 13.21 -8.99 2.79
CA PHE A 815 12.00 -8.24 2.59
C PHE A 815 12.21 -6.74 2.81
N GLN A 816 11.75 -5.92 1.87
CA GLN A 816 11.83 -4.45 1.92
C GLN A 816 10.50 -3.88 2.41
N GLY A 817 10.34 -3.80 3.73
CA GLY A 817 9.11 -3.32 4.38
C GLY A 817 9.38 -2.46 5.62
N GLU A 818 10.23 -1.45 5.47
CA GLU A 818 10.73 -0.63 6.58
C GLU A 818 9.60 0.04 7.37
N THR A 819 8.69 0.76 6.71
CA THR A 819 7.59 1.50 7.35
C THR A 819 6.23 0.82 7.20
N SER A 820 6.07 -0.04 6.20
CA SER A 820 4.87 -0.84 5.96
C SER A 820 5.20 -2.25 5.47
N ALA A 821 4.33 -3.20 5.84
CA ALA A 821 4.37 -4.58 5.39
C ALA A 821 2.94 -5.06 5.13
N ASP A 822 2.64 -5.43 3.90
CA ASP A 822 1.44 -6.16 3.52
C ASP A 822 1.83 -7.51 2.96
N ILE A 823 1.27 -8.56 3.57
CA ILE A 823 1.57 -9.94 3.25
C ILE A 823 0.25 -10.66 3.08
N SER A 824 0.05 -11.27 1.91
CA SER A 824 -1.11 -12.10 1.64
C SER A 824 -0.74 -13.38 0.93
N PHE A 825 -1.40 -14.48 1.30
CA PHE A 825 -1.22 -15.78 0.65
C PHE A 825 -2.39 -16.72 0.97
N TYR A 826 -2.42 -17.85 0.27
CA TYR A 826 -3.28 -18.99 0.59
C TYR A 826 -2.45 -20.15 1.08
N PHE A 827 -2.96 -20.93 2.03
CA PHE A 827 -2.34 -22.19 2.45
C PHE A 827 -3.35 -23.33 2.56
N LYS A 828 -2.88 -24.57 2.44
CA LYS A 828 -3.63 -25.77 2.85
C LYS A 828 -2.69 -26.79 3.46
N THR A 829 -3.13 -27.48 4.50
CA THR A 829 -2.30 -28.43 5.25
C THR A 829 -3.15 -29.47 5.98
N LEU A 830 -2.55 -30.59 6.36
CA LEU A 830 -3.12 -31.58 7.27
C LEU A 830 -2.49 -31.55 8.67
N ILE A 831 -1.36 -30.85 8.82
CA ILE A 831 -0.65 -30.80 10.09
C ILE A 831 -1.07 -29.58 10.93
N PRO A 832 -1.09 -29.72 12.27
CA PRO A 832 -1.68 -28.71 13.14
C PRO A 832 -0.79 -27.49 13.38
N ARG A 833 0.48 -27.48 12.94
CA ARG A 833 1.44 -26.40 13.20
C ARG A 833 2.44 -26.23 12.05
N GLY A 834 2.96 -25.03 11.86
CA GLY A 834 4.05 -24.76 10.92
C GLY A 834 4.29 -23.28 10.66
N VAL A 835 5.54 -22.90 10.44
CA VAL A 835 5.91 -21.52 10.07
C VAL A 835 5.72 -21.29 8.58
N PHE A 836 4.90 -20.30 8.22
CA PHE A 836 4.65 -19.92 6.83
C PHE A 836 5.81 -19.11 6.27
N LEU A 837 6.26 -18.10 7.00
CA LEU A 837 7.44 -17.30 6.63
C LEU A 837 8.08 -16.63 7.83
N GLU A 838 9.36 -16.30 7.69
CA GLU A 838 10.18 -15.63 8.70
C GLU A 838 11.28 -14.81 8.01
N ASN A 839 11.48 -13.57 8.45
CA ASN A 839 12.66 -12.77 8.10
C ASN A 839 13.23 -12.16 9.39
N LEU A 840 14.54 -12.28 9.57
CA LEU A 840 15.26 -11.86 10.77
C LEU A 840 16.13 -10.61 10.53
N GLY A 841 16.14 -9.74 11.53
CA GLY A 841 17.05 -8.64 11.77
C GLY A 841 17.87 -8.90 13.05
N ASN A 842 18.51 -7.86 13.60
CA ASN A 842 19.43 -8.04 14.74
C ASN A 842 18.63 -8.29 16.02
N THR A 843 17.68 -7.39 16.23
CA THR A 843 16.63 -7.44 17.25
C THR A 843 15.27 -7.63 16.60
N ASP A 844 15.15 -7.13 15.38
CA ASP A 844 13.90 -7.04 14.64
C ASP A 844 13.58 -8.35 13.94
N PHE A 845 12.30 -8.62 13.73
CA PHE A 845 11.87 -9.77 12.93
C PHE A 845 10.45 -9.58 12.44
N ILE A 846 10.05 -10.40 11.47
CA ILE A 846 8.67 -10.56 11.03
C ILE A 846 8.39 -12.03 10.73
N LYS A 847 7.28 -12.54 11.23
CA LYS A 847 6.95 -13.97 11.17
C LYS A 847 5.44 -14.22 11.13
N LEU A 848 5.03 -15.15 10.26
CA LEU A 848 3.67 -15.69 10.18
C LEU A 848 3.70 -17.21 10.38
N GLU A 849 2.83 -17.73 11.23
CA GLU A 849 2.79 -19.17 11.52
C GLU A 849 1.39 -19.68 11.87
N LEU A 850 1.16 -20.97 11.60
CA LEU A 850 0.07 -21.76 12.17
C LEU A 850 0.53 -22.29 13.53
N LYS A 851 0.04 -21.68 14.62
CA LYS A 851 0.41 -22.09 15.99
C LYS A 851 -0.34 -23.32 16.44
N SER A 852 -1.58 -23.50 16.01
CA SER A 852 -2.38 -24.70 16.26
C SER A 852 -3.32 -24.94 15.09
N SER A 853 -4.05 -26.06 15.09
CA SER A 853 -5.06 -26.34 14.06
C SER A 853 -6.12 -25.26 13.94
N THR A 854 -6.23 -24.31 14.87
CA THR A 854 -7.25 -23.25 14.85
C THR A 854 -6.65 -21.85 15.02
N GLU A 855 -5.33 -21.71 15.13
CA GLU A 855 -4.70 -20.43 15.46
C GLU A 855 -3.61 -20.05 14.46
N VAL A 856 -3.80 -18.92 13.78
CA VAL A 856 -2.77 -18.27 12.97
C VAL A 856 -2.23 -17.07 13.74
N SER A 857 -0.91 -16.91 13.74
CA SER A 857 -0.22 -15.83 14.44
C SER A 857 0.62 -15.00 13.49
N PHE A 858 0.55 -13.68 13.67
CA PHE A 858 1.42 -12.68 13.07
C PHE A 858 2.24 -12.02 14.17
N SER A 859 3.56 -12.10 14.05
CA SER A 859 4.48 -11.56 15.06
C SER A 859 5.62 -10.77 14.43
N PHE A 860 6.03 -9.70 15.09
CA PHE A 860 7.13 -8.84 14.65
C PHE A 860 7.76 -8.06 15.81
N ASP A 861 8.98 -7.60 15.61
CA ASP A 861 9.64 -6.60 16.45
C ASP A 861 10.33 -5.57 15.55
N VAL A 862 10.22 -4.30 15.94
CA VAL A 862 10.79 -3.14 15.24
C VAL A 862 11.65 -2.28 16.17
N GLY A 863 12.03 -2.82 17.34
CA GLY A 863 12.77 -2.12 18.39
C GLY A 863 11.91 -1.67 19.58
N ASN A 864 10.59 -1.83 19.53
CA ASN A 864 9.69 -1.55 20.67
C ASN A 864 9.45 -2.80 21.55
N GLY A 865 10.02 -3.94 21.19
CA GLY A 865 9.72 -5.24 21.78
C GLY A 865 8.70 -6.04 20.96
N PRO A 866 8.63 -7.36 21.16
CA PRO A 866 7.86 -8.25 20.30
C PRO A 866 6.36 -8.01 20.42
N VAL A 867 5.72 -7.93 19.26
CA VAL A 867 4.29 -7.82 19.07
C VAL A 867 3.76 -9.12 18.47
N GLU A 868 2.65 -9.62 18.98
CA GLU A 868 1.94 -10.79 18.45
C GLU A 868 0.44 -10.45 18.29
N ILE A 869 -0.16 -10.90 17.18
CA ILE A 869 -1.59 -10.85 16.86
C ILE A 869 -2.01 -12.27 16.46
N VAL A 870 -3.07 -12.80 17.08
CA VAL A 870 -3.55 -14.17 16.84
C VAL A 870 -5.00 -14.14 16.40
N VAL A 871 -5.33 -14.84 15.31
CA VAL A 871 -6.70 -15.11 14.88
C VAL A 871 -7.06 -16.55 15.23
N ARG A 872 -8.18 -16.72 15.94
CA ARG A 872 -8.74 -18.02 16.34
C ARG A 872 -9.91 -18.39 15.45
N SER A 873 -9.75 -19.45 14.66
CA SER A 873 -10.82 -20.01 13.85
C SER A 873 -11.71 -20.94 14.68
N PRO A 874 -13.05 -20.90 14.50
CA PRO A 874 -13.96 -21.84 15.16
C PRO A 874 -13.85 -23.27 14.59
N SER A 875 -13.39 -23.42 13.35
CA SER A 875 -13.14 -24.70 12.69
C SER A 875 -11.64 -24.93 12.47
N PRO A 876 -11.17 -26.19 12.48
CA PRO A 876 -9.78 -26.50 12.15
C PRO A 876 -9.40 -25.99 10.74
N LEU A 877 -8.22 -25.38 10.63
CA LEU A 877 -7.60 -24.85 9.42
C LEU A 877 -6.62 -25.86 8.76
N ASN A 878 -6.53 -27.07 9.31
CA ASN A 878 -5.71 -28.17 8.80
C ASN A 878 -6.59 -29.27 8.18
N ASP A 879 -7.60 -28.86 7.41
CA ASP A 879 -8.61 -29.70 6.75
C ASP A 879 -8.31 -29.98 5.26
N ASP A 880 -7.07 -29.69 4.84
CA ASP A 880 -6.59 -29.73 3.46
C ASP A 880 -7.37 -28.82 2.49
N GLN A 881 -8.09 -27.81 2.99
CA GLN A 881 -8.70 -26.76 2.18
C GLN A 881 -7.86 -25.49 2.14
N TRP A 882 -8.07 -24.69 1.09
CA TRP A 882 -7.40 -23.40 0.94
C TRP A 882 -7.96 -22.37 1.92
N HIS A 883 -7.09 -21.85 2.78
CA HIS A 883 -7.34 -20.73 3.68
C HIS A 883 -6.53 -19.50 3.24
N ARG A 884 -7.15 -18.32 3.26
CA ARG A 884 -6.51 -17.03 2.95
C ARG A 884 -5.97 -16.41 4.23
N VAL A 885 -4.75 -15.91 4.21
CA VAL A 885 -4.15 -15.10 5.28
C VAL A 885 -3.80 -13.74 4.70
N THR A 886 -4.22 -12.68 5.39
CA THR A 886 -3.86 -11.29 5.11
C THR A 886 -3.32 -10.66 6.37
N ALA A 887 -2.08 -10.20 6.33
CA ALA A 887 -1.39 -9.57 7.45
C ALA A 887 -0.82 -8.22 7.00
N GLU A 888 -1.14 -7.17 7.74
CA GLU A 888 -0.73 -5.81 7.43
C GLU A 888 -0.04 -5.21 8.65
N ARG A 889 1.02 -4.44 8.44
CA ARG A 889 1.66 -3.59 9.46
C ARG A 889 1.98 -2.25 8.81
N ASN A 890 1.47 -1.19 9.39
CA ASN A 890 1.78 0.18 8.99
C ASN A 890 2.13 1.01 10.24
N VAL A 891 2.40 2.31 10.05
CA VAL A 891 2.81 3.20 11.14
C VAL A 891 1.71 3.45 12.18
N LYS A 892 0.44 3.10 11.91
CA LYS A 892 -0.68 3.30 12.83
C LYS A 892 -1.10 2.03 13.55
N GLN A 893 -1.02 0.88 12.88
CA GLN A 893 -1.50 -0.38 13.40
C GLN A 893 -0.87 -1.58 12.68
N ALA A 894 -1.00 -2.74 13.29
CA ALA A 894 -0.84 -4.03 12.63
C ALA A 894 -2.13 -4.81 12.71
N SER A 895 -2.38 -5.66 11.71
CA SER A 895 -3.60 -6.44 11.59
C SER A 895 -3.34 -7.84 11.03
N LEU A 896 -4.24 -8.76 11.38
CA LEU A 896 -4.26 -10.11 10.84
C LEU A 896 -5.70 -10.52 10.59
N GLN A 897 -5.95 -11.09 9.41
CA GLN A 897 -7.21 -11.70 9.04
C GLN A 897 -6.97 -13.07 8.39
N VAL A 898 -7.83 -14.02 8.73
CA VAL A 898 -7.85 -15.37 8.16
C VAL A 898 -9.23 -15.62 7.59
N ASP A 899 -9.29 -16.00 6.32
CA ASP A 899 -10.51 -16.17 5.55
C ASP A 899 -11.45 -14.95 5.66
N ARG A 900 -12.70 -15.18 6.07
CA ARG A 900 -13.72 -14.14 6.31
C ARG A 900 -13.92 -13.86 7.79
N LEU A 901 -13.00 -14.31 8.65
CA LEU A 901 -13.08 -14.02 10.08
C LEU A 901 -12.83 -12.53 10.35
N PRO A 902 -13.35 -11.99 11.47
CA PRO A 902 -13.09 -10.59 11.85
C PRO A 902 -11.60 -10.31 11.97
N GLN A 903 -11.15 -9.24 11.31
CA GLN A 903 -9.78 -8.77 11.38
C GLN A 903 -9.40 -8.40 12.83
N GLN A 904 -8.27 -8.91 13.30
CA GLN A 904 -7.69 -8.52 14.58
C GLN A 904 -6.70 -7.38 14.37
N ILE A 905 -6.81 -6.32 15.17
CA ILE A 905 -6.03 -5.09 15.01
C ILE A 905 -5.31 -4.78 16.31
N ARG A 906 -4.04 -4.38 16.21
CA ARG A 906 -3.23 -3.86 17.31
C ARG A 906 -2.68 -2.49 16.92
N LYS A 907 -2.99 -1.47 17.70
CA LYS A 907 -2.49 -0.09 17.48
C LYS A 907 -0.98 -0.03 17.70
N ALA A 908 -0.30 0.74 16.87
CA ALA A 908 1.11 1.08 17.04
C ALA A 908 1.26 2.14 18.16
N PRO A 909 2.38 2.13 18.91
CA PRO A 909 2.72 3.23 19.81
C PRO A 909 2.79 4.57 19.04
N THR A 910 2.30 5.65 19.63
CA THR A 910 2.36 7.00 19.04
C THR A 910 3.79 7.54 18.96
N GLU A 911 4.60 7.18 19.96
CA GLU A 911 6.04 7.45 20.02
C GLU A 911 6.75 6.11 20.18
N GLY A 912 7.72 5.84 19.31
CA GLY A 912 8.50 4.60 19.30
C GLY A 912 9.15 4.37 17.95
N HIS A 913 9.84 3.25 17.82
CA HIS A 913 10.43 2.84 16.56
C HIS A 913 9.33 2.44 15.56
N THR A 914 9.44 2.94 14.33
CA THR A 914 8.51 2.60 13.24
C THR A 914 9.20 1.91 12.08
N ARG A 915 10.52 1.73 12.13
CA ARG A 915 11.30 1.15 11.04
C ARG A 915 11.65 -0.30 11.34
N LEU A 916 11.30 -1.22 10.44
CA LEU A 916 11.65 -2.63 10.52
C LEU A 916 13.00 -2.87 9.84
N GLU A 917 14.04 -3.23 10.59
CA GLU A 917 15.40 -3.40 10.06
C GLU A 917 15.81 -4.87 9.94
N LEU A 918 15.66 -5.43 8.74
CA LEU A 918 15.96 -6.83 8.42
C LEU A 918 17.27 -6.97 7.63
N TYR A 919 17.99 -8.09 7.82
CA TYR A 919 19.21 -8.39 7.05
C TYR A 919 19.29 -9.83 6.55
N SER A 920 18.50 -10.76 7.11
CA SER A 920 18.51 -12.14 6.65
C SER A 920 17.77 -12.28 5.32
N GLN A 921 18.00 -13.40 4.64
CA GLN A 921 17.06 -13.84 3.61
C GLN A 921 15.68 -14.08 4.23
N LEU A 922 14.63 -13.91 3.42
CA LEU A 922 13.27 -14.29 3.78
C LEU A 922 13.12 -15.80 3.62
N PHE A 923 12.75 -16.51 4.68
CA PHE A 923 12.44 -17.94 4.64
C PHE A 923 10.93 -18.13 4.47
N VAL A 924 10.52 -19.01 3.57
CA VAL A 924 9.13 -19.40 3.31
C VAL A 924 9.00 -20.91 3.48
N GLY A 925 8.06 -21.36 4.29
CA GLY A 925 7.82 -22.77 4.60
C GLY A 925 8.68 -23.35 5.73
N GLY A 926 9.57 -22.56 6.33
CA GLY A 926 10.37 -22.98 7.47
C GLY A 926 11.06 -21.81 8.17
N ALA A 927 11.54 -22.07 9.37
CA ALA A 927 12.27 -21.14 10.21
C ALA A 927 13.59 -21.79 10.65
N GLY A 928 14.62 -20.99 10.91
CA GLY A 928 16.00 -21.42 11.22
C GLY A 928 16.18 -22.18 12.55
N GLY A 929 15.37 -23.21 12.81
CA GLY A 929 15.38 -24.03 14.03
C GLY A 929 14.01 -24.54 14.49
N GLN A 930 12.91 -24.23 13.79
CA GLN A 930 11.55 -24.69 14.17
C GLN A 930 10.98 -25.71 13.19
N GLN A 931 9.85 -26.33 13.58
CA GLN A 931 9.07 -27.19 12.69
C GLN A 931 8.48 -26.34 11.56
N GLY A 932 9.01 -26.51 10.35
CA GLY A 932 8.54 -25.84 9.16
C GLY A 932 7.15 -26.31 8.74
N PHE A 933 6.56 -25.55 7.83
CA PHE A 933 5.27 -25.83 7.26
C PHE A 933 5.35 -26.99 6.25
N LEU A 934 4.42 -27.93 6.36
CA LEU A 934 4.18 -28.98 5.38
C LEU A 934 2.77 -28.82 4.85
N GLY A 935 2.64 -28.85 3.53
CA GLY A 935 1.42 -28.50 2.83
C GLY A 935 1.73 -27.66 1.59
N CYS A 936 0.82 -26.76 1.27
CA CYS A 936 0.88 -25.95 0.07
C CYS A 936 0.71 -24.47 0.40
N ILE A 937 1.54 -23.62 -0.21
CA ILE A 937 1.39 -22.15 -0.18
C ILE A 937 1.20 -21.66 -1.61
N ARG A 938 0.27 -20.73 -1.82
CA ARG A 938 -0.06 -20.16 -3.13
C ARG A 938 -0.25 -18.65 -3.05
N SER A 939 0.07 -17.96 -4.14
CA SER A 939 -0.14 -16.52 -4.35
C SER A 939 0.45 -15.68 -3.21
N LEU A 940 1.68 -16.01 -2.81
CA LEU A 940 2.38 -15.25 -1.79
C LEU A 940 2.79 -13.88 -2.33
N ARG A 941 2.08 -12.86 -1.88
CA ARG A 941 2.32 -11.46 -2.21
C ARG A 941 2.86 -10.72 -0.99
N MET A 942 3.86 -9.88 -1.22
CA MET A 942 4.47 -9.01 -0.22
C MET A 942 4.67 -7.61 -0.80
N ASN A 943 4.05 -6.58 -0.21
CA ASN A 943 4.09 -5.19 -0.67
C ASN A 943 3.79 -5.06 -2.18
N GLY A 944 2.68 -5.67 -2.61
CA GLY A 944 2.26 -5.69 -4.01
C GLY A 944 3.05 -6.62 -4.95
N VAL A 945 4.19 -7.15 -4.52
CA VAL A 945 5.03 -8.06 -5.34
C VAL A 945 4.67 -9.52 -5.07
N THR A 946 4.34 -10.27 -6.13
CA THR A 946 4.12 -11.72 -6.03
C THR A 946 5.47 -12.44 -6.10
N LEU A 947 5.85 -13.17 -5.04
CA LEU A 947 7.08 -13.94 -5.01
C LEU A 947 6.89 -15.24 -5.81
N ASP A 948 7.67 -15.46 -6.87
CA ASP A 948 7.57 -16.64 -7.73
C ASP A 948 8.01 -17.93 -6.99
N LEU A 949 7.04 -18.60 -6.38
CA LEU A 949 7.19 -19.83 -5.62
C LEU A 949 7.45 -21.01 -6.55
N GLU A 950 6.79 -21.04 -7.71
CA GLU A 950 6.93 -22.10 -8.71
C GLU A 950 8.35 -22.17 -9.25
N GLU A 951 8.86 -21.06 -9.76
CA GLU A 951 10.18 -21.03 -10.36
C GLU A 951 11.25 -21.29 -9.31
N ARG A 952 11.06 -20.75 -8.09
CA ARG A 952 11.95 -21.05 -6.96
C ARG A 952 11.92 -22.54 -6.58
N ALA A 953 10.75 -23.17 -6.58
CA ALA A 953 10.61 -24.59 -6.28
C ALA A 953 11.25 -25.48 -7.35
N LYS A 954 11.16 -25.13 -8.64
CA LYS A 954 11.79 -25.89 -9.74
C LYS A 954 13.32 -25.95 -9.61
N VAL A 955 13.95 -24.86 -9.19
CA VAL A 955 15.41 -24.77 -9.05
C VAL A 955 15.92 -25.27 -7.70
N THR A 956 15.02 -25.55 -6.73
CA THR A 956 15.39 -26.04 -5.39
C THR A 956 15.18 -27.55 -5.29
N SER A 957 16.22 -28.29 -4.93
CA SER A 957 16.15 -29.76 -4.84
C SER A 957 15.15 -30.22 -3.77
N GLY A 958 14.35 -31.25 -4.10
CA GLY A 958 13.37 -31.84 -3.18
C GLY A 958 12.00 -31.15 -3.14
N PHE A 959 11.78 -30.08 -3.91
CA PHE A 959 10.49 -29.39 -4.00
C PHE A 959 9.69 -29.81 -5.24
N LYS A 960 8.37 -29.61 -5.19
CA LYS A 960 7.48 -29.74 -6.35
C LYS A 960 6.81 -28.40 -6.62
N SER A 961 6.89 -27.94 -7.86
CA SER A 961 6.15 -26.78 -8.37
C SER A 961 4.66 -27.09 -8.42
N GLY A 962 3.82 -26.14 -7.99
CA GLY A 962 2.37 -26.29 -7.97
C GLY A 962 1.83 -27.10 -6.80
N CYS A 963 0.50 -27.29 -6.79
CA CYS A 963 -0.27 -27.99 -5.76
C CYS A 963 -1.44 -28.75 -6.40
N SER A 964 -1.75 -29.96 -5.92
CA SER A 964 -2.93 -30.73 -6.35
C SER A 964 -4.15 -30.50 -5.44
N GLY A 965 -5.37 -30.66 -5.97
CA GLY A 965 -6.61 -30.72 -5.17
C GLY A 965 -7.41 -29.42 -5.19
N HIS A 966 -7.68 -28.85 -6.36
CA HIS A 966 -8.54 -27.68 -6.54
C HIS A 966 -10.01 -28.02 -6.29
N CYS A 967 -10.50 -29.18 -6.74
CA CYS A 967 -11.90 -29.57 -6.59
C CYS A 967 -12.33 -29.84 -5.15
N THR A 968 -11.41 -30.21 -4.24
CA THR A 968 -11.75 -30.35 -2.83
C THR A 968 -12.17 -29.01 -2.21
N SER A 969 -11.54 -27.91 -2.63
CA SER A 969 -11.79 -26.58 -2.05
C SER A 969 -12.85 -25.78 -2.80
N TYR A 970 -12.91 -25.90 -4.13
CA TYR A 970 -13.81 -25.08 -4.95
C TYR A 970 -14.95 -25.88 -5.59
N GLY A 971 -15.00 -27.20 -5.38
CA GLY A 971 -16.03 -28.06 -5.99
C GLY A 971 -17.46 -27.69 -5.59
N ALA A 972 -17.65 -27.05 -4.43
CA ALA A 972 -18.94 -26.55 -3.97
C ALA A 972 -19.49 -25.39 -4.84
N ASN A 973 -18.64 -24.70 -5.62
CA ASN A 973 -19.08 -23.67 -6.56
C ASN A 973 -19.76 -24.26 -7.80
N CYS A 974 -19.63 -25.56 -8.08
CA CYS A 974 -20.37 -26.21 -9.16
C CYS A 974 -21.81 -26.49 -8.71
N GLU A 975 -22.71 -25.58 -9.06
CA GLU A 975 -24.11 -25.64 -8.65
C GLU A 975 -24.93 -26.66 -9.47
N ASN A 976 -26.18 -26.89 -9.07
CA ASN A 976 -27.19 -27.67 -9.80
C ASN A 976 -26.73 -29.07 -10.26
N GLY A 977 -25.84 -29.70 -9.50
CA GLY A 977 -25.30 -31.03 -9.78
C GLY A 977 -24.14 -31.05 -10.78
N GLY A 978 -23.53 -29.90 -11.09
CA GLY A 978 -22.33 -29.81 -11.90
C GLY A 978 -21.16 -30.60 -11.31
N LYS A 979 -20.41 -31.31 -12.15
CA LYS A 979 -19.27 -32.13 -11.71
C LYS A 979 -17.97 -31.33 -11.77
N CYS A 980 -17.29 -31.16 -10.65
CA CYS A 980 -15.97 -30.53 -10.66
C CYS A 980 -14.92 -31.42 -11.36
N ILE A 981 -14.17 -30.83 -12.29
CA ILE A 981 -13.05 -31.44 -12.99
C ILE A 981 -11.76 -30.72 -12.59
N GLU A 982 -10.83 -31.49 -12.03
CA GLU A 982 -9.50 -31.03 -11.65
C GLU A 982 -8.66 -30.71 -12.89
N LYS A 983 -7.97 -29.57 -12.88
CA LYS A 983 -6.97 -29.19 -13.90
C LYS A 983 -5.61 -28.95 -13.23
N TYR A 984 -4.56 -28.86 -14.04
CA TYR A 984 -3.21 -28.61 -13.56
C TYR A 984 -3.08 -27.23 -12.88
N HIS A 985 -3.74 -26.20 -13.42
CA HIS A 985 -3.89 -24.86 -12.83
C HIS A 985 -5.38 -24.54 -12.62
N GLY A 986 -6.01 -25.15 -11.61
CA GLY A 986 -7.39 -24.85 -11.21
C GLY A 986 -8.42 -25.95 -11.49
N TYR A 987 -9.66 -25.56 -11.76
CA TYR A 987 -10.79 -26.48 -11.99
C TYR A 987 -11.78 -25.93 -13.01
N SER A 988 -12.68 -26.79 -13.47
CA SER A 988 -13.88 -26.42 -14.24
C SER A 988 -15.09 -27.23 -13.79
N CYS A 989 -16.30 -26.68 -13.92
CA CYS A 989 -17.52 -27.43 -13.69
C CYS A 989 -18.02 -28.01 -15.02
N ASP A 990 -18.25 -29.33 -15.04
CA ASP A 990 -18.90 -30.01 -16.15
C ASP A 990 -20.41 -30.02 -15.93
N CYS A 991 -21.10 -29.23 -16.76
CA CYS A 991 -22.55 -29.07 -16.73
C CYS A 991 -23.26 -30.02 -17.71
N SER A 992 -22.55 -30.91 -18.40
CA SER A 992 -23.08 -31.73 -19.50
C SER A 992 -24.28 -32.61 -19.10
N ASN A 993 -24.29 -33.11 -17.85
CA ASN A 993 -25.35 -33.97 -17.31
C ASN A 993 -26.41 -33.20 -16.49
N THR A 994 -26.52 -31.88 -16.71
CA THR A 994 -27.47 -31.00 -16.02
C THR A 994 -28.28 -30.20 -17.05
N ALA A 995 -29.45 -29.68 -16.67
CA ALA A 995 -30.23 -28.76 -17.51
C ALA A 995 -29.72 -27.31 -17.50
N TYR A 996 -28.51 -27.08 -17.00
CA TYR A 996 -27.90 -25.77 -16.83
C TYR A 996 -26.60 -25.68 -17.62
N ASP A 997 -26.21 -24.46 -17.97
CA ASP A 997 -24.94 -24.09 -18.58
C ASP A 997 -24.19 -23.11 -17.67
N GLY A 998 -23.04 -22.66 -18.13
CA GLY A 998 -22.28 -21.57 -17.52
C GLY A 998 -21.20 -22.10 -16.60
N THR A 999 -20.26 -21.23 -16.22
CA THR A 999 -19.03 -21.60 -15.51
C THR A 999 -19.27 -22.40 -14.22
N PHE A 1000 -20.39 -22.14 -13.56
CA PHE A 1000 -20.80 -22.77 -12.30
C PHE A 1000 -22.08 -23.59 -12.43
N CYS A 1001 -22.52 -23.88 -13.66
CA CYS A 1001 -23.77 -24.59 -13.95
C CYS A 1001 -25.01 -23.89 -13.36
N ASN A 1002 -25.04 -22.55 -13.38
CA ASN A 1002 -26.13 -21.72 -12.84
C ASN A 1002 -26.92 -20.95 -13.91
N LYS A 1003 -26.57 -21.08 -15.19
CA LYS A 1003 -27.30 -20.47 -16.30
C LYS A 1003 -28.36 -21.43 -16.82
N ASP A 1004 -29.62 -21.03 -16.73
CA ASP A 1004 -30.72 -21.84 -17.23
C ASP A 1004 -30.64 -22.04 -18.75
N VAL A 1005 -30.85 -23.27 -19.19
CA VAL A 1005 -31.12 -23.56 -20.60
C VAL A 1005 -32.63 -23.56 -20.80
N GLY A 1006 -33.11 -22.64 -21.64
CA GLY A 1006 -34.52 -22.47 -21.96
C GLY A 1006 -34.79 -22.20 -23.43
N ALA A 1007 -36.01 -22.43 -23.85
CA ALA A 1007 -36.46 -22.19 -25.22
C ALA A 1007 -37.91 -21.69 -25.23
N PHE A 1008 -38.20 -20.87 -26.23
CA PHE A 1008 -39.56 -20.43 -26.52
C PHE A 1008 -40.23 -21.42 -27.50
N PHE A 1009 -41.45 -21.83 -27.18
CA PHE A 1009 -42.29 -22.72 -27.98
C PHE A 1009 -43.44 -21.90 -28.56
N GLU A 1010 -43.59 -21.93 -29.89
CA GLU A 1010 -44.77 -21.41 -30.56
C GLU A 1010 -45.84 -22.49 -30.74
N GLU A 1011 -47.04 -22.09 -31.16
CA GLU A 1011 -48.13 -23.02 -31.43
C GLU A 1011 -47.73 -24.09 -32.46
N GLY A 1012 -47.98 -25.36 -32.12
CA GLY A 1012 -47.67 -26.50 -32.97
C GLY A 1012 -46.25 -27.04 -32.88
N MET A 1013 -45.32 -26.34 -32.23
CA MET A 1013 -43.96 -26.85 -31.98
C MET A 1013 -43.98 -28.05 -31.04
N TRP A 1014 -43.05 -28.97 -31.25
CA TRP A 1014 -42.75 -30.01 -30.28
C TRP A 1014 -41.31 -30.48 -30.32
N LEU A 1015 -40.89 -30.99 -29.17
CA LEU A 1015 -39.62 -31.68 -28.99
C LEU A 1015 -39.94 -33.07 -28.44
N ARG A 1016 -39.36 -34.09 -29.05
CA ARG A 1016 -39.40 -35.48 -28.60
C ARG A 1016 -38.00 -35.96 -28.29
N TYR A 1017 -37.79 -36.49 -27.10
CA TYR A 1017 -36.60 -37.23 -26.71
C TYR A 1017 -36.92 -38.73 -26.65
N ASN A 1018 -36.19 -39.55 -27.38
CA ASN A 1018 -36.29 -41.00 -27.33
C ASN A 1018 -35.32 -41.55 -26.28
N PHE A 1019 -35.78 -42.34 -25.31
CA PHE A 1019 -34.87 -42.95 -24.33
C PHE A 1019 -33.95 -44.03 -24.94
N GLN A 1020 -34.27 -44.48 -26.16
CA GLN A 1020 -33.45 -45.41 -26.94
C GLN A 1020 -32.96 -44.73 -28.22
N ALA A 1021 -31.67 -44.88 -28.51
CA ALA A 1021 -31.12 -44.52 -29.81
C ALA A 1021 -31.63 -45.52 -30.88
N LEU A 1022 -32.16 -45.01 -31.99
CA LEU A 1022 -32.25 -45.83 -33.21
C LEU A 1022 -30.80 -46.06 -33.67
N THR A 1023 -30.30 -47.29 -33.56
CA THR A 1023 -29.06 -47.69 -34.24
C THR A 1023 -29.30 -47.58 -35.75
N VAL A 1024 -28.99 -46.41 -36.31
CA VAL A 1024 -28.83 -46.24 -37.75
C VAL A 1024 -27.54 -46.97 -38.10
N THR A 1025 -27.65 -48.25 -38.42
CA THR A 1025 -26.57 -48.95 -39.13
C THR A 1025 -26.37 -48.21 -40.44
N ALA A 1026 -25.38 -47.31 -40.45
CA ALA A 1026 -24.81 -46.78 -41.68
C ALA A 1026 -24.45 -47.99 -42.52
N ARG A 1027 -25.13 -48.13 -43.65
CA ARG A 1027 -24.80 -49.07 -44.71
C ARG A 1027 -23.35 -48.85 -45.06
N ASP A 1028 -22.45 -49.70 -44.60
CA ASP A 1028 -21.27 -50.00 -45.40
C ASP A 1028 -20.60 -51.31 -45.02
N THR A 1029 -20.40 -52.11 -46.07
CA THR A 1029 -19.42 -53.18 -46.25
C THR A 1029 -19.42 -54.37 -45.29
N GLY A 1030 -19.81 -55.52 -45.85
CA GLY A 1030 -19.89 -56.79 -45.18
C GLY A 1030 -18.57 -57.25 -44.56
N SER A 1031 -18.66 -57.67 -43.30
CA SER A 1031 -17.83 -58.76 -42.79
C SER A 1031 -18.72 -59.66 -41.95
N ARG A 1032 -18.77 -60.94 -42.36
CA ARG A 1032 -19.40 -62.01 -41.61
C ARG A 1032 -18.56 -62.25 -40.36
N ALA A 1033 -19.09 -61.93 -39.20
CA ALA A 1033 -18.60 -62.47 -37.94
C ALA A 1033 -19.83 -62.93 -37.14
N GLU A 1034 -20.00 -64.25 -37.13
CA GLU A 1034 -20.88 -64.97 -36.23
C GLU A 1034 -20.36 -64.76 -34.81
N ASN A 1035 -21.16 -64.13 -33.95
CA ASN A 1035 -21.19 -64.41 -32.52
C ASN A 1035 -22.53 -63.96 -31.97
N SER A 1036 -23.43 -64.94 -31.95
CA SER A 1036 -24.68 -64.98 -31.19
C SER A 1036 -24.41 -64.92 -29.69
N ALA A 1037 -25.37 -64.31 -28.97
CA ALA A 1037 -25.51 -64.25 -27.51
C ALA A 1037 -24.77 -63.11 -26.78
N ASP A 1038 -25.12 -61.85 -27.06
CA ASP A 1038 -25.53 -60.91 -25.99
C ASP A 1038 -26.24 -59.63 -26.51
N GLN A 1039 -27.07 -59.75 -27.55
CA GLN A 1039 -27.97 -58.65 -27.93
C GLN A 1039 -29.20 -58.69 -27.03
N GLN A 1040 -29.00 -58.49 -25.72
CA GLN A 1040 -30.07 -57.96 -24.89
C GLN A 1040 -30.45 -56.62 -25.50
N GLN A 1041 -31.59 -56.62 -26.20
CA GLN A 1041 -32.24 -55.42 -26.69
C GLN A 1041 -32.30 -54.46 -25.52
N HIS A 1042 -31.51 -53.39 -25.57
CA HIS A 1042 -31.42 -52.37 -24.52
C HIS A 1042 -32.77 -51.64 -24.39
N LEU A 1043 -33.74 -52.28 -23.75
CA LEU A 1043 -34.95 -51.65 -23.23
C LEU A 1043 -34.52 -50.58 -22.23
N ALA A 1044 -35.14 -49.40 -22.30
CA ALA A 1044 -34.96 -48.42 -21.24
C ALA A 1044 -35.36 -49.08 -19.91
N PRO A 1045 -34.56 -48.96 -18.84
CA PRO A 1045 -34.82 -49.65 -17.60
C PRO A 1045 -36.17 -49.22 -17.02
N ASP A 1046 -36.90 -50.18 -16.47
CA ASP A 1046 -38.13 -49.89 -15.74
C ASP A 1046 -37.80 -49.02 -14.52
N LEU A 1047 -38.61 -48.00 -14.26
CA LEU A 1047 -38.30 -46.98 -13.24
C LEU A 1047 -39.16 -47.18 -11.99
N ALA A 1048 -38.55 -47.56 -10.88
CA ALA A 1048 -39.20 -47.49 -9.56
C ALA A 1048 -39.22 -46.06 -8.99
N GLN A 1049 -38.38 -45.18 -9.55
CA GLN A 1049 -38.28 -43.78 -9.16
C GLN A 1049 -37.95 -42.89 -10.36
N GLU A 1050 -38.41 -41.64 -10.30
CA GLU A 1050 -38.01 -40.60 -11.23
C GLU A 1050 -38.06 -39.22 -10.58
N GLN A 1051 -37.20 -38.34 -11.07
CA GLN A 1051 -37.13 -36.94 -10.68
C GLN A 1051 -37.29 -36.07 -11.91
N ILE A 1052 -38.21 -35.12 -11.83
CA ILE A 1052 -38.54 -34.21 -12.92
C ILE A 1052 -38.45 -32.80 -12.39
N HIS A 1053 -37.64 -32.00 -13.06
CA HIS A 1053 -37.51 -30.60 -12.74
C HIS A 1053 -37.65 -29.79 -14.03
N PHE A 1054 -38.42 -28.71 -13.98
CA PHE A 1054 -38.47 -27.74 -15.06
C PHE A 1054 -39.07 -26.42 -14.57
N SER A 1055 -38.92 -25.38 -15.37
CA SER A 1055 -39.62 -24.11 -15.21
C SER A 1055 -40.39 -23.79 -16.47
N PHE A 1056 -41.53 -23.12 -16.34
CA PHE A 1056 -42.35 -22.70 -17.47
C PHE A 1056 -42.96 -21.31 -17.26
N SER A 1057 -43.20 -20.59 -18.34
CA SER A 1057 -44.02 -19.38 -18.37
C SER A 1057 -44.95 -19.44 -19.57
N THR A 1058 -46.25 -19.19 -19.35
CA THR A 1058 -47.24 -19.14 -20.41
C THR A 1058 -48.39 -18.22 -20.02
N THR A 1059 -49.07 -17.66 -21.02
CA THR A 1059 -50.35 -16.96 -20.88
C THR A 1059 -51.51 -17.76 -21.48
N LYS A 1060 -51.26 -19.00 -21.91
CA LYS A 1060 -52.24 -19.85 -22.60
C LYS A 1060 -52.54 -21.13 -21.82
N ALA A 1061 -53.83 -21.43 -21.70
CA ALA A 1061 -54.36 -22.66 -21.14
C ALA A 1061 -55.64 -23.07 -21.90
N PRO A 1062 -55.94 -24.38 -22.04
CA PRO A 1062 -55.15 -25.51 -21.57
C PRO A 1062 -53.92 -25.80 -22.45
N CYS A 1063 -52.90 -26.43 -21.89
CA CYS A 1063 -51.71 -26.87 -22.64
C CYS A 1063 -50.98 -28.02 -21.92
N ILE A 1064 -50.15 -28.76 -22.66
CA ILE A 1064 -49.32 -29.85 -22.12
C ILE A 1064 -47.88 -29.37 -22.00
N LEU A 1065 -47.29 -29.45 -20.81
CA LEU A 1065 -45.92 -29.01 -20.56
C LEU A 1065 -44.92 -30.14 -20.84
N LEU A 1066 -45.21 -31.32 -20.30
CA LEU A 1066 -44.35 -32.50 -20.39
C LEU A 1066 -45.21 -33.77 -20.45
N TYR A 1067 -44.84 -34.70 -21.32
CA TYR A 1067 -45.49 -36.02 -21.42
C TYR A 1067 -44.45 -37.11 -21.64
N VAL A 1068 -44.47 -38.16 -20.81
CA VAL A 1068 -43.61 -39.33 -20.92
C VAL A 1068 -44.45 -40.54 -21.28
N SER A 1069 -44.21 -41.10 -22.45
CA SER A 1069 -44.83 -42.34 -22.92
C SER A 1069 -43.98 -43.56 -22.59
N SER A 1070 -44.61 -44.74 -22.58
CA SER A 1070 -43.93 -46.03 -22.51
C SER A 1070 -44.24 -46.91 -23.74
N LEU A 1071 -43.58 -48.07 -23.81
CA LEU A 1071 -43.95 -49.17 -24.71
C LEU A 1071 -45.18 -49.95 -24.19
N THR A 1072 -45.57 -49.73 -22.94
CA THR A 1072 -46.78 -50.29 -22.33
C THR A 1072 -47.90 -49.23 -22.37
N THR A 1073 -48.94 -49.40 -21.55
CA THR A 1073 -49.98 -48.36 -21.37
C THR A 1073 -49.60 -47.30 -20.34
N ASP A 1074 -48.42 -47.42 -19.72
CA ASP A 1074 -48.00 -46.52 -18.66
C ASP A 1074 -47.62 -45.14 -19.22
N PHE A 1075 -47.95 -44.08 -18.49
CA PHE A 1075 -47.55 -42.73 -18.85
C PHE A 1075 -47.52 -41.78 -17.65
N LEU A 1076 -46.82 -40.67 -17.85
CA LEU A 1076 -46.80 -39.52 -16.96
C LEU A 1076 -47.03 -38.25 -17.77
N ALA A 1077 -47.88 -37.35 -17.29
CA ALA A 1077 -48.12 -36.06 -17.92
C ALA A 1077 -48.17 -34.92 -16.91
N VAL A 1078 -47.68 -33.75 -17.33
CA VAL A 1078 -47.84 -32.49 -16.61
C VAL A 1078 -48.47 -31.48 -17.56
N LEU A 1079 -49.61 -30.91 -17.16
CA LEU A 1079 -50.42 -30.04 -18.01
C LEU A 1079 -51.06 -28.90 -17.23
N VAL A 1080 -51.49 -27.87 -17.93
CA VAL A 1080 -52.28 -26.76 -17.39
C VAL A 1080 -53.72 -26.93 -17.87
N LYS A 1081 -54.67 -27.00 -16.94
CA LYS A 1081 -56.10 -27.15 -17.22
C LYS A 1081 -56.68 -25.85 -17.80
N PRO A 1082 -57.88 -25.86 -18.41
CA PRO A 1082 -58.53 -24.64 -18.91
C PRO A 1082 -58.73 -23.54 -17.85
N THR A 1083 -58.78 -23.91 -16.57
CA THR A 1083 -58.87 -22.97 -15.44
C THR A 1083 -57.54 -22.30 -15.11
N GLY A 1084 -56.43 -22.74 -15.72
CA GLY A 1084 -55.07 -22.28 -15.43
C GLY A 1084 -54.33 -23.09 -14.37
N ASN A 1085 -54.97 -24.07 -13.72
CA ASN A 1085 -54.35 -24.85 -12.66
C ASN A 1085 -53.42 -25.92 -13.24
N LEU A 1086 -52.31 -26.18 -12.57
CA LEU A 1086 -51.37 -27.25 -12.92
C LEU A 1086 -51.95 -28.60 -12.49
N GLN A 1087 -51.86 -29.61 -13.36
CA GLN A 1087 -52.26 -30.98 -13.07
C GLN A 1087 -51.14 -31.95 -13.46
N ILE A 1088 -50.88 -32.93 -12.58
CA ILE A 1088 -49.95 -34.03 -12.82
C ILE A 1088 -50.77 -35.33 -12.93
N ARG A 1089 -50.50 -36.15 -13.93
CA ARG A 1089 -51.26 -37.38 -14.22
C ARG A 1089 -50.31 -38.56 -14.31
N TYR A 1090 -50.61 -39.63 -13.58
CA TYR A 1090 -49.88 -40.91 -13.62
C TYR A 1090 -50.82 -42.05 -14.00
N ASN A 1091 -50.37 -42.91 -14.91
CA ASN A 1091 -50.95 -44.24 -15.10
C ASN A 1091 -49.81 -45.26 -15.07
N LEU A 1092 -49.72 -46.04 -14.00
CA LEU A 1092 -48.70 -47.08 -13.81
C LEU A 1092 -49.40 -48.43 -13.59
N GLY A 1093 -49.09 -49.42 -14.44
CA GLY A 1093 -49.71 -50.74 -14.45
C GLY A 1093 -51.03 -50.81 -15.24
N GLY A 1094 -51.32 -49.83 -16.12
CA GLY A 1094 -52.52 -49.83 -16.96
C GLY A 1094 -53.84 -49.75 -16.18
N THR A 1095 -53.88 -48.95 -15.11
CA THR A 1095 -55.10 -48.68 -14.32
C THR A 1095 -56.27 -48.16 -15.18
N ARG A 1096 -57.52 -48.42 -14.74
CA ARG A 1096 -58.73 -48.06 -15.48
C ARG A 1096 -58.85 -46.55 -15.75
N GLU A 1097 -58.44 -45.74 -14.78
CA GLU A 1097 -58.37 -44.28 -14.88
C GLU A 1097 -57.05 -43.78 -14.29
N PRO A 1098 -56.40 -42.78 -14.91
CA PRO A 1098 -55.15 -42.22 -14.42
C PRO A 1098 -55.36 -41.47 -13.09
N PHE A 1099 -54.35 -41.55 -12.22
CA PHE A 1099 -54.31 -40.79 -10.98
C PHE A 1099 -53.92 -39.33 -11.25
N ASN A 1100 -54.75 -38.39 -10.80
CA ASN A 1100 -54.58 -36.97 -11.08
C ASN A 1100 -54.30 -36.19 -9.78
N ILE A 1101 -53.26 -35.38 -9.80
CA ILE A 1101 -52.93 -34.41 -8.75
C ILE A 1101 -53.25 -33.03 -9.31
N ASP A 1102 -54.32 -32.41 -8.80
CA ASP A 1102 -54.66 -31.02 -9.10
C ASP A 1102 -53.95 -30.09 -8.12
N VAL A 1103 -52.99 -29.32 -8.64
CA VAL A 1103 -52.07 -28.50 -7.83
C VAL A 1103 -52.59 -27.08 -7.74
N ASP A 1104 -52.94 -26.68 -6.51
CA ASP A 1104 -53.42 -25.33 -6.16
C ASP A 1104 -54.66 -24.88 -6.99
N HIS A 1105 -55.35 -23.86 -6.51
CA HIS A 1105 -56.48 -23.24 -7.20
C HIS A 1105 -56.09 -21.97 -7.96
N ARG A 1106 -54.79 -21.68 -8.09
CA ARG A 1106 -54.25 -20.51 -8.78
C ARG A 1106 -54.08 -20.75 -10.28
N ASN A 1107 -54.22 -19.67 -11.04
CA ASN A 1107 -53.93 -19.65 -12.47
C ASN A 1107 -52.42 -19.50 -12.70
N MET A 1108 -51.78 -20.54 -13.19
CA MET A 1108 -50.36 -20.60 -13.55
C MET A 1108 -50.08 -20.11 -14.98
N ALA A 1109 -51.13 -19.91 -15.80
CA ALA A 1109 -51.02 -19.31 -17.13
C ALA A 1109 -51.09 -17.76 -17.05
N ASN A 1110 -50.28 -17.19 -16.15
CA ASN A 1110 -50.28 -15.75 -15.83
C ASN A 1110 -49.09 -14.99 -16.46
N GLY A 1111 -48.27 -15.67 -17.28
CA GLY A 1111 -47.08 -15.11 -17.92
C GLY A 1111 -45.83 -15.03 -17.03
N GLN A 1112 -45.91 -15.38 -15.75
CA GLN A 1112 -44.77 -15.46 -14.84
C GLN A 1112 -44.06 -16.81 -14.95
N PRO A 1113 -42.75 -16.87 -14.67
CA PRO A 1113 -42.03 -18.13 -14.60
C PRO A 1113 -42.42 -18.90 -13.32
N HIS A 1114 -42.78 -20.17 -13.49
CA HIS A 1114 -43.12 -21.11 -12.43
C HIS A 1114 -42.17 -22.30 -12.46
N SER A 1115 -41.61 -22.69 -11.31
CA SER A 1115 -40.69 -23.81 -11.16
C SER A 1115 -41.40 -25.03 -10.55
N VAL A 1116 -41.28 -26.17 -11.22
CA VAL A 1116 -41.94 -27.43 -10.85
C VAL A 1116 -40.88 -28.50 -10.59
N ASN A 1117 -40.93 -29.12 -9.42
CA ASN A 1117 -40.10 -30.28 -9.07
C ASN A 1117 -41.01 -31.42 -8.60
N ILE A 1118 -40.96 -32.54 -9.32
CA ILE A 1118 -41.73 -33.75 -9.04
C ILE A 1118 -40.74 -34.88 -8.80
N THR A 1119 -40.81 -35.52 -7.65
CA THR A 1119 -40.01 -36.71 -7.36
C THR A 1119 -40.94 -37.84 -6.97
N ARG A 1120 -40.91 -38.95 -7.71
CA ARG A 1120 -41.63 -40.17 -7.34
C ARG A 1120 -40.65 -41.21 -6.84
N HIS A 1121 -40.98 -41.84 -5.73
CA HIS A 1121 -40.34 -43.05 -5.24
C HIS A 1121 -41.43 -44.06 -4.93
N GLU A 1122 -41.50 -45.12 -5.73
CA GLU A 1122 -42.56 -46.14 -5.68
C GLU A 1122 -43.97 -45.50 -5.72
N LYS A 1123 -44.74 -45.59 -4.63
CA LYS A 1123 -46.09 -45.00 -4.55
C LYS A 1123 -46.12 -43.56 -4.05
N THR A 1124 -45.00 -42.99 -3.64
CA THR A 1124 -44.95 -41.65 -3.04
C THR A 1124 -44.49 -40.64 -4.07
N ILE A 1125 -45.26 -39.55 -4.23
CA ILE A 1125 -44.95 -38.43 -5.12
C ILE A 1125 -44.78 -37.19 -4.26
N ILE A 1126 -43.63 -36.53 -4.39
CA ILE A 1126 -43.34 -35.25 -3.74
C ILE A 1126 -43.33 -34.18 -4.82
N LEU A 1127 -44.20 -33.18 -4.68
CA LEU A 1127 -44.28 -32.03 -5.57
C LEU A 1127 -43.85 -30.78 -4.82
N LYS A 1128 -42.92 -30.03 -5.39
CA LYS A 1128 -42.60 -28.66 -4.99
C LYS A 1128 -42.87 -27.73 -6.15
N LEU A 1129 -43.72 -26.72 -5.91
CA LEU A 1129 -44.04 -25.67 -6.88
C LEU A 1129 -43.53 -24.34 -6.34
N ASP A 1130 -42.74 -23.63 -7.13
CA ASP A 1130 -42.13 -22.35 -6.78
C ASP A 1130 -41.44 -22.40 -5.40
N HIS A 1131 -41.81 -21.47 -4.52
CA HIS A 1131 -41.25 -21.33 -3.18
C HIS A 1131 -42.16 -21.96 -2.13
N TYR A 1132 -43.23 -22.66 -2.54
CA TYR A 1132 -44.14 -23.32 -1.62
C TYR A 1132 -43.50 -24.57 -1.00
N PRO A 1133 -43.91 -24.93 0.23
CA PRO A 1133 -43.50 -26.19 0.85
C PRO A 1133 -43.84 -27.38 -0.06
N ALA A 1134 -43.00 -28.41 -0.06
CA ALA A 1134 -43.24 -29.61 -0.84
C ALA A 1134 -44.50 -30.35 -0.30
N ALA A 1135 -45.37 -30.77 -1.21
CA ALA A 1135 -46.58 -31.53 -0.92
C ALA A 1135 -46.39 -33.00 -1.31
N GLY A 1136 -46.76 -33.91 -0.40
CA GLY A 1136 -46.73 -35.35 -0.62
C GLY A 1136 -48.08 -35.90 -1.07
N TYR A 1137 -48.07 -36.75 -2.09
CA TYR A 1137 -49.22 -37.47 -2.62
C TYR A 1137 -48.89 -38.96 -2.70
N HIS A 1138 -49.90 -39.82 -2.65
CA HIS A 1138 -49.72 -41.26 -2.77
C HIS A 1138 -50.54 -41.81 -3.92
N LEU A 1139 -49.89 -42.62 -4.75
CA LEU A 1139 -50.55 -43.38 -5.80
C LEU A 1139 -51.58 -44.36 -5.20
N PRO A 1140 -52.70 -44.61 -5.89
CA PRO A 1140 -53.71 -45.58 -5.46
C PRO A 1140 -53.11 -46.97 -5.21
N SER A 1141 -53.73 -47.74 -4.33
CA SER A 1141 -53.30 -49.11 -4.03
C SER A 1141 -53.27 -50.02 -5.27
N SER A 1142 -54.14 -49.75 -6.25
CA SER A 1142 -54.24 -50.46 -7.53
C SER A 1142 -53.16 -50.11 -8.55
N SER A 1143 -52.40 -49.03 -8.33
CA SER A 1143 -51.30 -48.64 -9.22
C SER A 1143 -50.05 -49.46 -8.92
N ASP A 1144 -49.29 -49.73 -9.99
CA ASP A 1144 -47.96 -50.32 -9.90
C ASP A 1144 -46.96 -49.34 -9.24
N THR A 1145 -45.85 -49.87 -8.72
CA THR A 1145 -44.71 -49.08 -8.23
C THR A 1145 -43.66 -48.83 -9.31
N ILE A 1146 -43.76 -49.54 -10.44
CA ILE A 1146 -42.80 -49.50 -11.53
C ILE A 1146 -43.42 -48.79 -12.75
N PHE A 1147 -42.66 -47.87 -13.35
CA PHE A 1147 -42.98 -47.29 -14.65
C PHE A 1147 -42.31 -48.12 -15.74
N ASN A 1148 -43.09 -48.97 -16.40
CA ASN A 1148 -42.58 -50.02 -17.26
C ASN A 1148 -42.21 -49.49 -18.64
N SER A 1149 -40.94 -49.69 -19.04
CA SER A 1149 -40.38 -49.44 -20.36
C SER A 1149 -40.67 -48.04 -20.93
N PRO A 1150 -40.15 -46.96 -20.31
CA PRO A 1150 -40.27 -45.60 -20.84
C PRO A 1150 -39.73 -45.50 -22.27
N LYS A 1151 -40.50 -44.88 -23.17
CA LYS A 1151 -40.22 -44.83 -24.62
C LYS A 1151 -39.76 -43.45 -25.05
N SER A 1152 -40.55 -42.42 -24.75
CA SER A 1152 -40.26 -41.06 -25.23
C SER A 1152 -40.79 -39.99 -24.27
N LEU A 1153 -40.08 -38.86 -24.21
CA LEU A 1153 -40.49 -37.65 -23.52
C LEU A 1153 -40.82 -36.56 -24.55
N PHE A 1154 -41.96 -35.91 -24.39
CA PHE A 1154 -42.44 -34.84 -25.26
C PHE A 1154 -42.56 -33.52 -24.49
N LEU A 1155 -42.19 -32.43 -25.16
CA LEU A 1155 -42.40 -31.04 -24.74
C LEU A 1155 -43.15 -30.29 -25.85
N GLY A 1156 -44.03 -29.35 -25.49
CA GLY A 1156 -44.81 -28.59 -26.47
C GLY A 1156 -46.08 -29.32 -26.88
N LYS A 1157 -45.96 -30.20 -27.87
CA LYS A 1157 -47.05 -31.02 -28.42
C LYS A 1157 -46.65 -32.50 -28.42
N VAL A 1158 -47.60 -33.37 -28.12
CA VAL A 1158 -47.41 -34.82 -28.10
C VAL A 1158 -47.75 -35.40 -29.46
N ILE A 1159 -46.77 -35.98 -30.15
CA ILE A 1159 -46.97 -36.74 -31.39
C ILE A 1159 -46.53 -38.18 -31.15
N GLU A 1160 -47.41 -38.94 -30.50
CA GLU A 1160 -47.19 -40.35 -30.16
C GLU A 1160 -48.10 -41.25 -31.00
N THR A 1161 -47.58 -42.42 -31.41
CA THR A 1161 -48.35 -43.46 -32.08
C THR A 1161 -48.79 -44.50 -31.05
N GLY A 1162 -50.10 -44.59 -30.79
CA GLY A 1162 -50.64 -45.54 -29.81
C GLY A 1162 -51.90 -45.02 -29.10
N LYS A 1163 -52.27 -45.69 -28.00
CA LYS A 1163 -53.37 -45.26 -27.13
C LYS A 1163 -52.88 -44.09 -26.26
N ILE A 1164 -53.43 -42.90 -26.49
CA ILE A 1164 -53.17 -41.69 -25.69
C ILE A 1164 -54.39 -41.42 -24.81
N ASP A 1165 -54.16 -40.96 -23.59
CA ASP A 1165 -55.21 -40.53 -22.66
C ASP A 1165 -56.09 -39.42 -23.27
N GLN A 1166 -57.38 -39.44 -22.96
CA GLN A 1166 -58.36 -38.57 -23.61
C GLN A 1166 -58.16 -37.09 -23.26
N GLU A 1167 -57.75 -36.77 -22.02
CA GLU A 1167 -57.43 -35.38 -21.61
C GLU A 1167 -56.18 -34.87 -22.32
N ILE A 1168 -55.15 -35.72 -22.47
CA ILE A 1168 -53.95 -35.38 -23.23
C ILE A 1168 -54.34 -35.09 -24.68
N HIS A 1169 -55.10 -35.96 -25.34
CA HIS A 1169 -55.56 -35.70 -26.71
C HIS A 1169 -56.35 -34.39 -26.83
N LYS A 1170 -57.20 -34.08 -25.84
CA LYS A 1170 -58.01 -32.85 -25.79
C LYS A 1170 -57.17 -31.57 -25.65
N TYR A 1171 -56.12 -31.58 -24.84
CA TYR A 1171 -55.27 -30.41 -24.60
C TYR A 1171 -54.05 -30.31 -25.52
N ASN A 1172 -53.89 -31.27 -26.43
CA ASN A 1172 -52.77 -31.33 -27.37
C ASN A 1172 -52.91 -30.38 -28.58
N THR A 1173 -54.04 -29.70 -28.74
CA THR A 1173 -54.26 -28.73 -29.82
C THR A 1173 -54.74 -27.40 -29.22
N PRO A 1174 -54.00 -26.28 -29.39
CA PRO A 1174 -52.84 -26.12 -30.29
C PRO A 1174 -51.51 -26.71 -29.77
N GLY A 1175 -51.44 -27.08 -28.48
CA GLY A 1175 -50.21 -27.46 -27.78
C GLY A 1175 -49.74 -26.36 -26.83
N PHE A 1176 -48.57 -26.52 -26.21
CA PHE A 1176 -47.98 -25.48 -25.37
C PHE A 1176 -47.37 -24.34 -26.18
N THR A 1177 -47.66 -23.12 -25.74
CA THR A 1177 -47.03 -21.89 -26.24
C THR A 1177 -46.55 -21.11 -25.04
N GLY A 1178 -45.29 -20.71 -25.06
CA GLY A 1178 -44.63 -20.11 -23.92
C GLY A 1178 -43.19 -20.57 -23.82
N CYS A 1179 -42.58 -20.33 -22.67
CA CYS A 1179 -41.17 -20.67 -22.45
C CYS A 1179 -41.05 -21.87 -21.53
N LEU A 1180 -40.17 -22.81 -21.87
CA LEU A 1180 -39.73 -23.90 -20.98
C LEU A 1180 -38.24 -23.73 -20.70
N SER A 1181 -37.82 -23.92 -19.45
CA SER A 1181 -36.40 -23.92 -19.06
C SER A 1181 -36.11 -24.96 -17.99
N ARG A 1182 -34.82 -25.25 -17.76
CA ARG A 1182 -34.35 -26.19 -16.71
C ARG A 1182 -34.96 -27.60 -16.81
N VAL A 1183 -35.34 -28.03 -18.02
CA VAL A 1183 -36.06 -29.30 -18.23
C VAL A 1183 -35.11 -30.47 -18.04
N GLN A 1184 -35.32 -31.20 -16.94
CA GLN A 1184 -34.53 -32.36 -16.54
C GLN A 1184 -35.44 -33.51 -16.12
N PHE A 1185 -35.16 -34.69 -16.64
CA PHE A 1185 -35.76 -35.96 -16.25
C PHE A 1185 -34.63 -36.90 -15.83
N ASN A 1186 -34.50 -37.17 -14.53
CA ASN A 1186 -33.34 -37.85 -13.94
C ASN A 1186 -32.02 -37.18 -14.35
N HIS A 1187 -31.17 -37.86 -15.11
CA HIS A 1187 -29.89 -37.34 -15.62
C HIS A 1187 -29.98 -36.82 -17.06
N ILE A 1188 -31.17 -36.76 -17.65
CA ILE A 1188 -31.39 -36.36 -19.03
C ILE A 1188 -31.93 -34.93 -19.04
N ALA A 1189 -31.33 -34.07 -19.87
CA ALA A 1189 -31.79 -32.71 -20.11
C ALA A 1189 -32.24 -32.53 -21.58
N PRO A 1190 -33.49 -32.92 -21.93
CA PRO A 1190 -33.95 -33.01 -23.32
C PRO A 1190 -33.84 -31.68 -24.08
N LEU A 1191 -34.21 -30.58 -23.42
CA LEU A 1191 -34.20 -29.25 -24.02
C LEU A 1191 -32.77 -28.78 -24.29
N LYS A 1192 -31.83 -29.09 -23.38
CA LYS A 1192 -30.41 -28.82 -23.59
C LYS A 1192 -29.84 -29.66 -24.72
N ALA A 1193 -30.19 -30.95 -24.80
CA ALA A 1193 -29.75 -31.83 -25.88
C ALA A 1193 -30.26 -31.39 -27.27
N ALA A 1194 -31.41 -30.72 -27.35
CA ALA A 1194 -31.88 -30.06 -28.57
C ALA A 1194 -31.03 -28.84 -28.96
N LEU A 1195 -30.71 -27.99 -27.98
CA LEU A 1195 -30.06 -26.69 -28.21
C LEU A 1195 -28.53 -26.76 -28.28
N ARG A 1196 -27.93 -27.85 -27.78
CA ARG A 1196 -26.48 -28.07 -27.75
C ARG A 1196 -26.15 -29.32 -28.56
N GLN A 1197 -25.28 -29.20 -29.56
CA GLN A 1197 -24.81 -30.34 -30.35
C GLN A 1197 -23.98 -31.28 -29.48
N THR A 1198 -24.60 -32.37 -29.02
CA THR A 1198 -23.99 -33.41 -28.18
C THR A 1198 -24.40 -34.79 -28.69
N ASN A 1199 -23.79 -35.87 -28.19
CA ASN A 1199 -24.21 -37.23 -28.54
C ASN A 1199 -25.69 -37.50 -28.19
N ALA A 1200 -26.22 -36.81 -27.18
CA ALA A 1200 -27.63 -36.90 -26.81
C ALA A 1200 -28.57 -36.26 -27.84
N SER A 1201 -28.09 -35.36 -28.71
CA SER A 1201 -28.90 -34.72 -29.75
C SER A 1201 -29.45 -35.72 -30.77
N ALA A 1202 -28.78 -36.86 -30.96
CA ALA A 1202 -29.28 -37.94 -31.83
C ALA A 1202 -30.59 -38.58 -31.32
N HIS A 1203 -30.91 -38.39 -30.04
CA HIS A 1203 -32.14 -38.89 -29.42
C HIS A 1203 -33.29 -37.89 -29.53
N VAL A 1204 -33.00 -36.68 -30.02
CA VAL A 1204 -33.93 -35.55 -30.04
C VAL A 1204 -34.47 -35.32 -31.44
N HIS A 1205 -35.80 -35.21 -31.55
CA HIS A 1205 -36.49 -34.80 -32.75
C HIS A 1205 -37.32 -33.56 -32.47
N ILE A 1206 -37.21 -32.56 -33.33
CA ILE A 1206 -37.85 -31.26 -33.17
C ILE A 1206 -38.67 -30.98 -34.43
N GLN A 1207 -39.87 -30.46 -34.24
CA GLN A 1207 -40.68 -29.89 -35.31
C GLN A 1207 -40.97 -28.42 -34.98
N GLY A 1208 -40.65 -27.55 -35.95
CA GLY A 1208 -40.65 -26.10 -35.78
C GLY A 1208 -39.26 -25.55 -35.43
N ASP A 1209 -39.14 -24.23 -35.43
CA ASP A 1209 -37.86 -23.54 -35.23
C ASP A 1209 -37.64 -23.25 -33.74
N LEU A 1210 -36.89 -24.12 -33.06
CA LEU A 1210 -36.60 -23.96 -31.64
C LEU A 1210 -35.60 -22.81 -31.42
N VAL A 1211 -36.05 -21.75 -30.73
CA VAL A 1211 -35.22 -20.59 -30.40
C VAL A 1211 -34.89 -20.58 -28.91
N GLU A 1212 -33.60 -20.48 -28.58
CA GLU A 1212 -33.13 -20.35 -27.20
C GLU A 1212 -33.65 -19.05 -26.56
N SER A 1213 -34.12 -19.12 -25.32
CA SER A 1213 -34.68 -18.00 -24.57
C SER A 1213 -34.34 -18.11 -23.09
N ASN A 1214 -34.13 -16.96 -22.43
CA ASN A 1214 -33.87 -16.92 -20.98
C ASN A 1214 -35.13 -17.11 -20.12
N CYS A 1215 -36.30 -17.20 -20.75
CA CYS A 1215 -37.61 -17.45 -20.11
C CYS A 1215 -37.98 -16.52 -18.94
N GLY A 1216 -37.35 -15.35 -18.82
CA GLY A 1216 -37.52 -14.47 -17.65
C GLY A 1216 -37.14 -15.12 -16.32
N ALA A 1217 -36.34 -16.20 -16.34
CA ALA A 1217 -36.04 -17.05 -15.19
C ALA A 1217 -35.10 -16.44 -14.13
N SER A 1218 -34.75 -15.16 -14.29
CA SER A 1218 -34.30 -14.34 -13.17
C SER A 1218 -35.53 -13.66 -12.58
N PRO A 1219 -36.18 -14.22 -11.54
CA PRO A 1219 -36.91 -13.32 -10.68
C PRO A 1219 -35.89 -12.27 -10.22
N LEU A 1220 -36.25 -11.00 -10.30
CA LEU A 1220 -35.63 -9.96 -9.48
C LEU A 1220 -35.95 -10.24 -8.00
N THR A 1221 -35.75 -11.45 -7.51
CA THR A 1221 -35.46 -11.66 -6.11
C THR A 1221 -34.04 -11.19 -5.98
N LEU A 1222 -33.90 -9.93 -5.53
CA LEU A 1222 -32.91 -9.72 -4.48
C LEU A 1222 -33.02 -10.95 -3.58
N SER A 1223 -31.99 -11.80 -3.53
CA SER A 1223 -31.74 -12.58 -2.32
C SER A 1223 -32.03 -11.63 -1.17
N PRO A 1224 -32.81 -12.02 -0.14
CA PRO A 1224 -33.12 -11.12 0.96
C PRO A 1224 -31.81 -10.45 1.27
N MET A 1225 -31.75 -9.12 1.08
CA MET A 1225 -30.51 -8.39 1.26
C MET A 1225 -30.03 -8.84 2.62
N SER A 1226 -29.03 -9.74 2.63
CA SER A 1226 -28.01 -9.60 3.63
C SER A 1226 -27.58 -8.20 3.34
N SER A 1227 -27.94 -7.32 4.25
CA SER A 1227 -27.48 -5.96 4.33
C SER A 1227 -25.95 -6.01 4.46
N ALA A 1228 -25.28 -6.42 3.39
CA ALA A 1228 -24.00 -5.92 2.99
C ALA A 1228 -24.34 -4.57 2.35
N THR A 1229 -24.65 -3.64 3.24
CA THR A 1229 -24.68 -2.21 2.97
C THR A 1229 -23.43 -1.91 2.15
N ASP A 1230 -23.61 -1.43 0.93
CA ASP A 1230 -22.56 -0.70 0.25
C ASP A 1230 -22.20 0.48 1.17
N PRO A 1231 -20.99 0.53 1.76
CA PRO A 1231 -20.70 1.49 2.83
C PRO A 1231 -20.64 2.95 2.40
N TRP A 1232 -20.92 3.30 1.14
CA TRP A 1232 -20.46 4.57 0.57
C TRP A 1232 -21.50 5.49 -0.07
N HIS A 1233 -22.79 5.34 0.23
CA HIS A 1233 -23.78 6.40 -0.05
C HIS A 1233 -24.57 6.74 1.22
N LEU A 1234 -23.99 7.65 2.00
CA LEU A 1234 -24.57 8.28 3.18
C LEU A 1234 -25.16 9.65 2.75
N ASP A 1235 -26.36 9.66 2.19
CA ASP A 1235 -27.09 10.91 2.01
C ASP A 1235 -27.69 11.35 3.35
N HIS A 1236 -27.15 12.46 3.87
CA HIS A 1236 -27.81 13.52 4.61
C HIS A 1236 -29.09 13.16 5.38
N LEU A 1237 -28.94 12.80 6.66
CA LEU A 1237 -29.91 13.19 7.67
C LEU A 1237 -29.17 13.62 8.93
N ASP A 1238 -28.94 14.93 9.02
CA ASP A 1238 -28.62 15.61 10.26
C ASP A 1238 -29.66 15.30 11.34
N SER A 1239 -29.20 15.29 12.58
CA SER A 1239 -29.96 15.66 13.79
C SER A 1239 -31.17 14.77 14.17
N ALA A 1240 -30.90 13.69 14.89
CA ALA A 1240 -31.80 13.26 15.97
C ALA A 1240 -31.02 12.45 17.01
N SER A 1241 -30.72 13.11 18.12
CA SER A 1241 -30.33 12.53 19.39
C SER A 1241 -31.26 11.38 19.79
N ALA A 1242 -30.83 10.14 19.58
CA ALA A 1242 -31.42 8.98 20.25
C ALA A 1242 -30.53 8.63 21.45
N ASP A 1243 -30.77 9.37 22.54
CA ASP A 1243 -30.35 9.01 23.89
C ASP A 1243 -30.78 7.57 24.21
N PHE A 1244 -29.84 6.62 24.16
CA PHE A 1244 -29.97 5.40 24.94
C PHE A 1244 -29.13 5.54 26.22
N PRO A 1245 -29.76 5.53 27.40
CA PRO A 1245 -29.14 5.91 28.65
C PRO A 1245 -28.09 4.88 29.07
N TYR A 1246 -26.83 5.25 28.90
CA TYR A 1246 -25.70 4.60 29.52
C TYR A 1246 -25.81 4.81 31.03
N ASN A 1247 -26.29 3.79 31.75
CA ASN A 1247 -26.45 3.83 33.19
C ASN A 1247 -25.07 3.52 33.84
N PRO A 1248 -24.37 4.53 34.39
CA PRO A 1248 -23.02 4.37 34.89
C PRO A 1248 -23.09 3.86 36.33
N GLY A 1249 -23.14 2.55 36.52
CA GLY A 1249 -23.24 2.04 37.88
C GLY A 1249 -23.45 0.55 38.03
N GLN A 1250 -22.65 -0.29 37.39
CA GLN A 1250 -22.40 -1.66 37.87
C GLN A 1250 -21.28 -2.32 37.07
N GLY A 1251 -20.05 -1.95 37.43
CA GLY A 1251 -18.84 -2.56 36.91
C GLY A 1251 -17.69 -2.27 37.85
N GLN A 1252 -17.89 -2.53 39.14
CA GLN A 1252 -16.82 -2.49 40.13
C GLN A 1252 -15.68 -3.36 39.61
N ALA A 1253 -14.57 -2.69 39.31
CA ALA A 1253 -13.29 -3.30 39.04
C ALA A 1253 -12.98 -4.28 40.18
N ILE A 1254 -13.04 -5.58 39.87
CA ILE A 1254 -12.56 -6.62 40.77
C ILE A 1254 -11.03 -6.49 40.79
N ARG A 1255 -10.58 -5.66 41.72
CA ARG A 1255 -9.21 -5.56 42.20
C ARG A 1255 -8.83 -6.94 42.77
N ASN A 1256 -7.67 -7.44 42.37
CA ASN A 1256 -6.95 -8.58 42.97
C ASN A 1256 -7.49 -9.99 42.70
N GLY A 1257 -7.27 -10.46 41.47
CA GLY A 1257 -7.15 -11.88 41.16
C GLY A 1257 -5.75 -12.21 40.67
N VAL A 1258 -4.69 -11.93 41.45
CA VAL A 1258 -3.35 -12.44 41.14
C VAL A 1258 -3.43 -13.96 41.28
N ASN A 1259 -3.57 -14.61 40.14
CA ASN A 1259 -3.82 -16.03 40.02
C ASN A 1259 -2.66 -16.79 40.69
N ARG A 1260 -2.94 -17.48 41.81
CA ARG A 1260 -1.95 -18.27 42.59
C ARG A 1260 -1.19 -19.30 41.75
N ASN A 1261 -1.60 -19.54 40.51
CA ASN A 1261 -0.88 -20.40 39.57
C ASN A 1261 0.38 -19.76 38.98
N SER A 1262 0.51 -18.43 38.93
CA SER A 1262 1.74 -17.78 38.42
C SER A 1262 2.93 -17.98 39.36
N ALA A 1263 2.71 -17.95 40.68
CA ALA A 1263 3.76 -18.23 41.66
C ALA A 1263 4.22 -19.69 41.63
N ILE A 1264 3.30 -20.64 41.36
CA ILE A 1264 3.64 -22.06 41.19
C ILE A 1264 4.44 -22.26 39.90
N ILE A 1265 4.01 -21.67 38.79
CA ILE A 1265 4.74 -21.75 37.50
C ILE A 1265 6.12 -21.10 37.62
N GLY A 1266 6.22 -19.91 38.22
CA GLY A 1266 7.49 -19.24 38.48
C GLY A 1266 8.41 -20.04 39.40
N GLY A 1267 7.85 -20.68 40.43
CA GLY A 1267 8.58 -21.58 41.32
C GLY A 1267 9.11 -22.83 40.61
N VAL A 1268 8.30 -23.46 39.75
CA VAL A 1268 8.73 -24.63 38.96
C VAL A 1268 9.84 -24.24 37.98
N ILE A 1269 9.71 -23.11 37.28
CA ILE A 1269 10.73 -22.61 36.35
C ILE A 1269 12.03 -22.31 37.11
N ALA A 1270 11.96 -21.65 38.28
CA ALA A 1270 13.12 -21.36 39.10
C ALA A 1270 13.83 -22.63 39.60
N VAL A 1271 13.06 -23.67 40.01
CA VAL A 1271 13.62 -24.96 40.41
C VAL A 1271 14.29 -25.65 39.23
N VAL A 1272 13.68 -25.65 38.04
CA VAL A 1272 14.28 -26.24 36.83
C VAL A 1272 15.59 -25.53 36.48
N ILE A 1273 15.61 -24.19 36.45
CA ILE A 1273 16.83 -23.42 36.18
C ILE A 1273 17.91 -23.69 37.23
N PHE A 1274 17.54 -23.76 38.51
CA PHE A 1274 18.47 -24.05 39.59
C PHE A 1274 19.04 -25.48 39.47
N THR A 1275 18.23 -26.48 39.14
CA THR A 1275 18.71 -27.85 38.91
C THR A 1275 19.65 -27.92 37.71
N ILE A 1276 19.35 -27.22 36.61
CA ILE A 1276 20.23 -27.15 35.44
C ILE A 1276 21.57 -26.52 35.85
N LEU A 1277 21.56 -25.38 36.55
CA LEU A 1277 22.78 -24.73 37.04
C LEU A 1277 23.59 -25.63 37.99
N CYS A 1278 22.94 -26.34 38.92
CA CYS A 1278 23.60 -27.30 39.80
C CYS A 1278 24.23 -28.46 39.02
N THR A 1279 23.54 -29.01 38.02
CA THR A 1279 24.10 -30.08 37.17
C THR A 1279 25.27 -29.57 36.34
N LEU A 1280 25.22 -28.34 35.83
CA LEU A 1280 26.30 -27.70 35.09
C LEU A 1280 27.53 -27.50 35.99
N VAL A 1281 27.35 -27.02 37.22
CA VAL A 1281 28.44 -26.89 38.20
C VAL A 1281 29.03 -28.25 38.55
N PHE A 1282 28.21 -29.29 38.73
CA PHE A 1282 28.69 -30.66 38.97
C PHE A 1282 29.45 -31.23 37.78
N LEU A 1283 28.96 -31.04 36.54
CA LEU A 1283 29.63 -31.46 35.31
C LEU A 1283 30.97 -30.73 35.15
N ILE A 1284 30.99 -29.42 35.37
CA ILE A 1284 32.22 -28.62 35.34
C ILE A 1284 33.20 -29.14 36.40
N ARG A 1285 32.76 -29.38 37.65
CA ARG A 1285 33.61 -29.95 38.71
C ARG A 1285 34.11 -31.36 38.37
N TYR A 1286 33.28 -32.20 37.77
CA TYR A 1286 33.63 -33.55 37.34
C TYR A 1286 34.67 -33.51 36.21
N MET A 1287 34.47 -32.64 35.22
CA MET A 1287 35.42 -32.41 34.14
C MET A 1287 36.75 -31.85 34.65
N PHE A 1288 36.73 -30.97 35.66
CA PHE A 1288 37.96 -30.47 36.27
C PHE A 1288 38.64 -31.49 37.19
N ARG A 1289 37.89 -32.39 37.85
CA ARG A 1289 38.49 -33.46 38.66
C ARG A 1289 39.09 -34.60 37.83
N HIS A 1290 38.64 -34.81 36.59
CA HIS A 1290 39.12 -35.92 35.75
C HIS A 1290 40.03 -35.52 34.58
N LYS A 1291 40.41 -34.26 34.43
CA LYS A 1291 41.52 -33.87 33.53
C LYS A 1291 42.87 -34.11 34.20
N GLY A 1292 43.18 -35.38 34.40
CA GLY A 1292 44.49 -35.91 34.78
C GLY A 1292 44.89 -37.02 33.82
N THR A 1293 44.78 -36.79 32.51
CA THR A 1293 45.29 -37.71 31.49
C THR A 1293 46.11 -36.89 30.51
N TYR A 1294 47.43 -37.02 30.68
CA TYR A 1294 48.46 -36.44 29.83
C TYR A 1294 48.28 -36.93 28.39
N HIS A 1295 47.95 -36.02 27.47
CA HIS A 1295 48.13 -36.27 26.04
C HIS A 1295 49.53 -35.77 25.66
N THR A 1296 50.44 -36.71 25.43
CA THR A 1296 51.75 -36.44 24.84
C THR A 1296 51.55 -36.04 23.38
N ASN A 1297 51.92 -34.81 23.03
CA ASN A 1297 51.96 -34.35 21.65
C ASN A 1297 53.09 -35.07 20.91
N GLU A 1298 52.77 -36.15 20.20
CA GLU A 1298 53.69 -36.73 19.23
C GLU A 1298 53.77 -35.81 18.00
N ALA A 1299 55.00 -35.44 17.64
CA ALA A 1299 55.31 -34.47 16.60
C ALA A 1299 54.99 -35.03 15.21
N LYS A 1300 54.16 -34.29 14.45
CA LYS A 1300 53.63 -34.62 13.11
C LYS A 1300 54.67 -34.64 11.96
N GLY A 1301 55.93 -34.96 12.24
CA GLY A 1301 57.01 -34.98 11.24
C GLY A 1301 57.29 -36.34 10.60
N ALA A 1302 56.68 -37.43 11.08
CA ALA A 1302 57.06 -38.79 10.66
C ALA A 1302 56.47 -39.23 9.32
N GLU A 1303 55.49 -38.52 8.75
CA GLU A 1303 54.79 -38.99 7.54
C GLU A 1303 55.54 -38.68 6.22
N SER A 1304 56.58 -37.85 6.25
CA SER A 1304 57.30 -37.44 5.02
C SER A 1304 58.76 -37.91 4.93
N ALA A 1305 59.20 -38.84 5.78
CA ALA A 1305 60.55 -39.40 5.73
C ALA A 1305 60.52 -40.86 5.24
N GLU A 1306 61.22 -41.17 4.15
CA GLU A 1306 61.26 -42.52 3.55
C GLU A 1306 61.99 -43.56 4.43
N SER A 1307 62.67 -43.14 5.50
CA SER A 1307 63.20 -44.05 6.51
C SER A 1307 63.37 -43.38 7.87
N ALA A 1308 63.40 -44.19 8.93
CA ALA A 1308 63.54 -43.74 10.32
C ALA A 1308 64.83 -42.92 10.57
N ASP A 1309 65.92 -43.24 9.86
CA ASP A 1309 67.17 -42.51 9.99
C ASP A 1309 67.08 -41.09 9.39
N ALA A 1310 66.28 -40.91 8.34
CA ALA A 1310 66.03 -39.60 7.73
C ALA A 1310 65.17 -38.69 8.62
N ALA A 1311 64.28 -39.27 9.45
CA ALA A 1311 63.48 -38.50 10.41
C ALA A 1311 64.32 -37.93 11.56
N ILE A 1312 65.42 -38.61 11.93
CA ILE A 1312 66.31 -38.17 13.02
C ILE A 1312 67.26 -37.07 12.54
N MET A 1313 67.77 -37.14 11.30
CA MET A 1313 68.76 -36.16 10.82
C MET A 1313 68.18 -34.78 10.49
N ASN A 1314 66.87 -34.65 10.24
CA ASN A 1314 66.27 -33.36 9.88
C ASN A 1314 65.75 -32.54 11.08
N ASN A 1315 65.92 -33.00 12.32
CA ASN A 1315 65.67 -32.16 13.50
C ASN A 1315 66.96 -31.40 13.87
N ASP A 1316 67.18 -30.27 13.22
CA ASP A 1316 68.26 -29.33 13.53
C ASP A 1316 68.08 -28.76 14.96
N PRO A 1317 69.06 -28.88 15.89
CA PRO A 1317 68.84 -28.70 17.34
C PRO A 1317 68.73 -27.25 17.86
N ASN A 1318 68.47 -26.24 17.02
CA ASN A 1318 68.70 -24.85 17.40
C ASN A 1318 67.47 -23.98 17.70
N PHE A 1319 66.32 -24.55 18.06
CA PHE A 1319 65.17 -23.75 18.56
C PHE A 1319 64.91 -23.98 20.05
N THR A 1320 65.80 -23.45 20.88
CA THR A 1320 65.58 -23.21 22.31
C THR A 1320 65.00 -21.80 22.49
N GLU A 1321 63.67 -21.66 22.50
CA GLU A 1321 63.04 -20.48 23.12
C GLU A 1321 62.44 -20.90 24.46
N THR A 1322 63.10 -20.43 25.51
CA THR A 1322 62.75 -20.57 26.92
C THR A 1322 61.40 -19.94 27.22
N ILE A 1323 60.46 -20.77 27.67
CA ILE A 1323 59.17 -20.36 28.21
C ILE A 1323 59.42 -19.74 29.59
N ASP A 1324 59.31 -18.42 29.69
CA ASP A 1324 59.44 -17.68 30.94
C ASP A 1324 58.11 -17.76 31.73
N GLU A 1325 58.13 -18.57 32.79
CA GLU A 1325 57.03 -18.81 33.72
C GLU A 1325 56.85 -17.64 34.69
N SER A 1326 55.83 -16.78 34.50
CA SER A 1326 55.35 -15.91 35.58
C SER A 1326 53.92 -15.40 35.36
N LYS A 1327 52.91 -16.29 35.40
CA LYS A 1327 51.51 -15.85 35.55
C LYS A 1327 50.98 -16.15 36.95
N LYS A 1328 51.02 -15.09 37.75
CA LYS A 1328 50.48 -14.94 39.10
C LYS A 1328 49.02 -15.40 39.18
N GLU A 1329 48.77 -16.20 40.20
CA GLU A 1329 47.48 -16.67 40.68
C GLU A 1329 46.64 -15.49 41.19
N TRP A 1330 45.39 -15.40 40.75
CA TRP A 1330 44.37 -14.55 41.35
C TRP A 1330 43.36 -15.46 42.06
N LEU A 1331 43.31 -15.35 43.38
CA LEU A 1331 42.21 -15.88 44.19
C LEU A 1331 40.95 -15.03 43.93
N ILE A 1332 39.90 -15.66 43.41
CA ILE A 1332 38.50 -15.39 43.75
C ILE A 1332 37.86 -16.74 44.06
#